data_AF-A0A660M1H1-F1
#
_entry.id   AF-A0A660M1H1-F1
#
_cell.length_a   1.000
_cell.length_b   1.000
_cell.length_c   1.000
_cell.angle_alpha   90.00
_cell.angle_beta   90.00
_cell.angle_gamma   90.00
#
_symmetry.space_group_name_H-M   'P 1'
#
loop_
_entity.id
_entity.type
_entity.pdbx_description
1 polymer ?
#
loop_
_entity_poly.entity_id
_entity_poly.type
_entity_poly.pdbx_seq_one_letter_code
_entity_poly.pdbx_strand_id
1 'polypeptide(L)'
;GVKLYNNTISRTHRPIDLFEDNRADGCNAYEGTRCIAPEKWSQENNLSWNLTDLEMYNNIISSRAYKPNDSGKPYYSYPVRTDGDTNLGSKATKIYTNQMFKGFDNNVYYRSSQSNEPYMLTWDLEGQNTIDIAFKHAADISASHKINRAIDGRDAHSLDTFGSRANNPYFVKEAEKNNDYKKSNYNLKPNSPARNMGKPLPSDVAQAIDPTGKTVKAGVPVNAGALVNALMDATNGQTPPPQPPATVNIPDAGLKAAINKTLGSCRPSTQDVTADELSQITRLSIDNTTKVKNLTGLEKAVNLQELNIDGHEVASLAPLSSLTKLTKLTATNNKITSIEPLKNLTNINTLLLSGNAITSTAPLADMTHLAQVSLSGKSAEFDVANFARSAASLARLQLSGSSDGKAQLKNSDKLKQLNKIDTLQLSSFSLTGADLNSIGAMTQLSSLKLDDGNISDVSFLRGLTNLTKLDVSNQQVRLSTNTTPFTSPLKDIAGSAVGIVNNANLANDGAGQIKVVAPNYDGAAHELSALWTKDIAVGTATAKFNGQLTASVTLPKAGKAQLQAQIDRANNAADYIKNDSAVASALSAARAVASKANSTPAEISQATNNLKQALDAAIAKEQAAQSAARAAVDKAKNSKAPADIRAAEALLANVQDAAKKSTMQGELNAIKQEISDARTALSNLITTAKNTPTEGLSSDTVNALKSEIAAAEATNKNQDSTVAQLVAAKTKLQAALNSLHTDKTPLNQAISDTESRPDYIKADAAVKAALQKAKNLQAAANPKAADIAAAITELRQAVAKAEQREKAAQAAATAAVVNAERKQSAPAITDAQNLVDKVQDSSVKTALQGRLNTVSKALAGAKKSLNELITTASKMKTDGMSTDTVNALKSAIADAKQKAADANASVAELQSAQTNLQKAIDALRVDKTALNQAITNAEKEPSYIKDDSAVKAALQKAKDVQTAVNPTSDEVNAAVNNLNAAVTAAKKKETDAQTAASAATAAAESARTAQAVAQAQNLVNAVRDASVKAALQSRLDAITNQLNNAKQALNTLIARAEATSTTGMSADTVKAFKDKITRAKQVYNDSSASVTRIQKATAELQAALDALRPDKTTLGDAIARAESQPAYIKADAAVKAALQKAKDVQAAANPTPAEISAATQQLNQAVAAAQKAESDAQAAATTAVATAESQKTAQAVANARMLVNKVQDPTVKASLRARLAAIVIQTLVSKQTVRQADGTDIVLSTSGDKCYNIKNAVAATQPQSKLS
;
A
#
# COMPACT_ATOMS: atom_id res chain seq x y z
N GLY A 1 -57.17 -8.85 -33.94
CA GLY A 1 -56.75 -9.12 -32.55
C GLY A 1 -57.92 -9.37 -31.64
N VAL A 2 -58.08 -10.61 -31.19
CA VAL A 2 -59.01 -10.99 -30.10
C VAL A 2 -58.36 -10.71 -28.74
N LYS A 3 -59.15 -10.36 -27.72
CA LYS A 3 -58.64 -9.98 -26.39
C LYS A 3 -59.29 -10.80 -25.28
N LEU A 4 -58.50 -11.62 -24.58
CA LEU A 4 -58.94 -12.42 -23.43
C LEU A 4 -58.31 -11.87 -22.15
N TYR A 5 -58.98 -10.92 -21.50
CA TYR A 5 -58.45 -10.20 -20.32
C TYR A 5 -59.27 -10.44 -19.05
N ASN A 6 -58.57 -10.63 -17.92
CA ASN A 6 -59.12 -10.57 -16.56
C ASN A 6 -60.26 -11.55 -16.22
N ASN A 7 -60.40 -12.66 -16.96
CA ASN A 7 -61.46 -13.66 -16.74
C ASN A 7 -61.13 -14.61 -15.59
N THR A 8 -62.17 -15.16 -14.94
CA THR A 8 -62.06 -16.35 -14.09
C THR A 8 -62.79 -17.52 -14.74
N ILE A 9 -62.05 -18.59 -15.03
CA ILE A 9 -62.51 -19.77 -15.76
C ILE A 9 -62.28 -20.98 -14.84
N SER A 10 -63.34 -21.39 -14.15
CA SER A 10 -63.28 -22.37 -13.06
C SER A 10 -63.79 -23.75 -13.46
N ARG A 11 -63.14 -24.80 -12.97
CA ARG A 11 -63.51 -26.22 -13.20
C ARG A 11 -63.32 -26.72 -14.64
N THR A 12 -62.39 -26.11 -15.36
CA THR A 12 -62.01 -26.41 -16.75
C THR A 12 -61.97 -27.92 -17.00
N HIS A 13 -62.92 -28.43 -17.79
CA HIS A 13 -63.10 -29.88 -18.06
C HIS A 13 -62.41 -30.33 -19.35
N ARG A 14 -62.40 -29.44 -20.33
CA ARG A 14 -61.63 -29.43 -21.58
C ARG A 14 -60.82 -28.12 -21.60
N PRO A 15 -59.72 -28.02 -22.35
CA PRO A 15 -59.01 -26.76 -22.57
C PRO A 15 -59.92 -25.61 -23.03
N ILE A 16 -59.44 -24.39 -22.83
CA ILE A 16 -59.83 -23.23 -23.65
C ILE A 16 -59.16 -23.43 -25.02
N ASP A 17 -59.95 -23.71 -26.05
CA ASP A 17 -59.44 -23.92 -27.41
C ASP A 17 -59.29 -22.58 -28.15
N LEU A 18 -58.03 -22.18 -28.42
CA LEU A 18 -57.67 -20.96 -29.16
C LEU A 18 -57.15 -21.35 -30.55
N PHE A 19 -58.04 -21.48 -31.53
CA PHE A 19 -57.73 -22.03 -32.86
C PHE A 19 -57.87 -20.97 -33.98
N GLU A 20 -57.03 -21.06 -35.00
CA GLU A 20 -57.24 -20.34 -36.27
C GLU A 20 -58.45 -20.94 -37.00
N ASP A 21 -59.37 -20.10 -37.45
CA ASP A 21 -60.52 -20.53 -38.25
C ASP A 21 -60.14 -20.49 -39.74
N ASN A 22 -60.22 -21.61 -40.45
CA ASN A 22 -59.86 -21.68 -41.87
C ASN A 22 -60.75 -20.84 -42.81
N ARG A 23 -61.84 -20.28 -42.30
CA ARG A 23 -62.67 -19.30 -43.01
C ARG A 23 -62.03 -17.90 -42.90
N ALA A 24 -61.59 -17.34 -44.02
CA ALA A 24 -61.02 -15.99 -44.11
C ALA A 24 -61.83 -15.05 -45.03
N ASP A 25 -61.47 -13.77 -45.03
CA ASP A 25 -62.06 -12.70 -45.86
C ASP A 25 -63.60 -12.64 -45.79
N GLY A 26 -64.15 -12.88 -44.58
CA GLY A 26 -65.58 -12.89 -44.31
C GLY A 26 -66.39 -13.91 -45.12
N CYS A 27 -65.82 -15.07 -45.48
CA CYS A 27 -66.53 -16.08 -46.27
C CYS A 27 -66.70 -17.41 -45.52
N ASN A 28 -67.94 -17.91 -45.41
CA ASN A 28 -68.25 -19.14 -44.67
C ASN A 28 -67.82 -20.44 -45.36
N ALA A 29 -67.68 -20.46 -46.69
CA ALA A 29 -67.26 -21.64 -47.44
C ALA A 29 -66.62 -21.27 -48.79
N TYR A 30 -65.60 -22.03 -49.18
CA TYR A 30 -64.85 -21.87 -50.43
C TYR A 30 -64.92 -23.12 -51.30
N GLU A 31 -64.88 -22.92 -52.61
CA GLU A 31 -64.64 -23.95 -53.62
C GLU A 31 -63.35 -23.58 -54.37
N GLY A 32 -62.25 -24.26 -54.04
CA GLY A 32 -60.91 -23.82 -54.45
C GLY A 32 -60.63 -22.40 -53.94
N THR A 33 -60.30 -21.47 -54.83
CA THR A 33 -60.07 -20.06 -54.50
C THR A 33 -61.33 -19.19 -54.51
N ARG A 34 -62.51 -19.76 -54.84
CA ARG A 34 -63.78 -19.04 -55.03
C ARG A 34 -64.60 -19.08 -53.74
N CYS A 35 -64.93 -17.92 -53.17
CA CYS A 35 -65.94 -17.86 -52.10
C CYS A 35 -67.31 -18.28 -52.65
N ILE A 36 -67.98 -19.23 -51.99
CA ILE A 36 -69.31 -19.73 -52.38
C ILE A 36 -70.41 -19.40 -51.36
N ALA A 37 -70.04 -18.98 -50.15
CA ALA A 37 -70.99 -18.55 -49.11
C ALA A 37 -70.46 -17.30 -48.37
N PRO A 38 -70.50 -16.11 -48.98
CA PRO A 38 -70.04 -14.87 -48.33
C PRO A 38 -70.88 -14.55 -47.09
N GLU A 39 -70.21 -14.18 -45.99
CA GLU A 39 -70.83 -13.59 -44.81
C GLU A 39 -70.81 -12.06 -44.98
N LYS A 40 -71.95 -11.54 -45.44
CA LYS A 40 -72.08 -10.16 -45.87
C LYS A 40 -71.64 -9.14 -44.81
N TRP A 41 -71.98 -9.34 -43.54
CA TRP A 41 -71.66 -8.37 -42.48
C TRP A 41 -70.15 -8.28 -42.24
N SER A 42 -69.45 -9.42 -42.19
CA SER A 42 -68.00 -9.46 -42.02
C SER A 42 -67.25 -8.89 -43.21
N GLN A 43 -67.76 -9.06 -44.42
CA GLN A 43 -67.18 -8.44 -45.63
C GLN A 43 -67.41 -6.91 -45.64
N GLU A 44 -68.60 -6.44 -45.28
CA GLU A 44 -68.90 -5.00 -45.14
C GLU A 44 -68.05 -4.33 -44.05
N ASN A 45 -67.63 -5.08 -43.02
CA ASN A 45 -66.77 -4.59 -41.92
C ASN A 45 -65.27 -4.93 -42.09
N ASN A 46 -64.85 -5.49 -43.23
CA ASN A 46 -63.46 -5.90 -43.52
C ASN A 46 -62.83 -6.78 -42.42
N LEU A 47 -63.60 -7.71 -41.85
CA LEU A 47 -63.11 -8.61 -40.80
C LEU A 47 -62.27 -9.74 -41.41
N SER A 48 -61.00 -9.84 -41.00
CA SER A 48 -60.07 -10.87 -41.46
C SER A 48 -60.51 -12.29 -41.12
N TRP A 49 -61.23 -12.45 -40.00
CA TRP A 49 -61.52 -13.71 -39.28
C TRP A 49 -60.30 -14.44 -38.72
N ASN A 50 -59.10 -14.27 -39.30
CA ASN A 50 -57.83 -14.75 -38.74
C ASN A 50 -57.67 -14.42 -37.24
N LEU A 51 -57.16 -15.35 -36.44
CA LEU A 51 -56.88 -15.18 -34.99
C LEU A 51 -55.52 -14.51 -34.74
N THR A 52 -55.11 -13.61 -35.62
CA THR A 52 -53.91 -12.78 -35.47
C THR A 52 -54.13 -11.62 -34.50
N ASP A 53 -53.05 -11.16 -33.87
CA ASP A 53 -53.04 -10.18 -32.78
C ASP A 53 -53.82 -10.62 -31.53
N LEU A 54 -53.80 -11.92 -31.19
CA LEU A 54 -54.40 -12.42 -29.95
C LEU A 54 -53.61 -11.90 -28.72
N GLU A 55 -54.34 -11.27 -27.80
CA GLU A 55 -53.83 -10.74 -26.52
C GLU A 55 -54.53 -11.44 -25.34
N MET A 56 -53.78 -12.17 -24.50
CA MET A 56 -54.34 -12.96 -23.38
C MET A 56 -53.65 -12.65 -22.04
N TYR A 57 -54.31 -11.87 -21.18
CA TYR A 57 -53.67 -11.39 -19.94
C TYR A 57 -54.56 -11.49 -18.70
N ASN A 58 -53.92 -11.64 -17.54
CA ASN A 58 -54.55 -11.48 -16.22
C ASN A 58 -55.67 -12.48 -15.92
N ASN A 59 -55.78 -13.62 -16.61
CA ASN A 59 -56.87 -14.58 -16.40
C ASN A 59 -56.53 -15.57 -15.27
N ILE A 60 -57.52 -16.05 -14.51
CA ILE A 60 -57.37 -17.20 -13.61
C ILE A 60 -58.11 -18.40 -14.20
N ILE A 61 -57.39 -19.50 -14.43
CA ILE A 61 -57.94 -20.74 -14.99
C ILE A 61 -57.70 -21.88 -14.00
N SER A 62 -58.76 -22.40 -13.37
CA SER A 62 -58.69 -23.59 -12.52
C SER A 62 -59.20 -24.82 -13.26
N SER A 63 -58.53 -25.95 -13.07
CA SER A 63 -59.01 -27.24 -13.56
C SER A 63 -60.10 -27.82 -12.65
N ARG A 64 -60.61 -28.98 -13.04
CA ARG A 64 -61.48 -29.82 -12.20
C ARG A 64 -60.65 -30.91 -11.52
N ALA A 65 -61.25 -31.60 -10.54
CA ALA A 65 -60.70 -32.87 -10.08
C ALA A 65 -60.56 -33.87 -11.26
N TYR A 66 -59.36 -34.44 -11.38
CA TYR A 66 -59.04 -35.54 -12.28
C TYR A 66 -59.93 -36.77 -12.04
N LYS A 67 -60.21 -37.54 -13.11
CA LYS A 67 -60.78 -38.89 -13.01
C LYS A 67 -60.02 -39.84 -13.93
N PRO A 68 -59.73 -41.09 -13.52
CA PRO A 68 -58.96 -42.05 -14.34
C PRO A 68 -59.58 -42.46 -15.68
N ASN A 69 -60.88 -42.20 -15.90
CA ASN A 69 -61.64 -42.73 -17.04
C ASN A 69 -61.99 -41.69 -18.13
N ASP A 70 -61.53 -40.44 -17.98
CA ASP A 70 -61.79 -39.39 -18.97
C ASP A 70 -60.89 -39.60 -20.21
N SER A 71 -61.45 -40.25 -21.24
CA SER A 71 -60.68 -40.86 -22.32
C SER A 71 -60.47 -39.98 -23.56
N GLY A 72 -59.22 -39.93 -24.03
CA GLY A 72 -58.77 -39.23 -25.23
C GLY A 72 -57.27 -38.97 -25.13
N LYS A 73 -56.49 -39.21 -26.19
CA LYS A 73 -55.04 -38.93 -26.24
C LYS A 73 -54.75 -37.79 -27.22
N PRO A 74 -53.81 -36.87 -26.94
CA PRO A 74 -53.21 -36.65 -25.61
C PRO A 74 -54.29 -36.22 -24.60
N TYR A 75 -54.13 -36.60 -23.33
CA TYR A 75 -55.14 -36.37 -22.30
C TYR A 75 -55.51 -34.89 -22.22
N TYR A 76 -56.80 -34.57 -22.29
CA TYR A 76 -57.38 -33.21 -22.29
C TYR A 76 -57.27 -32.51 -20.92
N SER A 77 -56.12 -32.61 -20.26
CA SER A 77 -55.85 -32.14 -18.90
C SER A 77 -55.10 -30.80 -18.82
N TYR A 78 -54.80 -30.18 -19.97
CA TYR A 78 -54.20 -28.85 -20.06
C TYR A 78 -55.27 -27.74 -20.07
N PRO A 79 -55.12 -26.67 -19.26
CA PRO A 79 -55.98 -25.48 -19.28
C PRO A 79 -56.20 -24.80 -20.64
N VAL A 80 -55.20 -24.75 -21.54
CA VAL A 80 -55.27 -24.00 -22.80
C VAL A 80 -54.75 -24.82 -23.98
N ARG A 81 -55.52 -24.87 -25.07
CA ARG A 81 -55.07 -25.37 -26.38
C ARG A 81 -54.79 -24.21 -27.31
N THR A 82 -53.82 -24.39 -28.20
CA THR A 82 -53.71 -23.57 -29.40
C THR A 82 -53.63 -24.49 -30.62
N ASP A 83 -54.22 -24.07 -31.75
CA ASP A 83 -54.29 -24.88 -32.97
C ASP A 83 -54.16 -23.97 -34.21
N GLY A 84 -53.28 -24.33 -35.15
CA GLY A 84 -53.04 -23.56 -36.37
C GLY A 84 -53.63 -24.24 -37.61
N ASP A 85 -54.36 -23.49 -38.43
CA ASP A 85 -55.01 -23.98 -39.65
C ASP A 85 -54.73 -23.08 -40.88
N THR A 86 -55.20 -23.51 -42.05
CA THR A 86 -54.90 -22.93 -43.36
C THR A 86 -56.09 -22.16 -43.90
N ASN A 87 -55.90 -20.86 -44.09
CA ASN A 87 -56.99 -19.96 -44.46
C ASN A 87 -57.36 -20.17 -45.93
N LEU A 88 -58.62 -20.50 -46.18
CA LEU A 88 -59.12 -20.89 -47.50
C LEU A 88 -59.37 -19.66 -48.39
N GLY A 89 -59.15 -19.81 -49.70
CA GLY A 89 -59.42 -18.76 -50.69
C GLY A 89 -58.22 -18.40 -51.57
N SER A 90 -58.19 -17.15 -52.03
CA SER A 90 -57.24 -16.68 -53.07
C SER A 90 -55.78 -16.56 -52.63
N LYS A 91 -55.52 -16.58 -51.32
CA LYS A 91 -54.18 -16.49 -50.70
C LYS A 91 -54.09 -17.51 -49.58
N ALA A 92 -53.97 -18.80 -49.93
CA ALA A 92 -53.89 -19.87 -48.96
C ALA A 92 -52.63 -19.72 -48.08
N THR A 93 -52.81 -19.27 -46.84
CA THR A 93 -51.74 -19.09 -45.84
C THR A 93 -52.06 -19.87 -44.59
N LYS A 94 -51.14 -20.73 -44.15
CA LYS A 94 -51.27 -21.41 -42.85
C LYS A 94 -50.75 -20.51 -41.73
N ILE A 95 -51.54 -20.36 -40.67
CA ILE A 95 -51.23 -19.54 -39.51
C ILE A 95 -51.06 -20.47 -38.30
N TYR A 96 -49.92 -20.35 -37.63
CA TYR A 96 -49.53 -21.16 -36.47
C TYR A 96 -49.48 -20.28 -35.20
N THR A 97 -49.36 -20.89 -34.02
CA THR A 97 -49.46 -20.18 -32.73
C THR A 97 -48.45 -19.03 -32.58
N ASN A 98 -47.28 -19.12 -33.21
CA ASN A 98 -46.26 -18.06 -33.26
C ASN A 98 -46.65 -16.79 -34.04
N GLN A 99 -47.72 -16.87 -34.83
CA GLN A 99 -48.31 -15.79 -35.64
C GLN A 99 -49.68 -15.34 -35.08
N MET A 100 -50.39 -16.22 -34.37
CA MET A 100 -51.67 -15.90 -33.72
C MET A 100 -51.49 -14.90 -32.57
N PHE A 101 -50.57 -15.19 -31.64
CA PHE A 101 -50.35 -14.34 -30.47
C PHE A 101 -49.53 -13.08 -30.79
N LYS A 102 -50.02 -11.95 -30.26
CA LYS A 102 -49.26 -10.71 -30.08
C LYS A 102 -48.69 -10.61 -28.67
N GLY A 103 -49.35 -11.18 -27.67
CA GLY A 103 -48.83 -11.21 -26.31
C GLY A 103 -49.72 -11.93 -25.30
N PHE A 104 -49.12 -12.51 -24.27
CA PHE A 104 -49.83 -13.13 -23.16
C PHE A 104 -48.98 -13.18 -21.90
N ASP A 105 -49.55 -12.80 -20.75
CA ASP A 105 -48.81 -12.74 -19.48
C ASP A 105 -49.70 -12.52 -18.24
N ASN A 106 -49.13 -12.70 -17.05
CA ASN A 106 -49.76 -12.49 -15.74
C ASN A 106 -51.06 -13.30 -15.54
N ASN A 107 -51.19 -14.42 -16.26
CA ASN A 107 -52.23 -15.42 -16.10
C ASN A 107 -51.94 -16.30 -14.87
N VAL A 108 -52.94 -17.04 -14.40
CA VAL A 108 -52.86 -17.92 -13.23
C VAL A 108 -53.47 -19.27 -13.59
N TYR A 109 -52.68 -20.32 -13.47
CA TYR A 109 -53.07 -21.70 -13.74
C TYR A 109 -53.12 -22.48 -12.43
N TYR A 110 -54.29 -23.02 -12.08
CA TYR A 110 -54.49 -23.83 -10.87
C TYR A 110 -54.96 -25.25 -11.21
N ARG A 111 -54.05 -26.22 -11.09
CA ARG A 111 -54.26 -27.62 -11.52
C ARG A 111 -54.40 -28.58 -10.33
N SER A 112 -55.01 -29.75 -10.51
CA SER A 112 -55.28 -30.66 -9.39
C SER A 112 -54.03 -31.39 -8.88
N SER A 113 -53.19 -31.91 -9.78
CA SER A 113 -51.81 -32.32 -9.48
C SER A 113 -50.95 -32.42 -10.75
N GLN A 114 -49.64 -32.20 -10.61
CA GLN A 114 -48.68 -32.34 -11.72
C GLN A 114 -48.58 -33.79 -12.23
N SER A 115 -48.90 -34.79 -11.41
CA SER A 115 -48.90 -36.20 -11.80
C SER A 115 -50.06 -36.58 -12.74
N ASN A 116 -51.19 -35.90 -12.61
CA ASN A 116 -52.43 -36.20 -13.34
C ASN A 116 -52.71 -35.20 -14.47
N GLU A 117 -52.26 -33.95 -14.29
CA GLU A 117 -52.45 -32.82 -15.19
C GLU A 117 -51.07 -32.22 -15.55
N PRO A 118 -50.15 -33.00 -16.17
CA PRO A 118 -48.75 -32.62 -16.31
C PRO A 118 -48.50 -31.43 -17.24
N TYR A 119 -49.43 -31.13 -18.16
CA TYR A 119 -49.30 -30.06 -19.15
C TYR A 119 -50.23 -28.89 -18.83
N MET A 120 -49.78 -27.68 -19.15
CA MET A 120 -50.46 -26.41 -18.86
C MET A 120 -51.08 -25.80 -20.14
N LEU A 121 -50.29 -25.79 -21.21
CA LEU A 121 -50.60 -25.13 -22.48
C LEU A 121 -49.96 -25.89 -23.64
N THR A 122 -50.64 -25.96 -24.79
CA THR A 122 -50.10 -26.57 -26.03
C THR A 122 -49.84 -25.51 -27.11
N TRP A 123 -48.82 -25.75 -27.94
CA TRP A 123 -48.33 -24.82 -28.97
C TRP A 123 -48.10 -25.56 -30.29
N ASP A 124 -48.55 -24.97 -31.40
CA ASP A 124 -48.44 -25.50 -32.77
C ASP A 124 -47.34 -24.73 -33.53
N LEU A 125 -46.55 -25.44 -34.36
CA LEU A 125 -45.43 -24.90 -35.11
C LEU A 125 -45.46 -25.36 -36.58
N GLU A 126 -44.51 -24.84 -37.37
CA GLU A 126 -44.41 -25.13 -38.81
C GLU A 126 -44.03 -26.60 -39.08
N GLY A 127 -45.07 -27.46 -39.14
CA GLY A 127 -44.95 -28.90 -39.27
C GLY A 127 -46.22 -29.59 -39.80
N GLN A 128 -46.20 -30.93 -39.80
CA GLN A 128 -47.25 -31.80 -40.36
C GLN A 128 -48.08 -32.60 -39.32
N ASN A 129 -47.87 -32.41 -38.02
CA ASN A 129 -48.62 -33.13 -36.97
C ASN A 129 -49.14 -32.17 -35.91
N THR A 130 -50.35 -32.42 -35.41
CA THR A 130 -51.02 -31.62 -34.37
C THR A 130 -50.26 -31.65 -33.03
N ILE A 131 -50.05 -30.47 -32.44
CA ILE A 131 -49.41 -30.25 -31.12
C ILE A 131 -47.90 -30.59 -31.12
N ASP A 132 -47.08 -29.63 -31.55
CA ASP A 132 -45.61 -29.72 -31.51
C ASP A 132 -45.00 -29.56 -30.11
N ILE A 133 -45.60 -28.74 -29.24
CA ILE A 133 -45.14 -28.54 -27.86
C ILE A 133 -46.30 -28.65 -26.88
N ALA A 134 -46.10 -29.41 -25.80
CA ALA A 134 -46.93 -29.37 -24.61
C ALA A 134 -46.08 -28.87 -23.43
N PHE A 135 -46.30 -27.62 -23.03
CA PHE A 135 -45.58 -26.98 -21.92
C PHE A 135 -46.08 -27.52 -20.58
N LYS A 136 -45.17 -27.74 -19.61
CA LYS A 136 -45.52 -28.24 -18.28
C LYS A 136 -45.76 -27.12 -17.29
N HIS A 137 -45.03 -26.01 -17.43
CA HIS A 137 -45.08 -24.83 -16.57
C HIS A 137 -45.03 -23.54 -17.39
N ALA A 138 -45.53 -22.43 -16.83
CA ALA A 138 -45.45 -21.10 -17.43
C ALA A 138 -43.98 -20.68 -17.75
N ALA A 139 -43.04 -21.02 -16.86
CA ALA A 139 -41.62 -20.74 -17.05
C ALA A 139 -40.99 -21.47 -18.26
N ASP A 140 -41.54 -22.61 -18.69
CA ASP A 140 -41.04 -23.33 -19.87
C ASP A 140 -41.26 -22.51 -21.16
N ILE A 141 -42.31 -21.69 -21.19
CA ILE A 141 -42.74 -20.89 -22.35
C ILE A 141 -41.74 -19.75 -22.59
N SER A 142 -41.52 -18.92 -21.56
CA SER A 142 -40.65 -17.74 -21.65
C SER A 142 -39.17 -18.11 -21.88
N ALA A 143 -38.75 -19.29 -21.42
CA ALA A 143 -37.42 -19.87 -21.66
C ALA A 143 -37.26 -20.54 -23.05
N SER A 144 -38.35 -20.86 -23.74
CA SER A 144 -38.30 -21.61 -25.01
C SER A 144 -37.82 -20.75 -26.18
N HIS A 145 -36.76 -21.22 -26.85
CA HIS A 145 -36.24 -20.59 -28.07
C HIS A 145 -37.10 -20.84 -29.32
N LYS A 146 -38.11 -21.73 -29.24
CA LYS A 146 -39.06 -22.01 -30.34
C LYS A 146 -40.25 -21.03 -30.37
N ILE A 147 -40.47 -20.27 -29.30
CA ILE A 147 -41.56 -19.29 -29.21
C ILE A 147 -41.06 -17.95 -29.75
N ASN A 148 -41.89 -17.33 -30.59
CA ASN A 148 -41.58 -16.05 -31.22
C ASN A 148 -41.27 -14.98 -30.16
N ARG A 149 -40.05 -14.44 -30.17
CA ARG A 149 -39.57 -13.48 -29.17
C ARG A 149 -40.25 -12.10 -29.25
N ALA A 150 -40.97 -11.81 -30.34
CA ALA A 150 -41.78 -10.62 -30.48
C ALA A 150 -43.11 -10.69 -29.70
N ILE A 151 -43.56 -11.89 -29.30
CA ILE A 151 -44.75 -12.05 -28.46
C ILE A 151 -44.47 -11.45 -27.08
N ASP A 152 -45.29 -10.50 -26.65
CA ASP A 152 -45.12 -9.81 -25.37
C ASP A 152 -45.41 -10.74 -24.17
N GLY A 153 -44.60 -10.61 -23.11
CA GLY A 153 -44.68 -11.38 -21.88
C GLY A 153 -44.26 -12.86 -21.98
N ARG A 154 -44.99 -13.66 -22.77
CA ARG A 154 -44.88 -15.14 -22.87
C ARG A 154 -45.03 -15.85 -21.53
N ASP A 155 -46.03 -15.44 -20.74
CA ASP A 155 -46.34 -15.97 -19.40
C ASP A 155 -45.15 -15.90 -18.40
N ALA A 156 -44.16 -15.02 -18.63
CA ALA A 156 -42.98 -14.86 -17.78
C ALA A 156 -43.29 -14.42 -16.33
N HIS A 157 -44.43 -13.77 -16.10
CA HIS A 157 -44.90 -13.34 -14.78
C HIS A 157 -46.09 -14.16 -14.26
N SER A 158 -46.52 -15.18 -15.01
CA SER A 158 -47.70 -15.99 -14.71
C SER A 158 -47.47 -17.01 -13.59
N LEU A 159 -48.52 -17.26 -12.80
CA LEU A 159 -48.47 -18.23 -11.70
C LEU A 159 -48.97 -19.61 -12.16
N ASP A 160 -48.23 -20.65 -11.83
CA ASP A 160 -48.63 -22.05 -12.04
C ASP A 160 -48.51 -22.79 -10.71
N THR A 161 -49.64 -23.23 -10.13
CA THR A 161 -49.66 -23.94 -8.85
C THR A 161 -50.68 -25.08 -8.84
N PHE A 162 -50.52 -25.99 -7.86
CA PHE A 162 -51.31 -27.22 -7.77
C PHE A 162 -52.06 -27.35 -6.44
N GLY A 163 -53.22 -28.01 -6.45
CA GLY A 163 -53.92 -28.46 -5.25
C GLY A 163 -55.41 -28.74 -5.45
N SER A 164 -56.08 -29.12 -4.36
CA SER A 164 -57.53 -29.30 -4.34
C SER A 164 -58.26 -27.95 -4.27
N ARG A 165 -59.42 -27.82 -4.92
CA ARG A 165 -60.15 -26.55 -5.03
C ARG A 165 -60.62 -25.99 -3.69
N ALA A 166 -60.93 -26.86 -2.73
CA ALA A 166 -61.19 -26.47 -1.34
C ALA A 166 -60.01 -25.70 -0.68
N ASN A 167 -58.78 -25.91 -1.18
CA ASN A 167 -57.56 -25.26 -0.71
C ASN A 167 -57.02 -24.20 -1.69
N ASN A 168 -57.83 -23.75 -2.67
CA ASN A 168 -57.42 -22.80 -3.71
C ASN A 168 -56.74 -21.55 -3.08
N PRO A 169 -55.49 -21.21 -3.46
CA PRO A 169 -54.73 -20.13 -2.84
C PRO A 169 -55.17 -18.74 -3.30
N TYR A 170 -56.06 -18.65 -4.30
CA TYR A 170 -56.47 -17.40 -4.93
C TYR A 170 -57.84 -16.90 -4.47
N PHE A 171 -58.85 -17.77 -4.40
CA PHE A 171 -60.23 -17.39 -4.09
C PHE A 171 -60.56 -17.46 -2.59
N VAL A 172 -61.62 -16.74 -2.18
CA VAL A 172 -62.23 -16.88 -0.84
C VAL A 172 -62.76 -18.30 -0.65
N LYS A 173 -63.40 -18.88 -1.67
CA LYS A 173 -63.84 -20.28 -1.65
C LYS A 173 -64.13 -20.82 -3.05
N GLU A 174 -63.48 -21.91 -3.45
CA GLU A 174 -63.88 -22.68 -4.64
C GLU A 174 -64.49 -24.02 -4.20
N ALA A 175 -65.72 -24.32 -4.62
CA ALA A 175 -66.38 -25.55 -4.20
C ALA A 175 -65.82 -26.81 -4.91
N GLU A 176 -65.50 -27.83 -4.11
CA GLU A 176 -64.73 -29.01 -4.54
C GLU A 176 -65.46 -29.97 -5.49
N LYS A 177 -66.80 -29.97 -5.53
CA LYS A 177 -67.56 -30.77 -6.50
C LYS A 177 -67.90 -29.94 -7.74
N ASN A 178 -67.95 -30.58 -8.90
CA ASN A 178 -68.20 -29.87 -10.16
C ASN A 178 -69.57 -29.18 -10.19
N ASN A 179 -70.60 -29.84 -9.66
CA ASN A 179 -71.98 -29.35 -9.69
C ASN A 179 -72.26 -28.33 -8.56
N ASP A 180 -71.35 -28.19 -7.59
CA ASP A 180 -71.49 -27.27 -6.45
C ASP A 180 -71.03 -25.83 -6.77
N TYR A 181 -71.04 -25.42 -8.05
CA TYR A 181 -70.54 -24.11 -8.46
C TYR A 181 -71.20 -22.95 -7.70
N LYS A 182 -72.52 -23.05 -7.43
CA LYS A 182 -73.30 -22.12 -6.60
C LYS A 182 -72.94 -22.11 -5.10
N LYS A 183 -71.87 -22.78 -4.66
CA LYS A 183 -71.33 -22.74 -3.29
C LYS A 183 -69.93 -22.13 -3.21
N SER A 184 -69.50 -21.49 -4.31
CA SER A 184 -68.21 -20.82 -4.47
C SER A 184 -68.35 -19.31 -4.26
N ASN A 185 -67.27 -18.68 -3.84
CA ASN A 185 -67.10 -17.23 -3.77
C ASN A 185 -65.76 -16.89 -4.43
N TYR A 186 -65.82 -16.35 -5.65
CA TYR A 186 -64.66 -16.12 -6.51
C TYR A 186 -63.97 -14.77 -6.27
N ASN A 187 -64.39 -14.00 -5.26
CA ASN A 187 -63.58 -12.88 -4.80
C ASN A 187 -62.19 -13.39 -4.36
N LEU A 188 -61.14 -12.61 -4.61
CA LEU A 188 -59.80 -13.01 -4.18
C LEU A 188 -59.67 -12.86 -2.66
N LYS A 189 -59.13 -13.88 -1.98
CA LYS A 189 -58.92 -13.80 -0.52
C LYS A 189 -57.83 -12.79 -0.16
N PRO A 190 -57.80 -12.25 1.07
CA PRO A 190 -56.90 -11.13 1.41
C PRO A 190 -55.42 -11.38 1.10
N ASN A 191 -54.93 -12.61 1.32
CA ASN A 191 -53.55 -13.03 1.06
C ASN A 191 -53.37 -13.78 -0.29
N SER A 192 -54.29 -13.60 -1.25
CA SER A 192 -54.23 -14.21 -2.57
C SER A 192 -53.05 -13.69 -3.40
N PRO A 193 -52.16 -14.56 -3.93
CA PRO A 193 -51.05 -14.13 -4.79
C PRO A 193 -51.47 -13.54 -6.14
N ALA A 194 -52.74 -13.69 -6.54
CA ALA A 194 -53.29 -13.09 -7.76
C ALA A 194 -53.64 -11.59 -7.62
N ARG A 195 -53.45 -11.01 -6.43
CA ARG A 195 -53.77 -9.60 -6.14
C ARG A 195 -52.63 -8.68 -6.56
N ASN A 196 -52.98 -7.57 -7.21
CA ASN A 196 -52.06 -6.59 -7.80
C ASN A 196 -51.02 -7.18 -8.79
N MET A 197 -51.27 -8.39 -9.29
CA MET A 197 -50.38 -9.15 -10.18
C MET A 197 -50.58 -8.79 -11.67
N GLY A 198 -51.78 -8.37 -12.07
CA GLY A 198 -52.16 -8.24 -13.48
C GLY A 198 -51.58 -7.01 -14.17
N LYS A 199 -51.14 -7.21 -15.42
CA LYS A 199 -50.71 -6.18 -16.37
C LYS A 199 -51.73 -5.04 -16.45
N PRO A 200 -51.29 -3.77 -16.51
CA PRO A 200 -52.14 -2.62 -16.79
C PRO A 200 -53.10 -2.82 -17.96
N LEU A 201 -54.36 -2.44 -17.77
CA LEU A 201 -55.38 -2.60 -18.81
C LEU A 201 -55.23 -1.56 -19.93
N PRO A 202 -55.27 -1.99 -21.21
CA PRO A 202 -55.50 -1.11 -22.35
C PRO A 202 -56.79 -0.29 -22.20
N SER A 203 -56.87 0.89 -22.82
CA SER A 203 -58.00 1.81 -22.60
C SER A 203 -59.34 1.25 -23.11
N ASP A 204 -59.32 0.54 -24.23
CA ASP A 204 -60.48 -0.15 -24.80
C ASP A 204 -60.96 -1.30 -23.88
N VAL A 205 -60.03 -2.08 -23.34
CA VAL A 205 -60.34 -3.17 -22.40
C VAL A 205 -60.87 -2.63 -21.06
N ALA A 206 -60.26 -1.57 -20.52
CA ALA A 206 -60.74 -0.93 -19.29
C ALA A 206 -62.16 -0.35 -19.47
N GLN A 207 -62.42 0.31 -20.60
CA GLN A 207 -63.73 0.87 -20.93
C GLN A 207 -64.78 -0.21 -21.23
N ALA A 208 -64.38 -1.38 -21.76
CA ALA A 208 -65.27 -2.51 -21.95
C ALA A 208 -65.65 -3.21 -20.63
N ILE A 209 -64.77 -3.23 -19.64
CA ILE A 209 -65.01 -3.83 -18.31
C ILE A 209 -65.80 -2.87 -17.39
N ASP A 210 -65.45 -1.58 -17.37
CA ASP A 210 -66.20 -0.52 -16.68
C ASP A 210 -66.35 0.71 -17.59
N PRO A 211 -67.46 0.83 -18.34
CA PRO A 211 -67.75 2.02 -19.15
C PRO A 211 -67.85 3.33 -18.36
N THR A 212 -67.89 3.28 -17.02
CA THR A 212 -67.96 4.47 -16.16
C THR A 212 -66.60 4.92 -15.61
N GLY A 213 -65.54 4.11 -15.76
CA GLY A 213 -64.17 4.42 -15.29
C GLY A 213 -64.03 4.62 -13.77
N LYS A 214 -64.97 4.11 -12.98
CA LYS A 214 -65.06 4.30 -11.52
C LYS A 214 -64.31 3.22 -10.74
N THR A 215 -64.44 1.96 -11.14
CA THR A 215 -63.83 0.80 -10.47
C THR A 215 -62.64 0.25 -11.25
N VAL A 216 -62.59 0.49 -12.57
CA VAL A 216 -61.48 0.08 -13.44
C VAL A 216 -60.97 1.29 -14.22
N LYS A 217 -59.64 1.41 -14.36
CA LYS A 217 -58.99 2.52 -15.06
C LYS A 217 -57.92 2.02 -16.01
N ALA A 218 -57.85 2.63 -17.19
CA ALA A 218 -56.80 2.38 -18.17
C ALA A 218 -55.41 2.67 -17.58
N GLY A 219 -54.41 1.85 -17.92
CA GLY A 219 -53.03 2.04 -17.48
C GLY A 219 -52.74 1.70 -16.01
N VAL A 220 -53.72 1.27 -15.22
CA VAL A 220 -53.53 0.85 -13.82
C VAL A 220 -53.41 -0.69 -13.75
N PRO A 221 -52.44 -1.27 -13.01
CA PRO A 221 -52.39 -2.71 -12.72
C PRO A 221 -53.66 -3.22 -12.03
N VAL A 222 -54.02 -4.48 -12.26
CA VAL A 222 -55.30 -5.04 -11.79
C VAL A 222 -55.13 -6.40 -11.11
N ASN A 223 -56.12 -6.79 -10.31
CA ASN A 223 -56.19 -8.15 -9.75
C ASN A 223 -56.48 -9.15 -10.88
N ALA A 224 -55.68 -10.23 -10.99
CA ALA A 224 -55.93 -11.27 -11.98
C ALA A 224 -57.29 -11.96 -11.72
N GLY A 225 -58.03 -12.25 -12.78
CA GLY A 225 -59.35 -12.89 -12.81
C GLY A 225 -60.51 -12.15 -12.13
N ALA A 226 -60.23 -11.12 -11.33
CA ALA A 226 -61.16 -10.67 -10.30
C ALA A 226 -62.22 -9.66 -10.76
N LEU A 227 -62.05 -9.00 -11.91
CA LEU A 227 -62.91 -7.88 -12.32
C LEU A 227 -64.31 -8.33 -12.74
N VAL A 228 -64.46 -9.56 -13.27
CA VAL A 228 -65.76 -10.21 -13.49
C VAL A 228 -66.29 -10.96 -12.26
N ASN A 229 -65.48 -11.15 -11.21
CA ASN A 229 -65.86 -11.96 -10.03
C ASN A 229 -66.76 -11.22 -9.03
N ALA A 230 -66.88 -9.89 -9.15
CA ALA A 230 -67.79 -9.09 -8.32
C ALA A 230 -69.27 -9.53 -8.43
N LEU A 231 -69.63 -10.24 -9.52
CA LEU A 231 -70.97 -10.80 -9.76
C LEU A 231 -71.04 -12.33 -9.53
N MET A 232 -70.00 -12.94 -8.95
CA MET A 232 -69.91 -14.40 -8.72
C MET A 232 -69.71 -14.79 -7.24
N ASP A 233 -70.37 -14.09 -6.32
CA ASP A 233 -70.67 -14.62 -4.98
C ASP A 233 -72.04 -15.31 -4.99
N ALA A 234 -72.04 -16.64 -5.08
CA ALA A 234 -73.27 -17.43 -5.03
C ALA A 234 -73.70 -17.81 -3.59
N THR A 235 -73.05 -17.25 -2.57
CA THR A 235 -73.28 -17.54 -1.15
C THR A 235 -74.02 -16.43 -0.40
N ASN A 236 -74.43 -15.35 -1.09
CA ASN A 236 -75.07 -14.15 -0.51
C ASN A 236 -74.25 -13.53 0.64
N GLY A 237 -72.91 -13.64 0.59
CA GLY A 237 -72.03 -13.00 1.55
C GLY A 237 -71.93 -11.49 1.34
N GLN A 238 -71.43 -10.78 2.34
CA GLN A 238 -70.89 -9.44 2.09
C GLN A 238 -69.63 -9.59 1.21
N THR A 239 -69.62 -8.92 0.06
CA THR A 239 -68.38 -8.68 -0.69
C THR A 239 -67.34 -8.08 0.24
N PRO A 240 -66.10 -8.60 0.30
CA PRO A 240 -65.04 -7.98 1.07
C PRO A 240 -64.91 -6.50 0.67
N PRO A 241 -64.86 -5.55 1.62
CA PRO A 241 -64.76 -4.14 1.27
C PRO A 241 -63.48 -3.91 0.43
N PRO A 242 -63.49 -2.98 -0.53
CA PRO A 242 -62.29 -2.63 -1.29
C PRO A 242 -61.17 -2.29 -0.30
N GLN A 243 -60.11 -3.11 -0.29
CA GLN A 243 -59.02 -2.89 0.65
C GLN A 243 -58.40 -1.50 0.36
N PRO A 244 -58.21 -0.64 1.38
CA PRO A 244 -57.57 0.65 1.16
C PRO A 244 -56.21 0.45 0.46
N PRO A 245 -55.82 1.34 -0.46
CA PRO A 245 -54.62 1.16 -1.27
C PRO A 245 -53.38 0.94 -0.40
N ALA A 246 -52.45 0.12 -0.90
CA ALA A 246 -51.37 -0.43 -0.07
C ALA A 246 -50.50 0.68 0.53
N THR A 247 -50.48 0.76 1.85
CA THR A 247 -49.75 1.79 2.59
C THR A 247 -48.25 1.50 2.54
N VAL A 248 -47.47 2.54 2.29
CA VAL A 248 -46.02 2.45 2.13
C VAL A 248 -45.36 2.71 3.49
N ASN A 249 -44.40 1.86 3.85
CA ASN A 249 -43.64 1.99 5.07
C ASN A 249 -42.73 3.23 5.00
N ILE A 250 -43.18 4.33 5.59
CA ILE A 250 -42.41 5.56 5.79
C ILE A 250 -42.10 5.65 7.30
N PRO A 251 -40.99 5.06 7.78
CA PRO A 251 -40.69 4.95 9.22
C PRO A 251 -40.19 6.26 9.83
N ASP A 252 -39.81 7.24 9.01
CA ASP A 252 -39.39 8.57 9.47
C ASP A 252 -40.61 9.51 9.52
N ALA A 253 -40.97 9.94 10.73
CA ALA A 253 -42.17 10.75 10.96
C ALA A 253 -42.08 12.15 10.31
N GLY A 254 -40.88 12.73 10.19
CA GLY A 254 -40.68 14.01 9.52
C GLY A 254 -40.86 13.89 8.01
N LEU A 255 -40.34 12.80 7.44
CA LEU A 255 -40.56 12.46 6.03
C LEU A 255 -42.05 12.20 5.75
N LYS A 256 -42.73 11.41 6.59
CA LYS A 256 -44.17 11.13 6.46
C LYS A 256 -45.02 12.42 6.54
N ALA A 257 -44.64 13.34 7.42
CA ALA A 257 -45.27 14.66 7.54
C ALA A 257 -45.07 15.51 6.27
N ALA A 258 -43.84 15.61 5.76
CA ALA A 258 -43.54 16.37 4.54
C ALA A 258 -44.22 15.79 3.29
N ILE A 259 -44.29 14.46 3.19
CA ILE A 259 -45.02 13.75 2.14
C ILE A 259 -46.52 14.05 2.21
N ASN A 260 -47.17 13.91 3.38
CA ASN A 260 -48.59 14.25 3.53
C ASN A 260 -48.87 15.72 3.20
N LYS A 261 -48.04 16.65 3.70
CA LYS A 261 -48.13 18.08 3.40
C LYS A 261 -48.01 18.38 1.89
N THR A 262 -47.18 17.62 1.17
CA THR A 262 -47.00 17.72 -0.29
C THR A 262 -48.21 17.14 -1.05
N LEU A 263 -48.85 16.10 -0.52
CA LEU A 263 -50.07 15.49 -1.07
C LEU A 263 -51.35 16.28 -0.76
N GLY A 264 -51.30 17.20 0.21
CA GLY A 264 -52.39 18.14 0.49
C GLY A 264 -52.18 18.87 1.81
N SER A 265 -52.34 20.20 1.81
CA SER A 265 -52.12 21.07 2.97
C SER A 265 -53.02 20.79 4.18
N CYS A 266 -54.14 20.10 3.98
CA CYS A 266 -55.09 19.72 5.04
C CYS A 266 -54.94 18.27 5.53
N ARG A 267 -53.95 17.50 5.03
CA ARG A 267 -53.71 16.11 5.45
C ARG A 267 -53.01 16.05 6.81
N PRO A 268 -53.47 15.23 7.78
CA PRO A 268 -52.72 14.97 9.01
C PRO A 268 -51.32 14.45 8.71
N SER A 269 -50.31 14.97 9.41
CA SER A 269 -48.89 14.61 9.22
C SER A 269 -48.62 13.11 9.39
N THR A 270 -49.40 12.43 10.24
CA THR A 270 -49.31 11.01 10.55
C THR A 270 -50.14 10.11 9.62
N GLN A 271 -50.99 10.67 8.74
CA GLN A 271 -51.87 9.91 7.85
C GLN A 271 -51.06 8.90 7.02
N ASP A 272 -51.59 7.70 6.82
CA ASP A 272 -50.94 6.74 5.93
C ASP A 272 -50.92 7.22 4.47
N VAL A 273 -49.85 6.86 3.78
CA VAL A 273 -49.58 7.24 2.40
C VAL A 273 -49.37 5.98 1.59
N THR A 274 -49.91 5.95 0.38
CA THR A 274 -49.91 4.79 -0.50
C THR A 274 -48.97 4.95 -1.69
N ALA A 275 -48.69 3.84 -2.39
CA ALA A 275 -47.77 3.86 -3.53
C ALA A 275 -48.28 4.76 -4.68
N ASP A 276 -49.59 4.75 -4.93
CA ASP A 276 -50.22 5.57 -5.98
C ASP A 276 -50.11 7.06 -5.65
N GLU A 277 -50.30 7.45 -4.38
CA GLU A 277 -50.12 8.82 -3.91
C GLU A 277 -48.66 9.28 -4.04
N LEU A 278 -47.69 8.46 -3.59
CA LEU A 278 -46.27 8.75 -3.78
C LEU A 278 -45.90 8.90 -5.25
N SER A 279 -46.51 8.12 -6.14
CA SER A 279 -46.28 8.24 -7.58
C SER A 279 -46.78 9.56 -8.19
N GLN A 280 -47.62 10.34 -7.49
CA GLN A 280 -48.00 11.69 -7.93
C GLN A 280 -46.93 12.76 -7.60
N ILE A 281 -46.01 12.46 -6.68
CA ILE A 281 -45.04 13.46 -6.20
C ILE A 281 -43.91 13.64 -7.22
N THR A 282 -43.96 14.76 -7.96
CA THR A 282 -42.88 15.19 -8.87
C THR A 282 -41.86 16.10 -8.20
N ARG A 283 -42.21 16.75 -7.09
CA ARG A 283 -41.34 17.63 -6.30
C ARG A 283 -41.59 17.40 -4.82
N LEU A 284 -40.53 17.20 -4.04
CA LEU A 284 -40.60 17.10 -2.58
C LEU A 284 -39.57 18.03 -1.95
N SER A 285 -40.01 18.87 -1.03
CA SER A 285 -39.14 19.68 -0.17
C SER A 285 -39.50 19.42 1.28
N ILE A 286 -38.55 18.96 2.07
CA ILE A 286 -38.73 18.75 3.50
C ILE A 286 -38.36 20.06 4.19
N ASP A 287 -39.23 20.53 5.10
CA ASP A 287 -38.93 21.73 5.88
C ASP A 287 -38.20 21.40 7.19
N ASN A 288 -37.51 22.39 7.73
CA ASN A 288 -36.59 22.20 8.85
C ASN A 288 -37.28 22.03 10.23
N THR A 289 -38.60 21.85 10.28
CA THR A 289 -39.33 21.64 11.55
C THR A 289 -39.01 20.30 12.22
N THR A 290 -38.63 19.28 11.44
CA THR A 290 -38.25 17.95 11.95
C THR A 290 -37.03 17.39 11.21
N LYS A 291 -36.07 16.81 11.94
CA LYS A 291 -34.81 16.32 11.36
C LYS A 291 -34.93 14.88 10.86
N VAL A 292 -35.37 14.74 9.62
CA VAL A 292 -35.35 13.49 8.84
C VAL A 292 -33.96 12.84 8.83
N LYS A 293 -33.94 11.51 8.99
CA LYS A 293 -32.75 10.64 9.04
C LYS A 293 -32.83 9.49 8.04
N ASN A 294 -34.04 9.01 7.74
CA ASN A 294 -34.27 7.89 6.85
C ASN A 294 -35.21 8.28 5.68
N LEU A 295 -34.84 7.86 4.46
CA LEU A 295 -35.58 8.12 3.22
C LEU A 295 -36.47 6.95 2.75
N THR A 296 -36.58 5.86 3.52
CA THR A 296 -37.41 4.69 3.17
C THR A 296 -38.86 5.11 2.87
N GLY A 297 -39.40 4.57 1.77
CA GLY A 297 -40.69 4.91 1.19
C GLY A 297 -40.55 5.75 -0.08
N LEU A 298 -39.49 6.58 -0.21
CA LEU A 298 -39.27 7.38 -1.42
C LEU A 298 -38.96 6.54 -2.66
N GLU A 299 -38.56 5.28 -2.53
CA GLU A 299 -38.38 4.38 -3.67
C GLU A 299 -39.69 4.07 -4.44
N LYS A 300 -40.84 4.51 -3.92
CA LYS A 300 -42.16 4.47 -4.59
C LYS A 300 -42.55 5.79 -5.25
N ALA A 301 -41.83 6.88 -5.01
CA ALA A 301 -42.05 8.18 -5.66
C ALA A 301 -41.43 8.21 -7.08
N VAL A 302 -41.83 7.25 -7.93
CA VAL A 302 -41.20 6.96 -9.24
C VAL A 302 -41.28 8.10 -10.27
N ASN A 303 -42.05 9.16 -9.99
CA ASN A 303 -42.13 10.37 -10.80
C ASN A 303 -41.40 11.58 -10.22
N LEU A 304 -40.66 11.42 -9.12
CA LEU A 304 -39.91 12.49 -8.45
C LEU A 304 -38.81 13.04 -9.35
N GLN A 305 -38.84 14.35 -9.58
CA GLN A 305 -37.90 15.12 -10.41
C GLN A 305 -37.02 16.04 -9.55
N GLU A 306 -37.57 16.65 -8.51
CA GLU A 306 -36.80 17.49 -7.58
C GLU A 306 -36.98 17.02 -6.13
N LEU A 307 -35.86 16.80 -5.43
CA LEU A 307 -35.82 16.51 -4.00
C LEU A 307 -34.95 17.53 -3.27
N ASN A 308 -35.52 18.22 -2.28
CA ASN A 308 -34.80 19.04 -1.32
C ASN A 308 -34.93 18.43 0.10
N ILE A 309 -33.77 18.11 0.67
CA ILE A 309 -33.55 17.63 2.04
C ILE A 309 -32.37 18.37 2.69
N ASP A 310 -32.17 19.65 2.38
CA ASP A 310 -31.09 20.50 2.91
C ASP A 310 -31.23 20.75 4.44
N GLY A 311 -30.15 20.50 5.20
CA GLY A 311 -30.06 20.76 6.64
C GLY A 311 -30.55 19.63 7.55
N HIS A 312 -30.75 18.42 7.03
CA HIS A 312 -31.29 17.28 7.76
C HIS A 312 -30.17 16.36 8.33
N GLU A 313 -30.52 15.15 8.76
CA GLU A 313 -29.58 14.18 9.36
C GLU A 313 -29.45 12.90 8.49
N VAL A 314 -29.77 12.97 7.21
CA VAL A 314 -29.76 11.83 6.29
C VAL A 314 -28.35 11.31 6.09
N ALA A 315 -28.15 10.01 6.29
CA ALA A 315 -26.86 9.33 6.10
C ALA A 315 -26.81 8.41 4.87
N SER A 316 -27.96 8.03 4.31
CA SER A 316 -28.06 7.10 3.18
C SER A 316 -29.04 7.59 2.11
N LEU A 317 -28.58 7.56 0.85
CA LEU A 317 -29.38 7.88 -0.33
C LEU A 317 -29.95 6.63 -1.04
N ALA A 318 -29.83 5.44 -0.43
CA ALA A 318 -30.22 4.17 -1.06
C ALA A 318 -31.68 4.14 -1.60
N PRO A 319 -32.70 4.71 -0.92
CA PRO A 319 -34.07 4.78 -1.44
C PRO A 319 -34.24 5.61 -2.72
N LEU A 320 -33.25 6.41 -3.12
CA LEU A 320 -33.30 7.21 -4.35
C LEU A 320 -32.81 6.44 -5.59
N SER A 321 -32.20 5.27 -5.42
CA SER A 321 -31.46 4.55 -6.49
C SER A 321 -32.30 4.08 -7.68
N SER A 322 -33.62 4.01 -7.55
CA SER A 322 -34.56 3.70 -8.63
C SER A 322 -35.19 4.93 -9.31
N LEU A 323 -34.97 6.13 -8.78
CA LEU A 323 -35.70 7.35 -9.17
C LEU A 323 -35.09 8.02 -10.40
N THR A 324 -35.07 7.29 -11.52
CA THR A 324 -34.40 7.70 -12.78
C THR A 324 -34.93 8.99 -13.41
N LYS A 325 -36.08 9.50 -12.97
CA LYS A 325 -36.63 10.81 -13.37
C LYS A 325 -36.10 11.99 -12.55
N LEU A 326 -35.29 11.75 -11.51
CA LEU A 326 -34.72 12.79 -10.67
C LEU A 326 -33.75 13.66 -11.49
N THR A 327 -34.06 14.95 -11.62
CA THR A 327 -33.24 15.95 -12.31
C THR A 327 -32.50 16.86 -11.35
N LYS A 328 -32.95 16.98 -10.10
CA LYS A 328 -32.35 17.83 -9.07
C LYS A 328 -32.42 17.21 -7.69
N LEU A 329 -31.27 17.18 -7.02
CA LEU A 329 -31.12 16.74 -5.63
C LEU A 329 -30.35 17.80 -4.85
N THR A 330 -30.97 18.32 -3.78
CA THR A 330 -30.29 19.14 -2.77
C THR A 330 -30.38 18.45 -1.42
N ALA A 331 -29.23 18.14 -0.83
CA ALA A 331 -29.06 17.48 0.46
C ALA A 331 -27.85 18.06 1.21
N THR A 332 -27.69 19.38 1.11
CA THR A 332 -26.66 20.17 1.77
C THR A 332 -26.74 19.99 3.29
N ASN A 333 -25.62 20.06 4.02
CA ASN A 333 -25.58 19.96 5.49
C ASN A 333 -26.32 18.73 6.04
N ASN A 334 -25.87 17.53 5.64
CA ASN A 334 -26.40 16.23 6.05
C ASN A 334 -25.27 15.31 6.55
N LYS A 335 -25.52 13.99 6.67
CA LYS A 335 -24.57 12.99 7.17
C LYS A 335 -24.12 12.00 6.07
N ILE A 336 -24.23 12.40 4.80
CA ILE A 336 -23.97 11.53 3.65
C ILE A 336 -22.46 11.31 3.50
N THR A 337 -22.05 10.04 3.36
CA THR A 337 -20.65 9.63 3.13
C THR A 337 -20.43 8.97 1.77
N SER A 338 -21.48 8.37 1.18
CA SER A 338 -21.44 7.71 -0.12
C SER A 338 -22.56 8.19 -1.03
N ILE A 339 -22.22 8.37 -2.30
CA ILE A 339 -23.14 8.76 -3.38
C ILE A 339 -23.32 7.65 -4.43
N GLU A 340 -22.86 6.41 -4.16
CA GLU A 340 -23.06 5.24 -5.04
C GLU A 340 -24.52 5.04 -5.47
N PRO A 341 -25.56 5.26 -4.63
CA PRO A 341 -26.96 5.17 -5.05
C PRO A 341 -27.36 6.09 -6.22
N LEU A 342 -26.60 7.15 -6.49
CA LEU A 342 -26.91 8.11 -7.55
C LEU A 342 -26.38 7.71 -8.94
N LYS A 343 -25.55 6.66 -9.03
CA LYS A 343 -24.80 6.30 -10.24
C LYS A 343 -25.65 6.12 -11.50
N ASN A 344 -26.85 5.56 -11.35
CA ASN A 344 -27.77 5.28 -12.45
C ASN A 344 -28.74 6.45 -12.73
N LEU A 345 -28.67 7.55 -11.98
CA LEU A 345 -29.59 8.69 -12.07
C LEU A 345 -29.06 9.75 -13.05
N THR A 346 -28.75 9.32 -14.27
CA THR A 346 -28.03 10.13 -15.29
C THR A 346 -28.73 11.42 -15.70
N ASN A 347 -30.04 11.53 -15.45
CA ASN A 347 -30.86 12.73 -15.70
C ASN A 347 -30.63 13.89 -14.71
N ILE A 348 -29.88 13.68 -13.61
CA ILE A 348 -29.58 14.76 -12.66
C ILE A 348 -28.72 15.84 -13.35
N ASN A 349 -29.24 17.07 -13.34
CA ASN A 349 -28.53 18.28 -13.76
C ASN A 349 -28.05 19.14 -12.58
N THR A 350 -28.70 19.03 -11.42
CA THR A 350 -28.38 19.84 -10.23
C THR A 350 -28.15 18.93 -9.04
N LEU A 351 -26.91 18.89 -8.53
CA LEU A 351 -26.52 18.04 -7.40
C LEU A 351 -25.81 18.87 -6.32
N LEU A 352 -26.53 19.22 -5.25
CA LEU A 352 -26.01 20.04 -4.14
C LEU A 352 -25.91 19.20 -2.86
N LEU A 353 -24.69 18.79 -2.51
CA LEU A 353 -24.36 17.94 -1.37
C LEU A 353 -23.20 18.51 -0.52
N SER A 354 -22.97 19.82 -0.53
CA SER A 354 -22.00 20.47 0.38
C SER A 354 -22.42 20.31 1.86
N GLY A 355 -21.50 20.49 2.81
CA GLY A 355 -21.76 20.17 4.22
C GLY A 355 -21.95 18.68 4.54
N ASN A 356 -21.47 17.79 3.67
CA ASN A 356 -21.43 16.33 3.86
C ASN A 356 -19.98 15.82 3.93
N ALA A 357 -19.82 14.51 4.17
CA ALA A 357 -18.53 13.84 4.34
C ALA A 357 -18.26 12.82 3.21
N ILE A 358 -18.55 13.21 1.97
CA ILE A 358 -18.43 12.34 0.78
C ILE A 358 -16.98 11.84 0.60
N THR A 359 -16.81 10.56 0.27
CA THR A 359 -15.50 9.92 0.17
C THR A 359 -15.01 9.69 -1.26
N SER A 360 -15.88 9.74 -2.28
CA SER A 360 -15.52 9.55 -3.70
C SER A 360 -16.48 10.25 -4.66
N THR A 361 -15.96 10.75 -5.78
CA THR A 361 -16.75 11.28 -6.91
C THR A 361 -17.02 10.25 -8.02
N ALA A 362 -16.48 9.03 -7.92
CA ALA A 362 -16.56 8.00 -8.97
C ALA A 362 -18.00 7.66 -9.45
N PRO A 363 -19.05 7.67 -8.61
CA PRO A 363 -20.43 7.44 -9.07
C PRO A 363 -20.95 8.48 -10.08
N LEU A 364 -20.28 9.62 -10.22
CA LEU A 364 -20.68 10.68 -11.15
C LEU A 364 -20.11 10.49 -12.57
N ALA A 365 -19.18 9.55 -12.76
CA ALA A 365 -18.38 9.41 -13.98
C ALA A 365 -19.18 9.16 -15.27
N ASP A 366 -20.34 8.52 -15.17
CA ASP A 366 -21.23 8.20 -16.31
C ASP A 366 -22.35 9.24 -16.52
N MET A 367 -22.41 10.30 -15.72
CA MET A 367 -23.47 11.31 -15.79
C MET A 367 -23.21 12.32 -16.92
N THR A 368 -24.21 12.51 -17.80
CA THR A 368 -24.10 13.30 -19.04
C THR A 368 -24.78 14.67 -18.99
N HIS A 369 -25.50 14.98 -17.91
CA HIS A 369 -26.38 16.15 -17.83
C HIS A 369 -26.09 17.10 -16.66
N LEU A 370 -25.03 16.87 -15.87
CA LEU A 370 -24.70 17.73 -14.73
C LEU A 370 -24.41 19.16 -15.22
N ALA A 371 -25.16 20.12 -14.71
CA ALA A 371 -25.04 21.55 -14.98
C ALA A 371 -24.51 22.32 -13.77
N GLN A 372 -24.89 21.89 -12.56
CA GLN A 372 -24.36 22.42 -11.30
C GLN A 372 -24.08 21.29 -10.31
N VAL A 373 -22.85 21.26 -9.80
CA VAL A 373 -22.37 20.31 -8.79
C VAL A 373 -21.80 21.07 -7.60
N SER A 374 -22.25 20.75 -6.39
CA SER A 374 -21.63 21.17 -5.14
C SER A 374 -21.41 19.96 -4.24
N LEU A 375 -20.16 19.67 -3.84
CA LEU A 375 -19.80 18.53 -3.01
C LEU A 375 -18.79 18.98 -1.93
N SER A 376 -18.96 18.54 -0.69
CA SER A 376 -17.87 18.56 0.30
C SER A 376 -17.55 17.15 0.75
N GLY A 377 -16.29 16.91 1.15
CA GLY A 377 -15.86 15.55 1.41
C GLY A 377 -14.68 15.40 2.36
N LYS A 378 -14.58 14.17 2.88
CA LYS A 378 -13.37 13.62 3.52
C LYS A 378 -12.55 12.79 2.54
N SER A 379 -12.77 12.97 1.23
CA SER A 379 -11.94 12.39 0.19
C SER A 379 -10.59 13.09 0.15
N ALA A 380 -9.50 12.31 0.07
CA ALA A 380 -8.16 12.83 -0.13
C ALA A 380 -7.92 13.29 -1.57
N GLU A 381 -8.62 12.68 -2.55
CA GLU A 381 -8.45 12.95 -3.98
C GLU A 381 -9.82 13.17 -4.65
N PHE A 382 -10.06 14.37 -5.17
CA PHE A 382 -11.20 14.64 -6.04
C PHE A 382 -10.76 14.48 -7.50
N ASP A 383 -11.15 13.37 -8.13
CA ASP A 383 -10.83 13.11 -9.53
C ASP A 383 -11.77 13.90 -10.47
N VAL A 384 -11.16 14.79 -11.25
CA VAL A 384 -11.83 15.68 -12.21
C VAL A 384 -12.33 14.89 -13.43
N ALA A 385 -11.73 13.74 -13.75
CA ALA A 385 -12.18 12.89 -14.85
C ALA A 385 -13.62 12.40 -14.66
N ASN A 386 -14.10 12.29 -13.41
CA ASN A 386 -15.48 11.93 -13.07
C ASN A 386 -16.53 12.98 -13.49
N PHE A 387 -16.12 14.16 -13.98
CA PHE A 387 -17.01 15.17 -14.54
C PHE A 387 -16.95 15.26 -16.07
N ALA A 388 -16.04 14.53 -16.73
CA ALA A 388 -15.76 14.69 -18.16
C ALA A 388 -16.95 14.36 -19.08
N ARG A 389 -17.84 13.44 -18.66
CA ARG A 389 -19.08 13.14 -19.43
C ARG A 389 -20.10 14.27 -19.44
N SER A 390 -20.06 15.18 -18.45
CA SER A 390 -20.90 16.37 -18.36
C SER A 390 -20.20 17.64 -18.86
N ALA A 391 -19.05 17.54 -19.55
CA ALA A 391 -18.29 18.70 -20.05
C ALA A 391 -19.12 19.67 -20.93
N ALA A 392 -20.13 19.17 -21.63
CA ALA A 392 -21.02 19.95 -22.49
C ALA A 392 -22.12 20.74 -21.74
N SER A 393 -22.36 20.43 -20.46
CA SER A 393 -23.43 21.01 -19.64
C SER A 393 -22.95 21.69 -18.36
N LEU A 394 -21.82 21.27 -17.79
CA LEU A 394 -21.37 21.66 -16.45
C LEU A 394 -20.91 23.13 -16.42
N ALA A 395 -21.77 24.00 -15.89
CA ALA A 395 -21.53 25.43 -15.73
C ALA A 395 -20.93 25.79 -14.37
N ARG A 396 -21.24 25.03 -13.32
CA ARG A 396 -20.76 25.31 -11.95
C ARG A 396 -20.24 24.06 -11.26
N LEU A 397 -18.98 24.12 -10.84
CA LEU A 397 -18.33 23.06 -10.07
C LEU A 397 -17.80 23.65 -8.75
N GLN A 398 -18.39 23.22 -7.64
CA GLN A 398 -18.03 23.65 -6.29
C GLN A 398 -17.60 22.44 -5.48
N LEU A 399 -16.30 22.30 -5.24
CA LEU A 399 -15.75 21.25 -4.40
C LEU A 399 -15.20 21.87 -3.11
N SER A 400 -15.30 21.15 -2.00
CA SER A 400 -14.70 21.54 -0.73
C SER A 400 -14.04 20.35 -0.05
N GLY A 401 -12.77 20.53 0.29
CA GLY A 401 -11.99 19.55 1.05
C GLY A 401 -12.41 19.48 2.51
N SER A 402 -11.59 18.79 3.31
CA SER A 402 -11.63 18.91 4.76
C SER A 402 -10.78 20.11 5.21
N SER A 403 -11.13 20.71 6.35
CA SER A 403 -10.46 21.90 6.90
C SER A 403 -9.03 21.66 7.41
N ASP A 404 -8.44 20.49 7.15
CA ASP A 404 -7.01 20.23 7.30
C ASP A 404 -6.21 20.58 6.03
N GLY A 405 -6.88 21.05 4.97
CA GLY A 405 -6.29 21.52 3.73
C GLY A 405 -5.67 20.42 2.87
N LYS A 406 -5.92 19.13 3.16
CA LYS A 406 -5.22 18.01 2.51
C LYS A 406 -5.91 17.46 1.26
N ALA A 407 -7.11 17.92 0.91
CA ALA A 407 -7.78 17.46 -0.30
C ALA A 407 -6.98 17.88 -1.54
N GLN A 408 -6.74 16.94 -2.46
CA GLN A 408 -6.00 17.18 -3.70
C GLN A 408 -6.92 16.98 -4.91
N LEU A 409 -6.58 17.64 -6.02
CA LEU A 409 -7.17 17.30 -7.32
C LEU A 409 -6.42 16.12 -7.94
N LYS A 410 -7.17 15.29 -8.66
CA LYS A 410 -6.63 14.24 -9.52
C LYS A 410 -7.11 14.45 -10.95
N ASN A 411 -6.24 14.19 -11.92
CA ASN A 411 -6.48 14.47 -13.34
C ASN A 411 -6.92 15.93 -13.61
N SER A 412 -6.33 16.91 -12.93
CA SER A 412 -6.67 18.33 -13.07
C SER A 412 -6.44 18.91 -14.48
N ASP A 413 -5.64 18.25 -15.32
CA ASP A 413 -5.53 18.55 -16.74
C ASP A 413 -6.90 18.49 -17.47
N LYS A 414 -7.82 17.65 -16.97
CA LYS A 414 -9.19 17.51 -17.49
C LYS A 414 -10.07 18.74 -17.21
N LEU A 415 -9.71 19.63 -16.29
CA LEU A 415 -10.41 20.92 -16.09
C LEU A 415 -10.52 21.71 -17.41
N LYS A 416 -9.49 21.62 -18.25
CA LYS A 416 -9.40 22.26 -19.58
C LYS A 416 -10.45 21.74 -20.58
N GLN A 417 -11.04 20.58 -20.33
CA GLN A 417 -12.09 19.98 -21.16
C GLN A 417 -13.49 20.46 -20.73
N LEU A 418 -13.64 20.95 -19.50
CA LEU A 418 -14.91 21.41 -18.92
C LEU A 418 -15.23 22.86 -19.35
N ASN A 419 -15.27 23.09 -20.66
CA ASN A 419 -15.29 24.42 -21.29
C ASN A 419 -16.57 25.25 -21.05
N LYS A 420 -17.57 24.68 -20.37
CA LYS A 420 -18.79 25.38 -19.93
C LYS A 420 -18.71 25.97 -18.53
N ILE A 421 -17.70 25.63 -17.73
CA ILE A 421 -17.63 26.11 -16.34
C ILE A 421 -17.42 27.62 -16.30
N ASP A 422 -18.44 28.34 -15.83
CA ASP A 422 -18.43 29.78 -15.52
C ASP A 422 -18.00 30.06 -14.07
N THR A 423 -18.22 29.09 -13.17
CA THR A 423 -17.98 29.20 -11.73
C THR A 423 -17.22 27.96 -11.23
N LEU A 424 -15.98 28.17 -10.77
CA LEU A 424 -15.17 27.15 -10.13
C LEU A 424 -14.89 27.54 -8.67
N GLN A 425 -15.21 26.62 -7.75
CA GLN A 425 -14.83 26.72 -6.34
C GLN A 425 -14.09 25.45 -5.91
N LEU A 426 -12.92 25.62 -5.29
CA LEU A 426 -12.07 24.56 -4.74
C LEU A 426 -11.58 25.00 -3.34
N SER A 427 -12.48 25.01 -2.36
CA SER A 427 -12.17 25.46 -0.99
C SER A 427 -11.46 24.36 -0.19
N SER A 428 -10.45 24.72 0.60
CA SER A 428 -9.67 23.80 1.45
C SER A 428 -8.89 22.72 0.67
N PHE A 429 -8.33 23.07 -0.49
CA PHE A 429 -7.51 22.17 -1.32
C PHE A 429 -6.00 22.48 -1.22
N SER A 430 -5.19 21.42 -1.18
CA SER A 430 -3.75 21.47 -1.45
C SER A 430 -3.54 21.37 -2.97
N LEU A 431 -3.38 22.52 -3.60
CA LEU A 431 -3.17 22.64 -5.04
C LEU A 431 -1.68 22.64 -5.37
N THR A 432 -1.31 21.93 -6.42
CA THR A 432 0.03 21.88 -6.99
C THR A 432 0.17 22.90 -8.13
N GLY A 433 1.41 23.18 -8.56
CA GLY A 433 1.65 24.00 -9.75
C GLY A 433 0.98 23.46 -11.03
N ALA A 434 0.74 22.16 -11.14
CA ALA A 434 0.03 21.57 -12.28
C ALA A 434 -1.48 21.88 -12.24
N ASP A 435 -2.06 21.95 -11.04
CA ASP A 435 -3.46 22.32 -10.84
C ASP A 435 -3.67 23.81 -11.12
N LEU A 436 -2.81 24.68 -10.56
CA LEU A 436 -2.85 26.12 -10.80
C LEU A 436 -2.63 26.47 -12.28
N ASN A 437 -1.71 25.78 -12.97
CA ASN A 437 -1.54 25.90 -14.43
C ASN A 437 -2.73 25.37 -15.25
N SER A 438 -3.56 24.51 -14.67
CA SER A 438 -4.76 24.00 -15.33
C SER A 438 -5.98 24.92 -15.11
N ILE A 439 -6.10 25.50 -13.92
CA ILE A 439 -7.07 26.55 -13.59
C ILE A 439 -6.75 27.85 -14.38
N GLY A 440 -5.48 28.26 -14.45
CA GLY A 440 -5.03 29.44 -15.20
C GLY A 440 -5.26 29.36 -16.72
N ALA A 441 -5.55 28.17 -17.25
CA ALA A 441 -5.94 27.97 -18.64
C ALA A 441 -7.46 28.11 -18.89
N MET A 442 -8.29 28.17 -17.84
CA MET A 442 -9.76 28.28 -17.93
C MET A 442 -10.20 29.75 -18.09
N THR A 443 -9.77 30.40 -19.18
CA THR A 443 -10.00 31.84 -19.41
C THR A 443 -11.48 32.22 -19.54
N GLN A 444 -12.39 31.26 -19.67
CA GLN A 444 -13.85 31.49 -19.67
C GLN A 444 -14.45 31.72 -18.27
N LEU A 445 -13.70 31.53 -17.18
CA LEU A 445 -14.21 31.68 -15.82
C LEU A 445 -14.67 33.11 -15.51
N SER A 446 -15.87 33.21 -14.94
CA SER A 446 -16.47 34.46 -14.43
C SER A 446 -16.39 34.59 -12.90
N SER A 447 -16.28 33.47 -12.20
CA SER A 447 -16.20 33.36 -10.74
C SER A 447 -15.21 32.26 -10.33
N LEU A 448 -14.22 32.61 -9.51
CA LEU A 448 -13.19 31.68 -9.03
C LEU A 448 -12.97 31.83 -7.52
N LYS A 449 -13.07 30.73 -6.77
CA LYS A 449 -12.83 30.70 -5.31
C LYS A 449 -11.91 29.54 -4.93
N LEU A 450 -10.74 29.85 -4.39
CA LEU A 450 -9.66 28.91 -4.04
C LEU A 450 -9.15 29.18 -2.60
N ASP A 451 -10.08 29.43 -1.68
CA ASP A 451 -9.84 29.77 -0.28
C ASP A 451 -9.44 28.57 0.60
N ASP A 452 -8.92 28.85 1.79
CA ASP A 452 -8.45 27.85 2.77
C ASP A 452 -7.38 26.86 2.24
N GLY A 453 -6.74 27.20 1.11
CA GLY A 453 -5.77 26.36 0.41
C GLY A 453 -4.32 26.59 0.83
N ASN A 454 -3.38 26.26 -0.07
CA ASN A 454 -1.93 26.35 0.13
C ASN A 454 -1.22 27.30 -0.86
N ILE A 455 -1.96 28.16 -1.57
CA ILE A 455 -1.44 28.95 -2.70
C ILE A 455 -0.46 30.02 -2.20
N SER A 456 0.80 29.95 -2.67
CA SER A 456 1.79 31.01 -2.44
C SER A 456 1.98 31.95 -3.64
N ASP A 457 1.67 31.50 -4.85
CA ASP A 457 1.93 32.23 -6.09
C ASP A 457 0.63 32.38 -6.89
N VAL A 458 0.12 33.60 -6.99
CA VAL A 458 -1.14 33.90 -7.73
C VAL A 458 -0.89 34.41 -9.15
N SER A 459 0.33 34.30 -9.69
CA SER A 459 0.66 34.76 -11.06
C SER A 459 -0.11 33.99 -12.15
N PHE A 460 -0.54 32.76 -11.90
CA PHE A 460 -1.40 31.98 -12.81
C PHE A 460 -2.75 32.65 -13.11
N LEU A 461 -3.23 33.55 -12.25
CA LEU A 461 -4.47 34.30 -12.47
C LEU A 461 -4.37 35.35 -13.59
N ARG A 462 -3.15 35.73 -14.01
CA ARG A 462 -2.91 36.83 -14.97
C ARG A 462 -3.71 36.72 -16.28
N GLY A 463 -4.03 35.50 -16.73
CA GLY A 463 -4.82 35.25 -17.94
C GLY A 463 -6.34 35.23 -17.76
N LEU A 464 -6.86 35.24 -16.52
CA LEU A 464 -8.28 35.04 -16.21
C LEU A 464 -9.09 36.35 -16.21
N THR A 465 -8.92 37.17 -17.26
CA THR A 465 -9.44 38.55 -17.31
C THR A 465 -10.97 38.68 -17.36
N ASN A 466 -11.71 37.57 -17.51
CA ASN A 466 -13.17 37.53 -17.46
C ASN A 466 -13.74 37.41 -16.03
N LEU A 467 -12.88 37.30 -15.01
CA LEU A 467 -13.33 37.20 -13.62
C LEU A 467 -14.04 38.48 -13.15
N THR A 468 -15.25 38.27 -12.62
CA THR A 468 -16.06 39.27 -11.91
C THR A 468 -16.08 39.01 -10.39
N LYS A 469 -15.78 37.78 -9.98
CA LYS A 469 -15.64 37.36 -8.58
C LYS A 469 -14.37 36.53 -8.43
N LEU A 470 -13.55 36.88 -7.44
CA LEU A 470 -12.32 36.19 -7.09
C LEU A 470 -12.19 36.08 -5.57
N ASP A 471 -11.79 34.91 -5.10
CA ASP A 471 -11.41 34.69 -3.70
C ASP A 471 -10.22 33.72 -3.63
N VAL A 472 -9.16 34.17 -2.98
CA VAL A 472 -7.89 33.45 -2.74
C VAL A 472 -7.38 33.74 -1.32
N SER A 473 -8.32 33.89 -0.38
CA SER A 473 -8.05 34.25 1.00
C SER A 473 -7.68 33.05 1.89
N ASN A 474 -7.19 33.34 3.10
CA ASN A 474 -6.88 32.39 4.18
C ASN A 474 -5.92 31.22 3.82
N GLN A 475 -4.95 31.48 2.93
CA GLN A 475 -4.00 30.44 2.49
C GLN A 475 -3.02 30.03 3.60
N GLN A 476 -2.70 28.74 3.67
CA GLN A 476 -1.79 28.13 4.65
C GLN A 476 -0.51 27.67 3.94
N VAL A 477 0.41 28.61 3.69
CA VAL A 477 1.64 28.35 2.94
C VAL A 477 2.72 27.82 3.89
N ARG A 478 3.32 26.68 3.54
CA ARG A 478 4.37 26.04 4.33
C ARG A 478 5.64 25.84 3.51
N LEU A 479 6.79 26.14 4.11
CA LEU A 479 8.12 25.85 3.54
C LEU A 479 9.07 25.34 4.61
N SER A 480 10.16 24.69 4.19
CA SER A 480 11.30 24.37 5.05
C SER A 480 12.55 25.11 4.58
N THR A 481 13.36 25.62 5.52
CA THR A 481 14.60 26.34 5.23
C THR A 481 15.67 26.02 6.28
N ASN A 482 16.94 26.09 5.87
CA ASN A 482 18.11 25.94 6.74
C ASN A 482 18.99 27.21 6.77
N THR A 483 18.53 28.32 6.19
CA THR A 483 19.21 29.62 6.21
C THR A 483 18.30 30.73 6.75
N THR A 484 18.94 31.81 7.22
CA THR A 484 18.30 33.10 7.43
C THR A 484 19.25 34.21 6.92
N PRO A 485 18.80 35.15 6.08
CA PRO A 485 17.47 35.19 5.45
C PRO A 485 17.23 34.05 4.45
N PHE A 486 15.98 33.99 3.94
CA PHE A 486 15.51 33.09 2.90
C PHE A 486 14.51 33.83 1.98
N THR A 487 14.32 33.33 0.76
CA THR A 487 13.43 33.99 -0.22
C THR A 487 11.95 33.75 0.13
N SER A 488 11.12 34.79 0.04
CA SER A 488 9.66 34.67 0.21
C SER A 488 9.06 33.76 -0.87
N PRO A 489 8.21 32.77 -0.53
CA PRO A 489 7.49 31.97 -1.52
C PRO A 489 6.27 32.73 -2.09
N LEU A 490 5.91 33.86 -1.48
CA LEU A 490 4.67 34.58 -1.73
C LEU A 490 4.85 35.49 -2.94
N LYS A 491 3.99 35.39 -3.95
CA LYS A 491 4.02 36.26 -5.14
C LYS A 491 2.64 36.73 -5.57
N ASP A 492 2.57 37.98 -6.04
CA ASP A 492 1.34 38.56 -6.60
C ASP A 492 1.16 38.23 -8.10
N ILE A 493 0.12 38.78 -8.73
CA ILE A 493 -0.23 38.55 -10.14
C ILE A 493 0.88 39.01 -11.11
N ALA A 494 1.77 39.91 -10.65
CA ALA A 494 2.93 40.31 -11.44
C ALA A 494 4.08 39.30 -11.40
N GLY A 495 4.04 38.32 -10.48
CA GLY A 495 5.18 37.52 -10.07
C GLY A 495 6.08 38.21 -9.05
N SER A 496 5.69 39.39 -8.55
CA SER A 496 6.47 40.17 -7.58
C SER A 496 6.35 39.58 -6.19
N ALA A 497 7.46 39.54 -5.44
CA ALA A 497 7.46 38.99 -4.08
C ALA A 497 6.55 39.80 -3.14
N VAL A 498 5.66 39.11 -2.43
CA VAL A 498 4.80 39.67 -1.39
C VAL A 498 5.50 39.56 -0.04
N GLY A 499 5.51 40.68 0.70
CA GLY A 499 6.06 40.75 2.04
C GLY A 499 5.08 40.27 3.11
N ILE A 500 5.62 39.77 4.22
CA ILE A 500 4.85 39.40 5.41
C ILE A 500 4.58 40.61 6.31
N VAL A 501 3.65 40.47 7.25
CA VAL A 501 3.56 41.35 8.43
C VAL A 501 4.68 40.94 9.40
N ASN A 502 5.63 41.85 9.64
CA ASN A 502 6.74 41.62 10.58
C ASN A 502 6.21 41.28 11.98
N ASN A 503 6.80 40.29 12.64
CA ASN A 503 6.52 39.94 14.03
C ASN A 503 7.79 39.51 14.78
N ALA A 504 7.65 38.96 15.99
CA ALA A 504 8.78 38.53 16.82
C ALA A 504 9.55 37.30 16.27
N ASN A 505 8.98 36.58 15.30
CA ASN A 505 9.56 35.36 14.72
C ASN A 505 10.23 35.64 13.37
N LEU A 506 9.49 36.30 12.47
CA LEU A 506 9.88 36.56 11.08
C LEU A 506 9.70 38.04 10.72
N ALA A 507 10.64 38.58 9.94
CA ALA A 507 10.56 39.93 9.38
C ALA A 507 11.09 39.97 7.94
N ASN A 508 10.61 40.91 7.13
CA ASN A 508 11.16 41.16 5.80
C ASN A 508 12.61 41.68 5.89
N ASP A 509 13.45 41.31 4.92
CA ASP A 509 14.90 41.59 4.94
C ASP A 509 15.43 42.11 3.58
N GLY A 510 14.69 43.06 2.99
CA GLY A 510 14.97 43.59 1.66
C GLY A 510 14.11 42.94 0.57
N ALA A 511 14.54 43.07 -0.69
CA ALA A 511 13.75 42.70 -1.86
C ALA A 511 13.47 41.18 -1.93
N GLY A 512 12.25 40.78 -1.53
CA GLY A 512 11.80 39.39 -1.57
C GLY A 512 12.46 38.44 -0.56
N GLN A 513 13.17 38.97 0.45
CA GLN A 513 13.83 38.20 1.50
C GLN A 513 13.06 38.28 2.82
N ILE A 514 13.08 37.20 3.60
CA ILE A 514 12.54 37.10 4.96
C ILE A 514 13.65 36.56 5.87
N LYS A 515 13.85 37.19 7.03
CA LYS A 515 14.76 36.73 8.07
C LYS A 515 14.01 36.22 9.29
N VAL A 516 14.66 35.29 10.00
CA VAL A 516 14.33 34.95 11.37
C VAL A 516 14.87 36.04 12.29
N VAL A 517 14.00 36.57 13.15
CA VAL A 517 14.34 37.70 14.04
C VAL A 517 15.22 37.25 15.22
N ALA A 518 14.96 36.06 15.77
CA ALA A 518 15.73 35.44 16.85
C ALA A 518 16.23 34.04 16.43
N PRO A 519 17.31 33.93 15.63
CA PRO A 519 17.75 32.66 15.06
C PRO A 519 18.36 31.71 16.11
N ASN A 520 17.75 30.54 16.24
CA ASN A 520 18.23 29.44 17.08
C ASN A 520 19.05 28.43 16.25
N TYR A 521 20.29 28.15 16.66
CA TYR A 521 21.23 27.25 15.99
C TYR A 521 21.40 25.93 16.77
N ASP A 522 20.31 25.37 17.31
CA ASP A 522 20.33 24.10 18.04
C ASP A 522 20.26 22.86 17.13
N GLY A 523 19.93 23.02 15.85
CA GLY A 523 19.76 21.96 14.85
C GLY A 523 18.40 21.29 14.85
N ALA A 524 17.44 21.76 15.65
CA ALA A 524 16.05 21.34 15.57
C ALA A 524 15.28 22.18 14.53
N ALA A 525 14.12 21.68 14.11
CA ALA A 525 13.20 22.44 13.27
C ALA A 525 12.30 23.32 14.14
N HIS A 526 12.31 24.63 13.90
CA HIS A 526 11.47 25.60 14.60
C HIS A 526 10.37 26.10 13.66
N GLU A 527 9.12 25.84 14.01
CA GLU A 527 7.94 26.29 13.27
C GLU A 527 7.68 27.78 13.54
N LEU A 528 8.15 28.65 12.66
CA LEU A 528 8.00 30.10 12.76
C LEU A 528 6.93 30.59 11.80
N SER A 529 5.93 31.33 12.28
CA SER A 529 4.85 31.84 11.43
C SER A 529 4.71 33.37 11.42
N ALA A 530 4.19 33.88 10.31
CA ALA A 530 3.77 35.26 10.11
C ALA A 530 2.56 35.32 9.16
N LEU A 531 1.74 36.35 9.29
CA LEU A 531 0.63 36.60 8.37
C LEU A 531 1.10 37.43 7.17
N TRP A 532 0.37 37.36 6.05
CA TRP A 532 0.48 38.37 4.98
C TRP A 532 -0.90 38.82 4.51
N THR A 533 -0.96 39.99 3.87
CA THR A 533 -2.14 40.43 3.12
C THR A 533 -1.71 41.31 1.96
N LYS A 534 -2.30 41.08 0.79
CA LYS A 534 -2.09 41.84 -0.44
C LYS A 534 -3.43 41.92 -1.16
N ASP A 535 -3.92 43.14 -1.37
CA ASP A 535 -5.07 43.35 -2.23
C ASP A 535 -4.63 43.16 -3.70
N ILE A 536 -5.42 42.42 -4.48
CA ILE A 536 -5.14 42.04 -5.86
C ILE A 536 -6.36 42.26 -6.77
N ALA A 537 -6.15 42.40 -8.08
CA ALA A 537 -7.21 42.61 -9.06
C ALA A 537 -6.95 41.82 -10.36
N VAL A 538 -7.97 41.14 -10.90
CA VAL A 538 -7.93 40.34 -12.13
C VAL A 538 -9.22 40.61 -12.91
N GLY A 539 -9.11 41.12 -14.14
CA GLY A 539 -10.31 41.56 -14.88
C GLY A 539 -11.00 42.70 -14.13
N THR A 540 -12.27 42.51 -13.78
CA THR A 540 -13.01 43.42 -12.89
C THR A 540 -13.11 42.92 -11.44
N ALA A 541 -12.65 41.70 -11.16
CA ALA A 541 -12.67 41.13 -9.81
C ALA A 541 -11.52 41.70 -8.96
N THR A 542 -11.83 42.08 -7.72
CA THR A 542 -10.84 42.39 -6.67
C THR A 542 -10.92 41.34 -5.58
N ALA A 543 -9.78 41.02 -4.96
CA ALA A 543 -9.69 40.00 -3.90
C ALA A 543 -8.56 40.31 -2.92
N LYS A 544 -8.62 39.70 -1.73
CA LYS A 544 -7.50 39.71 -0.77
C LYS A 544 -6.73 38.40 -0.88
N PHE A 545 -5.50 38.48 -1.39
CA PHE A 545 -4.53 37.40 -1.26
C PHE A 545 -3.86 37.51 0.11
N ASN A 546 -4.32 36.69 1.05
CA ASN A 546 -3.88 36.72 2.44
C ASN A 546 -3.80 35.30 3.03
N GLY A 547 -3.12 35.17 4.16
CA GLY A 547 -2.88 33.86 4.76
C GLY A 547 -1.85 33.87 5.88
N GLN A 548 -1.47 32.68 6.33
CA GLN A 548 -0.36 32.42 7.24
C GLN A 548 0.76 31.69 6.51
N LEU A 549 1.96 32.27 6.56
CA LEU A 549 3.20 31.60 6.15
C LEU A 549 3.77 30.91 7.39
N THR A 550 4.00 29.61 7.33
CA THR A 550 4.83 28.88 8.31
C THR A 550 6.15 28.45 7.65
N ALA A 551 7.27 28.97 8.16
CA ALA A 551 8.60 28.51 7.83
C ALA A 551 9.08 27.52 8.89
N SER A 552 9.33 26.28 8.47
CA SER A 552 10.00 25.26 9.26
C SER A 552 11.51 25.50 9.18
N VAL A 553 12.07 26.20 10.16
CA VAL A 553 13.46 26.66 10.13
C VAL A 553 14.37 25.71 10.90
N THR A 554 15.27 25.03 10.20
CA THR A 554 16.28 24.13 10.78
C THR A 554 17.67 24.73 10.56
N LEU A 555 18.05 25.74 11.35
CA LEU A 555 19.38 26.32 11.24
C LEU A 555 20.42 25.32 11.79
N PRO A 556 21.54 25.09 11.07
CA PRO A 556 22.47 24.02 11.42
C PRO A 556 23.19 24.28 12.76
N LYS A 557 23.20 23.26 13.63
CA LYS A 557 24.00 23.23 14.87
C LYS A 557 25.49 23.13 14.55
N ALA A 558 26.08 24.26 14.15
CA ALA A 558 27.46 24.31 13.73
C ALA A 558 28.41 23.77 14.80
N GLY A 559 29.27 22.83 14.42
CA GLY A 559 30.52 22.48 15.11
C GLY A 559 30.48 21.99 16.56
N LYS A 560 29.38 22.07 17.34
CA LYS A 560 29.43 21.72 18.78
C LYS A 560 29.90 20.29 19.03
N ALA A 561 29.59 19.34 18.15
CA ALA A 561 30.14 17.98 18.21
C ALA A 561 31.66 17.91 17.94
N GLN A 562 32.21 18.78 17.07
CA GLN A 562 33.64 18.86 16.79
C GLN A 562 34.40 19.56 17.92
N LEU A 563 33.85 20.66 18.45
CA LEU A 563 34.37 21.35 19.63
C LEU A 563 34.37 20.43 20.85
N GLN A 564 33.23 19.77 21.12
CA GLN A 564 33.11 18.79 22.20
C GLN A 564 34.07 17.61 21.97
N ALA A 565 34.21 17.10 20.74
CA ALA A 565 35.19 16.05 20.46
C ALA A 565 36.65 16.48 20.71
N GLN A 566 37.04 17.75 20.48
CA GLN A 566 38.38 18.23 20.89
C GLN A 566 38.48 18.45 22.40
N ILE A 567 37.42 18.94 23.06
CA ILE A 567 37.33 19.05 24.53
C ILE A 567 37.48 17.66 25.17
N ASP A 568 36.80 16.65 24.66
CA ASP A 568 36.86 15.27 25.14
C ASP A 568 38.21 14.64 24.81
N ARG A 569 38.74 14.86 23.61
CA ARG A 569 40.10 14.43 23.23
C ARG A 569 41.18 15.03 24.14
N ALA A 570 40.98 16.24 24.67
CA ALA A 570 41.86 16.88 25.64
C ALA A 570 41.58 16.47 27.11
N ASN A 571 40.31 16.22 27.48
CA ASN A 571 39.92 15.71 28.80
C ASN A 571 40.43 14.28 29.03
N ASN A 572 40.35 13.46 27.97
CA ASN A 572 40.73 12.05 27.89
C ASN A 572 42.18 11.86 27.40
N ALA A 573 42.88 12.94 27.04
CA ALA A 573 44.33 12.90 26.97
C ALA A 573 44.86 12.64 28.39
N ALA A 574 45.87 11.77 28.49
CA ALA A 574 46.46 11.42 29.77
C ALA A 574 47.07 12.66 30.45
N ASP A 575 47.11 12.66 31.79
CA ASP A 575 47.26 13.90 32.55
C ASP A 575 48.57 14.66 32.27
N TYR A 576 49.64 13.99 31.83
CA TYR A 576 50.90 14.65 31.40
C TYR A 576 50.78 15.45 30.08
N ILE A 577 49.82 15.14 29.21
CA ILE A 577 49.48 15.96 28.02
C ILE A 577 48.53 17.10 28.41
N LYS A 578 47.56 16.79 29.27
CA LYS A 578 46.47 17.68 29.71
C LYS A 578 46.95 18.79 30.66
N ASN A 579 48.01 18.51 31.41
CA ASN A 579 48.74 19.45 32.27
C ASN A 579 49.84 20.23 31.53
N ASP A 580 50.04 20.00 30.22
CA ASP A 580 50.83 20.93 29.40
C ASP A 580 50.12 22.30 29.38
N SER A 581 50.86 23.36 29.67
CA SER A 581 50.27 24.67 29.96
C SER A 581 49.50 25.26 28.77
N ALA A 582 49.91 24.96 27.53
CA ALA A 582 49.17 25.39 26.35
C ALA A 582 47.82 24.65 26.20
N VAL A 583 47.80 23.35 26.52
CA VAL A 583 46.57 22.52 26.45
C VAL A 583 45.58 22.96 27.52
N ALA A 584 46.05 23.18 28.76
CA ALA A 584 45.20 23.60 29.88
C ALA A 584 44.49 24.94 29.60
N SER A 585 45.21 25.95 29.08
CA SER A 585 44.62 27.25 28.73
C SER A 585 43.62 27.15 27.58
N ALA A 586 43.95 26.41 26.50
CA ALA A 586 43.07 26.26 25.35
C ALA A 586 41.79 25.47 25.70
N LEU A 587 41.89 24.47 26.57
CA LEU A 587 40.76 23.65 27.04
C LEU A 587 39.78 24.48 27.88
N SER A 588 40.27 25.41 28.70
CA SER A 588 39.43 26.34 29.46
C SER A 588 38.58 27.24 28.53
N ALA A 589 39.22 27.85 27.53
CA ALA A 589 38.53 28.68 26.54
C ALA A 589 37.50 27.89 25.71
N ALA A 590 37.83 26.66 25.31
CA ALA A 590 36.93 25.79 24.57
C ALA A 590 35.66 25.44 25.38
N ARG A 591 35.80 25.13 26.68
CA ARG A 591 34.66 24.84 27.58
C ARG A 591 33.69 26.02 27.70
N ALA A 592 34.19 27.26 27.75
CA ALA A 592 33.34 28.45 27.79
C ALA A 592 32.49 28.65 26.51
N VAL A 593 33.05 28.33 25.34
CA VAL A 593 32.31 28.38 24.05
C VAL A 593 31.33 27.20 23.92
N ALA A 594 31.61 26.06 24.54
CA ALA A 594 30.68 24.92 24.58
C ALA A 594 29.46 25.18 25.48
N SER A 595 29.66 25.75 26.67
CA SER A 595 28.62 26.00 27.67
C SER A 595 27.69 27.18 27.36
N LYS A 596 28.15 28.19 26.62
CA LYS A 596 27.29 29.25 26.06
C LYS A 596 26.18 28.61 25.22
N ALA A 597 24.92 28.94 25.49
CA ALA A 597 23.75 28.33 24.84
C ALA A 597 23.80 28.51 23.31
N ASN A 598 23.72 29.76 22.87
CA ASN A 598 23.64 30.15 21.45
C ASN A 598 25.00 30.60 20.92
N SER A 599 25.99 29.69 20.95
CA SER A 599 27.31 29.93 20.35
C SER A 599 27.21 29.90 18.82
N THR A 600 27.80 30.89 18.15
CA THR A 600 27.76 31.02 16.69
C THR A 600 28.71 30.05 15.98
N PRO A 601 28.52 29.76 14.67
CA PRO A 601 29.42 28.90 13.90
C PRO A 601 30.89 29.34 13.95
N ALA A 602 31.15 30.65 13.94
CA ALA A 602 32.49 31.22 13.97
C ALA A 602 33.20 30.99 15.31
N GLU A 603 32.52 31.29 16.43
CA GLU A 603 33.06 31.08 17.79
C GLU A 603 33.46 29.62 18.02
N ILE A 604 32.58 28.70 17.62
CA ILE A 604 32.78 27.26 17.80
C ILE A 604 33.95 26.76 16.94
N SER A 605 34.06 27.22 15.68
CA SER A 605 35.15 26.82 14.80
C SER A 605 36.51 27.33 15.29
N GLN A 606 36.58 28.57 15.80
CA GLN A 606 37.82 29.12 16.33
C GLN A 606 38.29 28.37 17.59
N ALA A 607 37.36 28.12 18.53
CA ALA A 607 37.67 27.37 19.76
C ALA A 607 38.14 25.94 19.47
N THR A 608 37.54 25.28 18.45
CA THR A 608 37.92 23.92 18.03
C THR A 608 39.36 23.89 17.50
N ASN A 609 39.72 24.86 16.65
CA ASN A 609 41.05 24.93 16.03
C ASN A 609 42.15 25.22 17.07
N ASN A 610 41.93 26.18 17.96
CA ASN A 610 42.90 26.55 18.99
C ASN A 610 43.23 25.37 19.92
N LEU A 611 42.20 24.65 20.39
CA LEU A 611 42.41 23.47 21.26
C LEU A 611 43.09 22.32 20.52
N LYS A 612 42.70 22.05 19.26
CA LYS A 612 43.34 21.02 18.44
C LYS A 612 44.85 21.29 18.30
N GLN A 613 45.24 22.53 18.01
CA GLN A 613 46.63 22.90 17.76
C GLN A 613 47.51 22.74 19.02
N ALA A 614 47.03 23.17 20.19
CA ALA A 614 47.75 22.96 21.44
C ALA A 614 47.93 21.47 21.77
N LEU A 615 46.86 20.68 21.59
CA LEU A 615 46.86 19.26 21.91
C LEU A 615 47.77 18.44 20.98
N ASP A 616 47.78 18.74 19.68
CA ASP A 616 48.64 18.07 18.71
C ASP A 616 50.14 18.31 19.01
N ALA A 617 50.50 19.52 19.46
CA ALA A 617 51.89 19.87 19.82
C ALA A 617 52.38 19.11 21.06
N ALA A 618 51.57 19.02 22.11
CA ALA A 618 51.90 18.26 23.32
C ALA A 618 52.04 16.75 23.04
N ILE A 619 51.19 16.19 22.17
CA ILE A 619 51.28 14.77 21.76
C ILE A 619 52.59 14.47 21.00
N ALA A 620 53.02 15.36 20.09
CA ALA A 620 54.25 15.15 19.32
C ALA A 620 55.52 15.07 20.19
N LYS A 621 55.56 15.84 21.28
CA LYS A 621 56.66 15.87 22.26
C LYS A 621 56.83 14.52 22.98
N GLU A 622 55.74 13.90 23.41
CA GLU A 622 55.77 12.56 24.02
C GLU A 622 56.06 11.46 22.98
N GLN A 623 55.54 11.58 21.75
CA GLN A 623 55.81 10.61 20.69
C GLN A 623 57.31 10.45 20.40
N ALA A 624 58.09 11.54 20.43
CA ALA A 624 59.54 11.49 20.28
C ALA A 624 60.24 10.67 21.39
N ALA A 625 59.85 10.85 22.65
CA ALA A 625 60.37 10.07 23.78
C ALA A 625 59.98 8.58 23.68
N GLN A 626 58.74 8.31 23.28
CA GLN A 626 58.24 6.94 23.05
C GLN A 626 59.02 6.23 21.94
N SER A 627 59.31 6.89 20.82
CA SER A 627 60.07 6.30 19.71
C SER A 627 61.48 5.89 20.11
N ALA A 628 62.18 6.72 20.89
CA ALA A 628 63.52 6.40 21.37
C ALA A 628 63.56 5.19 22.33
N ALA A 629 62.60 5.11 23.26
CA ALA A 629 62.47 3.96 24.15
C ALA A 629 62.06 2.68 23.40
N ARG A 630 61.13 2.78 22.44
CA ARG A 630 60.63 1.66 21.64
C ARG A 630 61.74 0.97 20.86
N ALA A 631 62.61 1.73 20.21
CA ALA A 631 63.73 1.19 19.43
C ALA A 631 64.68 0.31 20.28
N ALA A 632 64.88 0.65 21.55
CA ALA A 632 65.67 -0.16 22.47
C ALA A 632 64.92 -1.42 22.95
N VAL A 633 63.61 -1.31 23.22
CA VAL A 633 62.75 -2.45 23.59
C VAL A 633 62.68 -3.48 22.47
N ASP A 634 62.52 -3.05 21.21
CA ASP A 634 62.48 -3.97 20.07
C ASP A 634 63.82 -4.66 19.82
N LYS A 635 64.96 -4.01 20.13
CA LYS A 635 66.27 -4.70 20.14
C LYS A 635 66.29 -5.85 21.15
N ALA A 636 65.85 -5.62 22.39
CA ALA A 636 65.76 -6.64 23.43
C ALA A 636 64.75 -7.76 23.10
N LYS A 637 63.63 -7.39 22.46
CA LYS A 637 62.59 -8.32 22.01
C LYS A 637 63.03 -9.22 20.86
N ASN A 638 63.90 -8.73 19.98
CA ASN A 638 64.45 -9.48 18.86
C ASN A 638 65.59 -10.42 19.26
N SER A 639 66.46 -10.03 20.20
CA SER A 639 67.49 -10.95 20.70
C SER A 639 66.95 -11.97 21.71
N LYS A 640 65.90 -11.61 22.47
CA LYS A 640 65.39 -12.35 23.65
C LYS A 640 66.48 -12.76 24.64
N ALA A 641 67.60 -12.03 24.64
CA ALA A 641 68.77 -12.30 25.46
C ALA A 641 68.71 -11.45 26.73
N PRO A 642 68.98 -12.00 27.94
CA PRO A 642 68.96 -11.25 29.20
C PRO A 642 69.85 -10.00 29.27
N ALA A 643 70.79 -9.83 28.33
CA ALA A 643 71.69 -8.68 28.25
C ALA A 643 71.04 -7.42 27.66
N ASP A 644 70.37 -7.51 26.49
CA ASP A 644 69.79 -6.33 25.82
C ASP A 644 68.62 -5.73 26.60
N ILE A 645 67.88 -6.57 27.36
CA ILE A 645 66.76 -6.13 28.20
C ILE A 645 67.20 -4.99 29.13
N ARG A 646 68.39 -5.11 29.75
CA ARG A 646 68.95 -4.10 30.67
C ARG A 646 69.26 -2.76 30.00
N ALA A 647 69.57 -2.75 28.70
CA ALA A 647 69.85 -1.52 27.95
C ALA A 647 68.55 -0.74 27.63
N ALA A 648 67.44 -1.43 27.43
CA ALA A 648 66.15 -0.82 27.14
C ALA A 648 65.50 -0.18 28.39
N GLU A 649 65.69 -0.77 29.58
CA GLU A 649 65.17 -0.24 30.84
C GLU A 649 65.69 1.18 31.16
N ALA A 650 66.92 1.52 30.73
CA ALA A 650 67.52 2.84 30.95
C ALA A 650 66.87 3.98 30.15
N LEU A 651 66.61 3.77 28.85
CA LEU A 651 66.00 4.80 27.98
C LEU A 651 64.52 5.02 28.29
N LEU A 652 63.86 3.98 28.80
CA LEU A 652 62.44 3.96 29.15
C LEU A 652 62.08 4.95 30.26
N ALA A 653 63.03 5.36 31.09
CA ALA A 653 62.86 6.33 32.16
C ALA A 653 62.23 7.67 31.69
N ASN A 654 62.46 8.07 30.44
CA ASN A 654 62.04 9.36 29.89
C ASN A 654 60.62 9.41 29.31
N VAL A 655 59.94 8.27 29.16
CA VAL A 655 58.54 8.19 28.67
C VAL A 655 57.58 8.68 29.78
N GLN A 656 56.63 9.57 29.48
CA GLN A 656 55.65 10.06 30.46
C GLN A 656 54.31 9.31 30.44
N ASP A 657 53.98 8.67 29.31
CA ASP A 657 52.86 7.74 29.19
C ASP A 657 53.05 6.53 30.11
N ALA A 658 52.53 6.61 31.34
CA ALA A 658 52.69 5.57 32.34
C ALA A 658 52.19 4.20 31.86
N ALA A 659 51.17 4.15 30.98
CA ALA A 659 50.66 2.92 30.40
C ALA A 659 51.63 2.34 29.36
N LYS A 660 52.13 3.13 28.41
CA LYS A 660 53.14 2.66 27.44
C LYS A 660 54.51 2.44 28.07
N LYS A 661 54.86 3.20 29.11
CA LYS A 661 56.05 2.99 29.95
C LYS A 661 55.94 1.65 30.67
N SER A 662 54.79 1.37 31.29
CA SER A 662 54.48 0.08 31.91
C SER A 662 54.26 -1.05 30.89
N THR A 663 53.93 -0.75 29.63
CA THR A 663 53.84 -1.75 28.53
C THR A 663 55.22 -2.07 27.97
N MET A 664 56.11 -1.10 27.82
CA MET A 664 57.50 -1.33 27.42
C MET A 664 58.31 -1.95 28.55
N GLN A 665 58.13 -1.50 29.79
CA GLN A 665 58.67 -2.17 30.98
C GLN A 665 58.01 -3.53 31.15
N GLY A 666 56.73 -3.65 30.78
CA GLY A 666 55.95 -4.87 30.76
C GLY A 666 56.37 -5.84 29.67
N GLU A 667 56.88 -5.37 28.53
CA GLU A 667 57.49 -6.19 27.49
C GLU A 667 58.90 -6.61 27.90
N LEU A 668 59.69 -5.76 28.55
CA LEU A 668 60.98 -6.12 29.12
C LEU A 668 60.81 -7.12 30.28
N ASN A 669 59.81 -6.89 31.14
CA ASN A 669 59.39 -7.81 32.19
C ASN A 669 58.69 -9.05 31.63
N ALA A 670 58.03 -9.00 30.47
CA ALA A 670 57.45 -10.16 29.81
C ALA A 670 58.45 -10.91 28.94
N ILE A 671 59.60 -10.35 28.56
CA ILE A 671 60.71 -11.13 28.01
C ILE A 671 61.41 -11.84 29.20
N LYS A 672 61.63 -11.14 30.33
CA LYS A 672 62.06 -11.77 31.59
C LYS A 672 61.07 -12.88 32.04
N GLN A 673 59.78 -12.61 31.98
CA GLN A 673 58.72 -13.54 32.39
C GLN A 673 58.42 -14.60 31.33
N GLU A 674 58.56 -14.37 30.02
CA GLU A 674 58.49 -15.43 28.99
C GLU A 674 59.60 -16.46 29.22
N ILE A 675 60.81 -16.02 29.59
CA ILE A 675 61.92 -16.92 29.96
C ILE A 675 61.57 -17.71 31.24
N SER A 676 60.79 -17.13 32.15
CA SER A 676 60.31 -17.76 33.40
C SER A 676 59.09 -18.67 33.20
N ASP A 677 58.15 -18.29 32.34
CA ASP A 677 56.86 -18.94 32.08
C ASP A 677 56.96 -20.03 31.03
N ALA A 678 57.82 -19.87 30.02
CA ALA A 678 58.14 -21.00 29.14
C ALA A 678 58.81 -22.13 29.93
N ARG A 679 59.58 -21.79 30.98
CA ARG A 679 60.19 -22.73 31.94
C ARG A 679 59.13 -23.31 32.89
N THR A 680 58.37 -22.45 33.56
CA THR A 680 57.32 -22.85 34.52
C THR A 680 56.20 -23.65 33.86
N ALA A 681 55.72 -23.25 32.69
CA ALA A 681 54.63 -23.93 31.99
C ALA A 681 55.08 -25.19 31.22
N LEU A 682 56.39 -25.35 30.95
CA LEU A 682 56.98 -26.64 30.60
C LEU A 682 56.94 -27.56 31.83
N SER A 683 57.45 -27.09 32.98
CA SER A 683 57.41 -27.79 34.28
C SER A 683 56.01 -28.24 34.70
N ASN A 684 55.00 -27.40 34.50
CA ASN A 684 53.63 -27.69 34.88
C ASN A 684 52.98 -28.71 33.93
N LEU A 685 53.23 -28.63 32.61
CA LEU A 685 52.67 -29.60 31.66
C LEU A 685 53.28 -31.00 31.81
N ILE A 686 54.58 -31.07 32.12
CA ILE A 686 55.27 -32.28 32.58
C ILE A 686 54.51 -32.89 33.77
N THR A 687 54.14 -32.06 34.74
CA THR A 687 53.40 -32.49 35.94
C THR A 687 51.96 -32.92 35.61
N THR A 688 51.27 -32.24 34.69
CA THR A 688 49.92 -32.61 34.24
C THR A 688 49.89 -33.96 33.52
N ALA A 689 50.80 -34.17 32.56
CA ALA A 689 50.87 -35.42 31.80
C ALA A 689 51.31 -36.62 32.66
N LYS A 690 52.19 -36.42 33.67
CA LYS A 690 52.53 -37.45 34.67
C LYS A 690 51.31 -37.94 35.46
N ASN A 691 50.30 -37.09 35.65
CA ASN A 691 49.16 -37.31 36.54
C ASN A 691 47.83 -37.52 35.79
N THR A 692 47.86 -37.81 34.49
CA THR A 692 46.65 -38.08 33.70
C THR A 692 46.22 -39.53 33.89
N PRO A 693 45.03 -39.82 34.48
CA PRO A 693 44.55 -41.18 34.64
C PRO A 693 44.16 -41.77 33.28
N THR A 694 44.58 -43.02 33.04
CA THR A 694 44.50 -43.67 31.73
C THR A 694 43.77 -45.02 31.74
N GLU A 695 42.99 -45.29 32.78
CA GLU A 695 42.16 -46.48 32.87
C GLU A 695 40.94 -46.34 31.94
N GLY A 696 40.75 -47.32 31.05
CA GLY A 696 39.79 -47.20 29.94
C GLY A 696 40.36 -46.55 28.66
N LEU A 697 41.60 -46.07 28.67
CA LEU A 697 42.35 -45.68 27.46
C LEU A 697 43.23 -46.84 26.95
N SER A 698 43.43 -46.90 25.64
CA SER A 698 44.33 -47.85 24.98
C SER A 698 45.79 -47.62 25.38
N SER A 699 46.52 -48.70 25.68
CA SER A 699 47.86 -48.66 26.27
C SER A 699 48.90 -47.85 25.48
N ASP A 700 48.77 -47.80 24.15
CA ASP A 700 49.66 -47.02 23.28
C ASP A 700 49.51 -45.50 23.50
N THR A 701 48.28 -45.05 23.73
CA THR A 701 47.96 -43.65 24.10
C THR A 701 48.61 -43.27 25.44
N VAL A 702 48.73 -44.24 26.36
CA VAL A 702 49.37 -44.07 27.67
C VAL A 702 50.89 -43.99 27.57
N ASN A 703 51.49 -44.80 26.70
CA ASN A 703 52.95 -44.86 26.54
C ASN A 703 53.48 -43.69 25.70
N ALA A 704 52.74 -43.24 24.68
CA ALA A 704 53.05 -42.01 23.93
C ALA A 704 53.07 -40.78 24.86
N LEU A 705 52.08 -40.65 25.75
CA LEU A 705 52.02 -39.58 26.75
C LEU A 705 53.25 -39.58 27.66
N LYS A 706 53.79 -40.75 28.02
CA LYS A 706 54.96 -40.88 28.92
C LYS A 706 56.30 -40.48 28.29
N SER A 707 56.49 -40.68 26.99
CA SER A 707 57.79 -40.42 26.35
C SER A 707 58.12 -38.93 26.23
N GLU A 708 57.14 -38.09 25.86
CA GLU A 708 57.36 -36.65 25.68
C GLU A 708 57.50 -35.87 27.02
N ILE A 709 57.23 -36.52 28.15
CA ILE A 709 57.48 -35.97 29.50
C ILE A 709 59.00 -35.84 29.77
N ALA A 710 59.79 -36.85 29.40
CA ALA A 710 61.20 -36.90 29.77
C ALA A 710 62.07 -35.91 28.99
N ALA A 711 61.81 -35.74 27.69
CA ALA A 711 62.48 -34.75 26.84
C ALA A 711 62.22 -33.31 27.31
N ALA A 712 61.03 -33.07 27.88
CA ALA A 712 60.62 -31.79 28.41
C ALA A 712 61.36 -31.40 29.71
N GLU A 713 61.76 -32.35 30.55
CA GLU A 713 62.45 -32.06 31.82
C GLU A 713 63.89 -31.54 31.66
N ALA A 714 64.64 -32.02 30.65
CA ALA A 714 66.04 -31.66 30.45
C ALA A 714 66.23 -30.19 30.04
N THR A 715 65.39 -29.70 29.11
CA THR A 715 65.42 -28.32 28.58
C THR A 715 65.11 -27.28 29.67
N ASN A 716 64.46 -27.69 30.76
CA ASN A 716 63.90 -26.80 31.77
C ASN A 716 64.95 -26.23 32.77
N LYS A 717 66.17 -26.80 32.83
CA LYS A 717 67.15 -26.50 33.90
C LYS A 717 68.23 -25.45 33.59
N ASN A 718 68.56 -25.20 32.32
CA ASN A 718 69.65 -24.27 31.97
C ASN A 718 69.19 -22.80 32.09
N GLN A 719 69.93 -21.97 32.85
CA GLN A 719 69.47 -20.62 33.19
C GLN A 719 69.47 -19.63 32.01
N ASP A 720 70.44 -19.71 31.10
CA ASP A 720 70.53 -18.85 29.90
C ASP A 720 69.66 -19.36 28.72
N SER A 721 68.83 -20.39 28.93
CA SER A 721 67.94 -20.91 27.89
C SER A 721 66.95 -19.85 27.40
N THR A 722 66.96 -19.62 26.09
CA THR A 722 66.05 -18.69 25.41
C THR A 722 64.61 -19.24 25.39
N VAL A 723 63.63 -18.34 25.25
CA VAL A 723 62.19 -18.68 25.17
C VAL A 723 61.91 -19.73 24.09
N ALA A 724 62.58 -19.65 22.94
CA ALA A 724 62.38 -20.55 21.80
C ALA A 724 62.70 -22.02 22.14
N GLN A 725 63.74 -22.26 22.96
CA GLN A 725 64.13 -23.61 23.38
C GLN A 725 63.10 -24.22 24.33
N LEU A 726 62.58 -23.41 25.27
CA LEU A 726 61.64 -23.85 26.30
C LEU A 726 60.22 -24.15 25.73
N VAL A 727 59.73 -23.34 24.79
CA VAL A 727 58.40 -23.54 24.20
C VAL A 727 58.32 -24.79 23.31
N ALA A 728 59.39 -25.10 22.55
CA ALA A 728 59.41 -26.25 21.65
C ALA A 728 59.18 -27.59 22.37
N ALA A 729 59.68 -27.72 23.60
CA ALA A 729 59.51 -28.91 24.43
C ALA A 729 58.10 -29.04 25.05
N LYS A 730 57.38 -27.92 25.22
CA LYS A 730 56.03 -27.90 25.82
C LYS A 730 54.97 -28.43 24.85
N THR A 731 55.01 -27.95 23.60
CA THR A 731 53.91 -28.17 22.63
C THR A 731 53.60 -29.63 22.35
N LYS A 732 54.63 -30.50 22.32
CA LYS A 732 54.46 -31.93 22.04
C LYS A 732 53.62 -32.66 23.08
N LEU A 733 53.77 -32.29 24.35
CA LEU A 733 53.21 -33.04 25.47
C LEU A 733 51.70 -32.81 25.68
N GLN A 734 51.19 -31.66 25.23
CA GLN A 734 49.77 -31.32 25.39
C GLN A 734 48.85 -32.10 24.44
N ALA A 735 49.39 -32.64 23.33
CA ALA A 735 48.60 -33.25 22.26
C ALA A 735 48.00 -34.62 22.62
N ALA A 736 48.62 -35.36 23.56
CA ALA A 736 48.24 -36.74 23.89
C ALA A 736 47.10 -36.88 24.94
N LEU A 737 46.35 -35.80 25.22
CA LEU A 737 45.55 -35.66 26.45
C LEU A 737 44.01 -35.49 26.23
N ASN A 738 43.50 -35.47 24.98
CA ASN A 738 42.21 -34.81 24.65
C ASN A 738 41.13 -35.67 23.91
N SER A 739 40.71 -36.87 24.36
CA SER A 739 39.98 -37.83 23.46
C SER A 739 38.88 -38.85 23.99
N LEU A 740 37.86 -38.54 24.83
CA LEU A 740 36.79 -39.54 25.25
C LEU A 740 35.39 -38.98 25.70
N HIS A 741 34.21 -39.54 25.31
CA HIS A 741 32.81 -39.14 25.75
C HIS A 741 31.62 -40.15 25.52
N THR A 742 30.36 -39.78 25.91
CA THR A 742 28.95 -40.23 25.50
C THR A 742 28.32 -41.56 25.99
N ASP A 743 26.98 -41.88 25.92
CA ASP A 743 25.66 -41.15 26.02
C ASP A 743 24.39 -42.13 25.92
N LYS A 744 23.11 -41.71 26.21
CA LYS A 744 21.84 -42.53 26.12
C LYS A 744 20.46 -41.76 26.10
N THR A 745 19.31 -42.44 25.80
CA THR A 745 17.90 -41.98 26.12
C THR A 745 16.72 -43.03 26.23
N PRO A 746 16.55 -44.08 25.38
CA PRO A 746 15.21 -44.64 25.00
C PRO A 746 14.29 -45.37 26.01
N LEU A 747 14.69 -45.64 27.25
CA LEU A 747 13.96 -46.56 28.17
C LEU A 747 12.59 -46.05 28.64
N ASN A 748 12.46 -44.74 28.76
CA ASN A 748 11.48 -44.10 29.65
C ASN A 748 10.02 -44.26 29.19
N GLN A 749 9.79 -44.77 27.97
CA GLN A 749 8.47 -44.87 27.35
C GLN A 749 7.69 -46.14 27.76
N ALA A 750 8.34 -47.31 27.82
CA ALA A 750 7.65 -48.61 27.92
C ALA A 750 6.85 -48.81 29.21
N ILE A 751 7.29 -48.13 30.26
CA ILE A 751 6.74 -48.15 31.61
C ILE A 751 5.25 -47.74 31.63
N SER A 752 4.79 -46.97 30.65
CA SER A 752 3.45 -46.35 30.66
C SER A 752 2.29 -47.27 30.23
N ASP A 753 2.54 -48.43 29.62
CA ASP A 753 1.49 -49.13 28.85
C ASP A 753 0.56 -50.04 29.68
N THR A 754 1.08 -50.66 30.74
CA THR A 754 0.46 -51.89 31.32
C THR A 754 -0.53 -51.65 32.47
N GLU A 755 -0.67 -50.41 32.95
CA GLU A 755 -1.48 -50.06 34.13
C GLU A 755 -3.03 -50.07 33.86
N SER A 756 -3.55 -50.85 32.89
CA SER A 756 -4.76 -50.47 32.10
C SER A 756 -5.92 -51.49 31.83
N ARG A 757 -5.87 -52.78 32.19
CA ARG A 757 -6.89 -53.82 31.78
C ARG A 757 -8.11 -54.02 32.73
N PRO A 758 -9.06 -54.98 32.52
CA PRO A 758 -10.24 -55.17 33.40
C PRO A 758 -9.94 -55.72 34.81
N ASP A 759 -10.81 -55.50 35.80
CA ASP A 759 -10.45 -55.68 37.22
C ASP A 759 -10.31 -57.14 37.69
N TYR A 760 -11.13 -58.07 37.20
CA TYR A 760 -10.91 -59.51 37.42
C TYR A 760 -9.71 -60.07 36.63
N ILE A 761 -8.88 -59.18 36.05
CA ILE A 761 -7.67 -59.46 35.26
C ILE A 761 -6.44 -58.62 35.70
N LYS A 762 -6.59 -57.33 36.05
CA LYS A 762 -5.52 -56.52 36.69
C LYS A 762 -5.16 -57.02 38.08
N ALA A 763 -6.09 -57.70 38.75
CA ALA A 763 -5.83 -58.40 40.00
C ALA A 763 -4.99 -59.68 39.82
N ASP A 764 -4.65 -60.07 38.58
CA ASP A 764 -3.65 -61.11 38.33
C ASP A 764 -2.26 -60.61 38.78
N ALA A 765 -1.67 -61.30 39.76
CA ALA A 765 -0.48 -60.84 40.46
C ALA A 765 0.75 -60.69 39.54
N ALA A 766 0.82 -61.42 38.43
CA ALA A 766 1.99 -61.40 37.54
C ALA A 766 2.19 -60.03 36.86
N VAL A 767 1.11 -59.26 36.65
CA VAL A 767 1.09 -57.95 35.96
C VAL A 767 1.98 -56.92 36.65
N LYS A 768 2.04 -56.99 37.97
CA LYS A 768 2.52 -55.90 38.84
C LYS A 768 4.05 -55.85 38.96
N ALA A 769 4.74 -56.95 38.69
CA ALA A 769 6.17 -57.09 39.00
C ALA A 769 7.10 -56.51 37.92
N ALA A 770 6.84 -56.80 36.64
CA ALA A 770 7.71 -56.39 35.53
C ALA A 770 7.80 -54.86 35.32
N LEU A 771 6.77 -54.14 35.78
CA LEU A 771 6.63 -52.68 35.67
C LEU A 771 7.69 -51.90 36.44
N GLN A 772 8.19 -52.45 37.55
CA GLN A 772 9.19 -51.78 38.39
C GLN A 772 10.61 -51.88 37.80
N LYS A 773 10.89 -52.91 36.99
CA LYS A 773 12.23 -53.23 36.49
C LYS A 773 12.72 -52.23 35.44
N ALA A 774 11.81 -51.72 34.60
CA ALA A 774 12.11 -50.69 33.61
C ALA A 774 12.36 -49.31 34.24
N LYS A 775 11.67 -48.95 35.33
CA LYS A 775 11.87 -47.68 36.07
C LYS A 775 13.30 -47.53 36.62
N ASN A 776 14.01 -48.63 36.92
CA ASN A 776 15.32 -48.58 37.57
C ASN A 776 16.50 -48.23 36.62
N LEU A 777 16.44 -48.66 35.35
CA LEU A 777 17.55 -48.49 34.40
C LEU A 777 17.62 -47.08 33.78
N GLN A 778 16.60 -46.26 34.03
CA GLN A 778 16.45 -44.87 33.60
C GLN A 778 17.41 -43.91 34.34
N ALA A 779 17.95 -44.32 35.49
CA ALA A 779 18.60 -43.43 36.45
C ALA A 779 20.13 -43.60 36.61
N ALA A 780 20.78 -44.53 35.90
CA ALA A 780 22.23 -44.75 36.01
C ALA A 780 23.04 -43.83 35.07
N ALA A 781 24.29 -43.47 35.41
CA ALA A 781 24.99 -42.29 34.83
C ALA A 781 25.64 -42.42 33.43
N ASN A 782 26.29 -43.53 33.06
CA ASN A 782 26.58 -43.84 31.64
C ASN A 782 26.23 -45.31 31.34
N PRO A 783 24.98 -45.56 30.94
CA PRO A 783 24.39 -47.50 30.99
C PRO A 783 24.83 -48.27 29.74
N LYS A 784 24.77 -49.60 29.74
CA LYS A 784 24.87 -50.33 28.48
C LYS A 784 23.52 -50.20 27.78
N ALA A 785 23.51 -49.79 26.50
CA ALA A 785 22.27 -49.58 25.75
C ALA A 785 21.39 -50.84 25.65
N ALA A 786 21.98 -52.03 25.80
CA ALA A 786 21.29 -53.32 25.86
C ALA A 786 20.35 -53.45 27.07
N ASP A 787 20.73 -52.98 28.26
CA ASP A 787 19.94 -53.15 29.48
C ASP A 787 18.60 -52.39 29.37
N ILE A 788 18.63 -51.22 28.73
CA ILE A 788 17.47 -50.40 28.39
C ILE A 788 16.42 -51.17 27.56
N ALA A 789 16.84 -52.08 26.67
CA ALA A 789 15.90 -52.79 25.80
C ALA A 789 15.18 -53.96 26.51
N ALA A 790 15.84 -54.64 27.45
CA ALA A 790 15.32 -55.86 28.06
C ALA A 790 14.05 -55.62 28.92
N ALA A 791 14.10 -54.61 29.80
CA ALA A 791 13.05 -54.35 30.78
C ALA A 791 11.71 -53.88 30.15
N ILE A 792 11.72 -53.46 28.89
CA ILE A 792 10.54 -53.11 28.09
C ILE A 792 9.63 -54.33 27.83
N THR A 793 10.22 -55.53 27.75
CA THR A 793 9.56 -56.70 27.14
C THR A 793 8.75 -57.53 28.14
N GLU A 794 9.27 -57.77 29.35
CA GLU A 794 8.61 -58.57 30.39
C GLU A 794 7.25 -57.97 30.79
N LEU A 795 7.10 -56.66 30.66
CA LEU A 795 5.96 -55.87 31.13
C LEU A 795 4.63 -56.28 30.50
N ARG A 796 4.62 -56.66 29.21
CA ARG A 796 3.37 -56.82 28.44
C ARG A 796 2.71 -58.20 28.54
N GLN A 797 3.40 -59.24 29.02
CA GLN A 797 2.93 -60.63 28.90
C GLN A 797 1.91 -61.09 29.96
N ALA A 798 1.94 -60.50 31.15
CA ALA A 798 1.31 -61.10 32.33
C ALA A 798 -0.22 -60.92 32.42
N VAL A 799 -0.80 -60.00 31.65
CA VAL A 799 -2.17 -59.47 31.88
C VAL A 799 -3.30 -60.34 31.32
N ALA A 800 -3.03 -61.60 30.97
CA ALA A 800 -3.90 -62.39 30.08
C ALA A 800 -4.58 -63.63 30.71
N LYS A 801 -4.47 -63.85 32.04
CA LYS A 801 -4.77 -65.17 32.64
C LYS A 801 -6.05 -65.30 33.48
N ALA A 802 -6.56 -64.24 34.09
CA ALA A 802 -7.63 -64.36 35.11
C ALA A 802 -9.08 -64.17 34.61
N GLU A 803 -9.31 -63.98 33.30
CA GLU A 803 -10.65 -63.81 32.68
C GLU A 803 -11.56 -65.06 32.85
N GLN A 804 -10.98 -66.21 33.22
CA GLN A 804 -11.53 -67.58 33.13
C GLN A 804 -12.56 -68.00 34.23
N ARG A 805 -13.33 -67.08 34.83
CA ARG A 805 -14.09 -67.37 36.08
C ARG A 805 -15.62 -67.48 36.02
N GLU A 806 -16.20 -67.32 34.83
CA GLU A 806 -17.15 -68.32 34.30
C GLU A 806 -18.29 -68.76 35.26
N LYS A 807 -18.57 -70.07 35.36
CA LYS A 807 -19.45 -70.89 36.24
C LYS A 807 -20.65 -70.35 37.04
N ALA A 808 -20.62 -69.14 37.60
CA ALA A 808 -21.40 -68.83 38.81
C ALA A 808 -22.93 -68.77 38.63
N ALA A 809 -23.44 -68.25 37.51
CA ALA A 809 -24.81 -67.78 37.42
C ALA A 809 -25.81 -68.83 36.87
N GLN A 810 -25.62 -70.09 37.28
CA GLN A 810 -26.31 -71.29 36.79
C GLN A 810 -27.75 -71.49 37.31
N ALA A 811 -28.07 -71.02 38.52
CA ALA A 811 -29.27 -71.47 39.24
C ALA A 811 -30.56 -70.68 38.96
N ALA A 812 -30.47 -69.44 38.47
CA ALA A 812 -31.64 -68.55 38.36
C ALA A 812 -32.60 -68.90 37.19
N ALA A 813 -32.17 -69.83 36.33
CA ALA A 813 -32.83 -70.40 35.17
C ALA A 813 -34.36 -70.54 35.24
N THR A 814 -34.82 -71.39 36.16
CA THR A 814 -36.13 -72.06 36.07
C THR A 814 -37.31 -71.11 36.27
N ALA A 815 -37.14 -70.09 37.11
CA ALA A 815 -38.23 -69.22 37.56
C ALA A 815 -38.86 -68.40 36.42
N ALA A 816 -38.08 -68.06 35.39
CA ALA A 816 -38.53 -67.10 34.39
C ALA A 816 -39.34 -67.72 33.23
N VAL A 817 -39.26 -69.02 32.92
CA VAL A 817 -40.05 -69.61 31.81
C VAL A 817 -41.56 -69.45 32.00
N VAL A 818 -42.06 -69.34 33.23
CA VAL A 818 -43.49 -69.12 33.49
C VAL A 818 -43.92 -67.66 33.21
N ASN A 819 -42.98 -66.71 33.27
CA ASN A 819 -43.21 -65.32 32.86
C ASN A 819 -43.44 -65.24 31.32
N ALA A 820 -42.76 -66.10 30.54
CA ALA A 820 -42.84 -66.23 29.06
C ALA A 820 -44.26 -66.17 28.52
N GLU A 821 -45.05 -67.14 28.97
CA GLU A 821 -46.32 -67.53 28.37
C GLU A 821 -47.38 -66.44 28.57
N ARG A 822 -47.29 -65.69 29.68
CA ARG A 822 -48.24 -64.63 30.03
C ARG A 822 -47.89 -63.26 29.45
N LYS A 823 -46.61 -62.87 29.36
CA LYS A 823 -46.23 -61.59 28.74
C LYS A 823 -46.17 -61.66 27.22
N GLN A 824 -46.09 -62.86 26.65
CA GLN A 824 -45.86 -63.10 25.21
C GLN A 824 -44.69 -62.25 24.67
N SER A 825 -43.65 -62.12 25.48
CA SER A 825 -42.48 -61.29 25.21
C SER A 825 -41.20 -62.06 25.46
N ALA A 826 -40.10 -61.58 24.87
CA ALA A 826 -38.88 -62.36 24.84
C ALA A 826 -38.09 -62.59 26.16
N PRO A 827 -38.23 -61.97 27.37
CA PRO A 827 -37.37 -62.20 28.56
C PRO A 827 -38.10 -62.89 29.73
N ALA A 828 -39.37 -62.59 29.88
CA ALA A 828 -40.36 -63.63 29.98
C ALA A 828 -39.90 -64.95 29.27
N ILE A 829 -39.39 -64.89 28.03
CA ILE A 829 -38.72 -65.98 27.26
C ILE A 829 -37.16 -66.01 27.34
N THR A 830 -36.45 -65.09 28.03
CA THR A 830 -34.98 -64.83 27.89
C THR A 830 -34.30 -64.29 29.14
N ASP A 831 -34.97 -63.83 30.19
CA ASP A 831 -34.51 -64.13 31.56
C ASP A 831 -34.62 -65.66 31.75
N ALA A 832 -35.70 -66.24 31.20
CA ALA A 832 -35.93 -67.67 31.07
C ALA A 832 -34.93 -68.43 30.20
N GLN A 833 -34.19 -67.73 29.34
CA GLN A 833 -33.05 -68.26 28.58
C GLN A 833 -31.72 -67.82 29.20
N ASN A 834 -31.55 -66.56 29.59
CA ASN A 834 -30.30 -65.99 30.10
C ASN A 834 -29.88 -66.62 31.41
N LEU A 835 -30.81 -66.89 32.32
CA LEU A 835 -30.49 -67.50 33.60
C LEU A 835 -30.27 -69.02 33.43
N VAL A 836 -30.80 -69.55 32.32
CA VAL A 836 -30.60 -70.86 31.66
C VAL A 836 -29.28 -70.90 30.83
N ASP A 837 -28.69 -69.75 30.53
CA ASP A 837 -27.50 -69.53 29.68
C ASP A 837 -26.31 -68.88 30.44
N LYS A 838 -26.51 -68.42 31.68
CA LYS A 838 -25.48 -67.94 32.62
C LYS A 838 -24.94 -68.99 33.60
N VAL A 839 -25.43 -70.23 33.57
CA VAL A 839 -25.15 -71.13 32.43
C VAL A 839 -23.72 -71.16 31.90
N GLN A 840 -22.73 -70.65 32.65
CA GLN A 840 -21.30 -70.63 32.29
C GLN A 840 -20.66 -72.03 32.53
N ASP A 841 -21.35 -73.01 31.97
CA ASP A 841 -21.27 -74.47 32.08
C ASP A 841 -22.24 -74.99 30.99
N SER A 842 -23.28 -75.81 31.26
CA SER A 842 -24.06 -76.43 30.17
C SER A 842 -25.49 -76.92 30.46
N SER A 843 -25.72 -77.70 31.51
CA SER A 843 -26.82 -78.69 31.53
C SER A 843 -28.22 -78.15 31.83
N VAL A 844 -28.33 -77.12 32.68
CA VAL A 844 -29.59 -76.46 33.09
C VAL A 844 -30.31 -75.75 31.92
N LYS A 845 -29.65 -75.68 30.76
CA LYS A 845 -30.00 -74.90 29.57
C LYS A 845 -31.18 -75.43 28.74
N THR A 846 -31.52 -76.72 28.83
CA THR A 846 -32.30 -77.38 27.75
C THR A 846 -33.78 -77.63 28.05
N ALA A 847 -34.16 -78.09 29.25
CA ALA A 847 -35.57 -78.44 29.54
C ALA A 847 -36.51 -77.21 29.47
N LEU A 848 -35.95 -76.05 29.80
CA LEU A 848 -36.63 -74.76 29.85
C LEU A 848 -36.83 -74.15 28.44
N GLN A 849 -36.07 -74.63 27.45
CA GLN A 849 -36.19 -74.30 26.02
C GLN A 849 -37.53 -74.74 25.40
N GLY A 850 -38.11 -75.86 25.85
CA GLY A 850 -39.22 -76.52 25.15
C GLY A 850 -40.52 -75.71 25.11
N ARG A 851 -40.97 -75.26 26.28
CA ARG A 851 -42.18 -74.41 26.43
C ARG A 851 -42.00 -73.04 25.79
N LEU A 852 -40.79 -72.51 25.92
CA LEU A 852 -40.31 -71.29 25.28
C LEU A 852 -40.64 -71.23 23.79
N ASN A 853 -40.41 -72.34 23.07
CA ASN A 853 -40.50 -72.40 21.61
C ASN A 853 -41.91 -72.13 21.05
N THR A 854 -42.98 -72.48 21.79
CA THR A 854 -44.37 -72.23 21.34
C THR A 854 -44.70 -70.74 21.38
N VAL A 855 -44.38 -70.06 22.48
CA VAL A 855 -44.58 -68.62 22.64
C VAL A 855 -43.61 -67.84 21.75
N SER A 856 -42.37 -68.32 21.64
CA SER A 856 -41.36 -67.82 20.72
C SER A 856 -41.81 -67.89 19.26
N LYS A 857 -42.64 -68.86 18.85
CA LYS A 857 -43.18 -68.92 17.48
C LYS A 857 -44.14 -67.76 17.16
N ALA A 858 -45.04 -67.42 18.09
CA ALA A 858 -45.95 -66.28 17.91
C ALA A 858 -45.18 -64.95 17.93
N LEU A 859 -44.24 -64.81 18.89
CA LEU A 859 -43.33 -63.68 18.96
C LEU A 859 -42.49 -63.56 17.68
N ALA A 860 -41.94 -64.67 17.17
CA ALA A 860 -41.12 -64.74 15.95
C ALA A 860 -41.90 -64.33 14.69
N GLY A 861 -43.23 -64.46 14.66
CA GLY A 861 -44.03 -63.89 13.57
C GLY A 861 -43.94 -62.36 13.52
N ALA A 862 -44.31 -61.69 14.61
CA ALA A 862 -44.23 -60.22 14.71
C ALA A 862 -42.79 -59.71 14.67
N LYS A 863 -41.86 -60.42 15.33
CA LYS A 863 -40.42 -60.13 15.36
C LYS A 863 -39.76 -60.40 14.02
N LYS A 864 -40.28 -61.30 13.17
CA LYS A 864 -39.85 -61.44 11.76
C LYS A 864 -40.28 -60.21 10.95
N SER A 865 -41.55 -59.82 10.96
CA SER A 865 -42.02 -58.65 10.23
C SER A 865 -41.28 -57.37 10.65
N LEU A 866 -41.05 -57.20 11.96
CA LEU A 866 -40.24 -56.11 12.49
C LEU A 866 -38.75 -56.26 12.11
N ASN A 867 -38.16 -57.46 12.14
CA ASN A 867 -36.79 -57.69 11.70
C ASN A 867 -36.59 -57.50 10.20
N GLU A 868 -37.60 -57.73 9.35
CA GLU A 868 -37.53 -57.46 7.91
C GLU A 868 -37.55 -55.94 7.65
N LEU A 869 -38.38 -55.19 8.40
CA LEU A 869 -38.35 -53.72 8.38
C LEU A 869 -37.03 -53.16 8.95
N ILE A 870 -36.53 -53.71 10.06
CA ILE A 870 -35.22 -53.36 10.64
C ILE A 870 -34.08 -53.74 9.69
N THR A 871 -34.16 -54.86 8.97
CA THR A 871 -33.15 -55.28 7.99
C THR A 871 -33.11 -54.30 6.82
N THR A 872 -34.27 -53.84 6.36
CA THR A 872 -34.39 -52.77 5.38
C THR A 872 -33.78 -51.47 5.93
N ALA A 873 -34.25 -51.01 7.08
CA ALA A 873 -33.81 -49.76 7.72
C ALA A 873 -32.32 -49.75 8.13
N SER A 874 -31.75 -50.90 8.48
CA SER A 874 -30.32 -51.05 8.82
C SER A 874 -29.42 -51.24 7.59
N LYS A 875 -30.02 -51.55 6.42
CA LYS A 875 -29.33 -51.56 5.12
C LYS A 875 -29.48 -50.21 4.39
N MET A 876 -30.30 -49.28 4.88
CA MET A 876 -30.30 -47.91 4.39
C MET A 876 -28.92 -47.28 4.68
N LYS A 877 -28.27 -46.76 3.65
CA LYS A 877 -26.99 -46.04 3.77
C LYS A 877 -27.24 -44.69 4.47
N THR A 878 -27.19 -44.69 5.81
CA THR A 878 -27.36 -43.47 6.64
C THR A 878 -26.11 -42.58 6.68
N ASP A 879 -25.07 -42.91 5.92
CA ASP A 879 -23.86 -42.10 5.81
C ASP A 879 -24.25 -40.69 5.38
N GLY A 880 -23.80 -39.67 6.10
CA GLY A 880 -24.17 -38.28 5.80
C GLY A 880 -25.66 -37.97 5.94
N MET A 881 -26.46 -38.75 6.68
CA MET A 881 -27.81 -38.35 7.10
C MET A 881 -27.82 -37.65 8.46
N SER A 882 -28.71 -36.66 8.63
CA SER A 882 -28.69 -35.62 9.66
C SER A 882 -28.63 -36.23 11.05
N THR A 883 -27.61 -35.90 11.82
CA THR A 883 -27.29 -36.53 13.10
C THR A 883 -28.48 -36.61 14.05
N ASP A 884 -29.41 -35.64 14.07
CA ASP A 884 -30.65 -35.76 14.86
C ASP A 884 -31.70 -36.68 14.23
N THR A 885 -31.89 -36.66 12.91
CA THR A 885 -32.81 -37.61 12.23
C THR A 885 -32.24 -39.03 12.12
N VAL A 886 -30.91 -39.16 12.15
CA VAL A 886 -30.15 -40.41 12.19
C VAL A 886 -29.97 -40.88 13.61
N ASN A 887 -30.00 -40.02 14.62
CA ASN A 887 -30.15 -40.45 16.00
C ASN A 887 -31.62 -40.76 16.30
N ALA A 888 -32.59 -40.10 15.68
CA ALA A 888 -34.00 -40.50 15.73
C ALA A 888 -34.22 -41.83 15.00
N LEU A 889 -33.68 -42.02 13.79
CA LEU A 889 -33.68 -43.31 13.11
C LEU A 889 -32.84 -44.34 13.87
N LYS A 890 -31.62 -44.04 14.33
CA LYS A 890 -30.84 -44.98 15.15
C LYS A 890 -31.48 -45.21 16.52
N SER A 891 -32.37 -44.35 17.02
CA SER A 891 -33.14 -44.56 18.26
C SER A 891 -34.51 -45.17 18.03
N ALA A 892 -35.03 -45.18 16.80
CA ALA A 892 -36.23 -45.90 16.39
C ALA A 892 -35.88 -47.26 15.74
N ILE A 893 -34.67 -47.40 15.20
CA ILE A 893 -33.97 -48.65 14.90
C ILE A 893 -33.35 -49.19 16.17
N ALA A 894 -32.85 -48.38 17.12
CA ALA A 894 -32.49 -48.89 18.44
C ALA A 894 -33.76 -49.25 19.21
N ASP A 895 -34.79 -48.41 19.34
CA ASP A 895 -36.07 -48.82 19.95
C ASP A 895 -36.66 -50.02 19.20
N ALA A 896 -36.72 -50.05 17.87
CA ALA A 896 -37.15 -51.26 17.17
C ALA A 896 -36.20 -52.45 17.33
N LYS A 897 -34.88 -52.29 17.49
CA LYS A 897 -33.94 -53.37 17.87
C LYS A 897 -33.93 -53.64 19.38
N GLN A 898 -34.53 -52.78 20.19
CA GLN A 898 -34.77 -52.83 21.63
C GLN A 898 -36.28 -52.98 21.86
N LYS A 899 -36.98 -53.53 20.83
CA LYS A 899 -38.32 -54.11 20.78
C LYS A 899 -38.26 -55.46 20.06
N ALA A 900 -37.77 -55.53 18.83
CA ALA A 900 -37.42 -56.79 18.16
C ALA A 900 -36.32 -57.57 18.89
N ALA A 901 -35.22 -56.93 19.28
CA ALA A 901 -34.23 -57.49 20.20
C ALA A 901 -34.16 -56.71 21.53
N ASP A 902 -35.26 -56.03 21.89
CA ASP A 902 -35.74 -56.30 23.25
C ASP A 902 -35.92 -57.80 23.28
N ALA A 903 -35.66 -58.30 24.47
CA ALA A 903 -36.45 -59.41 24.84
C ALA A 903 -37.89 -58.88 25.16
N ASN A 904 -38.08 -57.94 26.09
CA ASN A 904 -39.36 -57.58 26.77
C ASN A 904 -40.54 -57.09 25.93
N ALA A 905 -40.41 -56.84 24.64
CA ALA A 905 -41.56 -56.49 23.80
C ALA A 905 -42.56 -57.65 23.69
N SER A 906 -43.76 -57.42 24.20
CA SER A 906 -44.95 -58.19 23.83
C SER A 906 -45.26 -58.03 22.33
N VAL A 907 -46.07 -58.93 21.77
CA VAL A 907 -46.49 -58.86 20.35
C VAL A 907 -47.10 -57.50 19.97
N ALA A 908 -47.81 -56.84 20.90
CA ALA A 908 -48.37 -55.50 20.70
C ALA A 908 -47.30 -54.40 20.67
N GLU A 909 -46.27 -54.48 21.53
CA GLU A 909 -45.14 -53.54 21.51
C GLU A 909 -44.32 -53.67 20.23
N LEU A 910 -44.13 -54.88 19.70
CA LEU A 910 -43.47 -55.10 18.41
C LEU A 910 -44.20 -54.37 17.27
N GLN A 911 -45.53 -54.41 17.25
CA GLN A 911 -46.34 -53.74 16.23
C GLN A 911 -46.33 -52.21 16.39
N SER A 912 -46.29 -51.71 17.63
CA SER A 912 -46.10 -50.28 17.91
C SER A 912 -44.71 -49.79 17.46
N ALA A 913 -43.66 -50.56 17.77
CA ALA A 913 -42.29 -50.29 17.34
C ALA A 913 -42.14 -50.36 15.80
N GLN A 914 -42.83 -51.28 15.12
CA GLN A 914 -42.89 -51.32 13.66
C GLN A 914 -43.46 -50.03 13.07
N THR A 915 -44.53 -49.51 13.68
CA THR A 915 -45.19 -48.26 13.26
C THR A 915 -44.31 -47.04 13.52
N ASN A 916 -43.58 -46.99 14.63
CA ASN A 916 -42.70 -45.88 14.97
C ASN A 916 -41.38 -45.92 14.19
N LEU A 917 -40.84 -47.11 13.88
CA LEU A 917 -39.72 -47.29 12.96
C LEU A 917 -40.08 -46.80 11.56
N GLN A 918 -41.25 -47.13 11.03
CA GLN A 918 -41.68 -46.62 9.72
C GLN A 918 -41.71 -45.09 9.70
N LYS A 919 -42.32 -44.45 10.69
CA LYS A 919 -42.30 -42.97 10.81
C LYS A 919 -40.89 -42.38 10.89
N ALA A 920 -39.93 -43.09 11.47
CA ALA A 920 -38.54 -42.64 11.55
C ALA A 920 -37.77 -42.84 10.23
N ILE A 921 -38.09 -43.89 9.46
CA ILE A 921 -37.64 -44.07 8.07
C ILE A 921 -38.16 -42.91 7.23
N ASP A 922 -39.45 -42.59 7.34
CA ASP A 922 -40.12 -41.51 6.60
C ASP A 922 -39.62 -40.10 7.02
N ALA A 923 -38.98 -39.98 8.19
CA ALA A 923 -38.44 -38.73 8.74
C ALA A 923 -36.94 -38.52 8.51
N LEU A 924 -36.25 -39.45 7.85
CA LEU A 924 -34.83 -39.32 7.50
C LEU A 924 -34.56 -38.10 6.61
N ARG A 925 -33.54 -37.32 6.96
CA ARG A 925 -33.07 -36.17 6.16
C ARG A 925 -31.54 -36.17 6.10
N VAL A 926 -30.96 -35.54 5.09
CA VAL A 926 -29.50 -35.55 4.87
C VAL A 926 -28.77 -34.51 5.74
N ASP A 927 -27.57 -34.84 6.24
CA ASP A 927 -26.81 -34.02 7.20
C ASP A 927 -26.16 -32.83 6.51
N LYS A 928 -26.87 -31.71 6.53
CA LYS A 928 -26.36 -30.45 6.03
C LYS A 928 -25.45 -29.73 7.04
N THR A 929 -25.13 -30.29 8.21
CA THR A 929 -24.30 -29.59 9.22
C THR A 929 -22.88 -29.31 8.71
N ALA A 930 -22.22 -30.31 8.12
CA ALA A 930 -20.89 -30.13 7.52
C ALA A 930 -20.92 -29.16 6.33
N LEU A 931 -21.99 -29.18 5.53
CA LEU A 931 -22.22 -28.26 4.42
C LEU A 931 -22.47 -26.82 4.88
N ASN A 932 -23.36 -26.64 5.85
CA ASN A 932 -23.64 -25.36 6.51
C ASN A 932 -22.38 -24.79 7.15
N GLN A 933 -21.54 -25.61 7.78
CA GLN A 933 -20.28 -25.18 8.37
C GLN A 933 -19.24 -24.83 7.29
N ALA A 934 -19.15 -25.58 6.19
CA ALA A 934 -18.27 -25.25 5.06
C ALA A 934 -18.68 -23.93 4.38
N ILE A 935 -19.98 -23.73 4.15
CA ILE A 935 -20.57 -22.47 3.67
C ILE A 935 -20.24 -21.33 4.64
N THR A 936 -20.53 -21.50 5.94
CA THR A 936 -20.26 -20.50 6.99
C THR A 936 -18.77 -20.16 7.08
N ASN A 937 -17.89 -21.14 6.93
CA ASN A 937 -16.44 -20.91 6.95
C ASN A 937 -16.01 -20.13 5.70
N ALA A 938 -16.44 -20.55 4.51
CA ALA A 938 -16.15 -19.86 3.25
C ALA A 938 -16.68 -18.41 3.22
N GLU A 939 -17.82 -18.14 3.86
CA GLU A 939 -18.38 -16.79 4.01
C GLU A 939 -17.65 -15.93 5.06
N LYS A 940 -17.03 -16.56 6.07
CA LYS A 940 -16.15 -15.92 7.06
C LYS A 940 -14.76 -15.60 6.54
N GLU A 941 -14.30 -16.25 5.48
CA GLU A 941 -13.00 -15.94 4.87
C GLU A 941 -12.88 -14.45 4.46
N PRO A 942 -11.67 -13.88 4.41
CA PRO A 942 -11.45 -12.55 3.86
C PRO A 942 -11.99 -12.42 2.44
N SER A 943 -12.42 -11.21 2.06
CA SER A 943 -12.91 -10.89 0.71
C SER A 943 -11.97 -11.45 -0.38
N TYR A 944 -10.66 -11.23 -0.26
CA TYR A 944 -9.69 -11.70 -1.24
C TYR A 944 -9.67 -13.23 -1.48
N ILE A 945 -10.14 -14.04 -0.53
CA ILE A 945 -10.34 -15.50 -0.69
C ILE A 945 -11.74 -15.81 -1.21
N LYS A 946 -12.80 -15.32 -0.55
CA LYS A 946 -14.18 -15.67 -0.93
C LYS A 946 -14.68 -15.00 -2.22
N ASP A 947 -13.98 -13.98 -2.69
CA ASP A 947 -14.24 -13.35 -3.98
C ASP A 947 -13.52 -14.04 -5.16
N ASP A 948 -12.69 -15.06 -4.93
CA ASP A 948 -12.14 -15.87 -6.02
C ASP A 948 -13.25 -16.62 -6.78
N SER A 949 -13.12 -16.69 -8.11
CA SER A 949 -14.14 -17.25 -8.99
C SER A 949 -14.39 -18.74 -8.74
N ALA A 950 -13.39 -19.52 -8.34
CA ALA A 950 -13.56 -20.93 -7.98
C ALA A 950 -14.32 -21.07 -6.65
N VAL A 951 -14.01 -20.22 -5.66
CA VAL A 951 -14.70 -20.22 -4.36
C VAL A 951 -16.16 -19.79 -4.53
N LYS A 952 -16.44 -18.74 -5.31
CA LYS A 952 -17.82 -18.32 -5.64
C LYS A 952 -18.62 -19.41 -6.32
N ALA A 953 -18.05 -20.07 -7.34
CA ALA A 953 -18.73 -21.15 -8.05
C ALA A 953 -18.99 -22.38 -7.16
N ALA A 954 -18.05 -22.75 -6.29
CA ALA A 954 -18.23 -23.84 -5.33
C ALA A 954 -19.22 -23.47 -4.21
N LEU A 955 -19.20 -22.22 -3.73
CA LEU A 955 -20.10 -21.71 -2.69
C LEU A 955 -21.55 -21.64 -3.18
N GLN A 956 -21.78 -21.23 -4.44
CA GLN A 956 -23.12 -21.28 -5.03
C GLN A 956 -23.62 -22.73 -5.13
N LYS A 957 -22.82 -23.64 -5.69
CA LYS A 957 -23.18 -25.08 -5.77
C LYS A 957 -23.43 -25.69 -4.39
N ALA A 958 -22.68 -25.27 -3.36
CA ALA A 958 -22.94 -25.68 -1.99
C ALA A 958 -24.29 -25.18 -1.46
N LYS A 959 -24.70 -23.94 -1.79
CA LYS A 959 -26.03 -23.39 -1.46
C LYS A 959 -27.16 -24.03 -2.26
N ASP A 960 -26.91 -24.44 -3.51
CA ASP A 960 -27.87 -25.19 -4.32
C ASP A 960 -28.16 -26.56 -3.68
N VAL A 961 -27.11 -27.29 -3.25
CA VAL A 961 -27.24 -28.55 -2.48
C VAL A 961 -27.81 -28.31 -1.07
N GLN A 962 -27.54 -27.17 -0.44
CA GLN A 962 -28.12 -26.77 0.84
C GLN A 962 -29.64 -26.57 0.75
N THR A 963 -30.14 -26.02 -0.35
CA THR A 963 -31.57 -25.74 -0.57
C THR A 963 -32.35 -26.89 -1.22
N ALA A 964 -31.67 -27.83 -1.88
CA ALA A 964 -32.30 -29.04 -2.43
C ALA A 964 -33.12 -29.83 -1.38
N VAL A 965 -34.27 -30.39 -1.80
CA VAL A 965 -35.23 -31.06 -0.90
C VAL A 965 -34.68 -32.39 -0.38
N ASN A 966 -34.16 -33.25 -1.27
CA ASN A 966 -33.57 -34.57 -0.94
C ASN A 966 -32.22 -34.76 -1.67
N PRO A 967 -31.18 -33.95 -1.38
CA PRO A 967 -29.83 -34.20 -1.91
C PRO A 967 -29.26 -35.48 -1.30
N THR A 968 -28.44 -36.21 -2.04
CA THR A 968 -27.77 -37.41 -1.54
C THR A 968 -26.57 -37.09 -0.65
N SER A 969 -26.15 -38.08 0.13
CA SER A 969 -24.91 -38.03 0.92
C SER A 969 -23.69 -37.70 0.06
N ASP A 970 -23.59 -38.35 -1.10
CA ASP A 970 -22.43 -38.21 -1.97
C ASP A 970 -22.41 -36.83 -2.67
N GLU A 971 -23.57 -36.21 -2.95
CA GLU A 971 -23.67 -34.80 -3.37
C GLU A 971 -23.29 -33.81 -2.26
N VAL A 972 -23.71 -34.05 -1.01
CA VAL A 972 -23.33 -33.21 0.14
C VAL A 972 -21.83 -33.29 0.42
N ASN A 973 -21.26 -34.50 0.40
CA ASN A 973 -19.82 -34.71 0.55
C ASN A 973 -19.03 -34.08 -0.61
N ALA A 974 -19.52 -34.20 -1.85
CA ALA A 974 -18.91 -33.52 -3.00
C ALA A 974 -18.99 -31.99 -2.86
N ALA A 975 -20.10 -31.42 -2.41
CA ALA A 975 -20.24 -29.98 -2.18
C ALA A 975 -19.27 -29.47 -1.09
N VAL A 976 -19.18 -30.18 0.04
CA VAL A 976 -18.22 -29.87 1.12
C VAL A 976 -16.78 -29.95 0.61
N ASN A 977 -16.41 -31.05 -0.06
CA ASN A 977 -15.05 -31.26 -0.52
C ASN A 977 -14.64 -30.25 -1.61
N ASN A 978 -15.52 -29.96 -2.58
CA ASN A 978 -15.25 -28.98 -3.62
C ASN A 978 -15.13 -27.55 -3.07
N LEU A 979 -15.95 -27.17 -2.09
CA LEU A 979 -15.86 -25.86 -1.44
C LEU A 979 -14.58 -25.74 -0.61
N ASN A 980 -14.26 -26.75 0.21
CA ASN A 980 -13.02 -26.77 1.00
C ASN A 980 -11.77 -26.79 0.10
N ALA A 981 -11.79 -27.53 -1.01
CA ALA A 981 -10.71 -27.55 -1.99
C ALA A 981 -10.55 -26.20 -2.71
N ALA A 982 -11.65 -25.55 -3.10
CA ALA A 982 -11.62 -24.22 -3.71
C ALA A 982 -11.06 -23.16 -2.74
N VAL A 983 -11.48 -23.16 -1.46
CA VAL A 983 -10.95 -22.25 -0.44
C VAL A 983 -9.47 -22.53 -0.17
N THR A 984 -9.05 -23.80 -0.11
CA THR A 984 -7.65 -24.20 0.06
C THR A 984 -6.79 -23.76 -1.12
N ALA A 985 -7.28 -23.94 -2.35
CA ALA A 985 -6.59 -23.50 -3.56
C ALA A 985 -6.48 -21.96 -3.65
N ALA A 986 -7.54 -21.22 -3.30
CA ALA A 986 -7.52 -19.76 -3.22
C ALA A 986 -6.53 -19.25 -2.16
N LYS A 987 -6.48 -19.89 -0.98
CA LYS A 987 -5.47 -19.59 0.06
C LYS A 987 -4.06 -19.86 -0.44
N LYS A 988 -3.79 -21.04 -1.02
CA LYS A 988 -2.46 -21.37 -1.55
C LYS A 988 -2.04 -20.39 -2.65
N LYS A 989 -2.94 -20.03 -3.57
CA LYS A 989 -2.73 -19.05 -4.64
C LYS A 989 -2.32 -17.67 -4.11
N GLU A 990 -2.92 -17.22 -3.01
CA GLU A 990 -2.52 -15.99 -2.32
C GLU A 990 -1.17 -16.16 -1.59
N THR A 991 -0.93 -17.28 -0.90
CA THR A 991 0.38 -17.58 -0.27
C THR A 991 1.52 -17.63 -1.29
N ASP A 992 1.31 -18.28 -2.44
CA ASP A 992 2.28 -18.36 -3.54
C ASP A 992 2.59 -16.96 -4.09
N ALA A 993 1.55 -16.12 -4.27
CA ALA A 993 1.72 -14.73 -4.70
C ALA A 993 2.48 -13.88 -3.67
N GLN A 994 2.17 -14.02 -2.37
CA GLN A 994 2.88 -13.34 -1.28
C GLN A 994 4.35 -13.78 -1.20
N THR A 995 4.65 -15.07 -1.38
CA THR A 995 6.02 -15.59 -1.42
C THR A 995 6.79 -15.06 -2.63
N ALA A 996 6.20 -15.10 -3.83
CA ALA A 996 6.82 -14.58 -5.05
C ALA A 996 7.09 -13.07 -4.96
N ALA A 997 6.12 -12.29 -4.45
CA ALA A 997 6.27 -10.86 -4.23
C ALA A 997 7.32 -10.54 -3.17
N SER A 998 7.37 -11.30 -2.07
CA SER A 998 8.37 -11.11 -1.00
C SER A 998 9.79 -11.40 -1.49
N ALA A 999 9.97 -12.46 -2.29
CA ALA A 999 11.25 -12.79 -2.91
C ALA A 999 11.69 -11.73 -3.93
N ALA A 1000 10.77 -11.23 -4.76
CA ALA A 1000 11.06 -10.18 -5.73
C ALA A 1000 11.40 -8.84 -5.05
N THR A 1001 10.71 -8.47 -3.97
CA THR A 1001 11.04 -7.29 -3.16
C THR A 1001 12.41 -7.43 -2.50
N ALA A 1002 12.78 -8.60 -1.97
CA ALA A 1002 14.12 -8.84 -1.44
C ALA A 1002 15.22 -8.76 -2.52
N ALA A 1003 14.94 -9.23 -3.74
CA ALA A 1003 15.82 -9.05 -4.89
C ALA A 1003 15.96 -7.56 -5.29
N ALA A 1004 14.87 -6.79 -5.24
CA ALA A 1004 14.88 -5.34 -5.47
C ALA A 1004 15.67 -4.57 -4.39
N GLU A 1005 15.54 -4.94 -3.11
CA GLU A 1005 16.33 -4.40 -1.99
C GLU A 1005 17.83 -4.69 -2.13
N SER A 1006 18.16 -5.83 -2.75
CA SER A 1006 19.54 -6.24 -3.01
C SER A 1006 20.14 -5.50 -4.22
N ALA A 1007 19.41 -5.42 -5.32
CA ALA A 1007 19.86 -4.77 -6.55
C ALA A 1007 19.83 -3.23 -6.48
N ARG A 1008 18.82 -2.67 -5.80
CA ARG A 1008 18.54 -1.22 -5.68
C ARG A 1008 18.52 -0.47 -7.03
N THR A 1009 17.86 -1.05 -8.03
CA THR A 1009 17.65 -0.45 -9.38
C THR A 1009 16.16 -0.22 -9.66
N ALA A 1010 15.84 0.74 -10.53
CA ALA A 1010 14.46 0.99 -10.96
C ALA A 1010 13.83 -0.22 -11.66
N GLN A 1011 14.61 -0.96 -12.44
CA GLN A 1011 14.16 -2.16 -13.15
C GLN A 1011 13.72 -3.28 -12.19
N ALA A 1012 14.49 -3.52 -11.12
CA ALA A 1012 14.14 -4.54 -10.12
C ALA A 1012 12.91 -4.14 -9.31
N VAL A 1013 12.76 -2.85 -8.97
CA VAL A 1013 11.54 -2.31 -8.34
C VAL A 1013 10.32 -2.52 -9.26
N ALA A 1014 10.42 -2.19 -10.54
CA ALA A 1014 9.32 -2.38 -11.50
C ALA A 1014 8.91 -3.86 -11.69
N GLN A 1015 9.89 -4.77 -11.67
CA GLN A 1015 9.63 -6.22 -11.72
C GLN A 1015 8.92 -6.70 -10.43
N ALA A 1016 9.38 -6.27 -9.26
CA ALA A 1016 8.75 -6.61 -7.98
C ALA A 1016 7.34 -5.99 -7.85
N GLN A 1017 7.13 -4.77 -8.33
CA GLN A 1017 5.85 -4.05 -8.27
C GLN A 1017 4.72 -4.84 -8.94
N ASN A 1018 4.99 -5.53 -10.05
CA ASN A 1018 3.98 -6.37 -10.72
C ASN A 1018 3.52 -7.55 -9.86
N LEU A 1019 4.41 -8.13 -9.04
CA LEU A 1019 4.11 -9.23 -8.13
C LEU A 1019 3.45 -8.73 -6.84
N VAL A 1020 3.91 -7.60 -6.28
CA VAL A 1020 3.23 -6.90 -5.17
C VAL A 1020 1.81 -6.47 -5.58
N ASN A 1021 1.61 -6.07 -6.84
CA ASN A 1021 0.29 -5.77 -7.37
C ASN A 1021 -0.64 -7.01 -7.43
N ALA A 1022 -0.10 -8.22 -7.57
CA ALA A 1022 -0.86 -9.47 -7.61
C ALA A 1022 -1.29 -9.98 -6.23
N VAL A 1023 -0.56 -9.63 -5.16
CA VAL A 1023 -0.97 -9.89 -3.76
C VAL A 1023 -2.32 -9.21 -3.47
N ARG A 1024 -3.22 -9.93 -2.79
CA ARG A 1024 -4.57 -9.45 -2.46
C ARG A 1024 -4.79 -9.19 -0.97
N ASP A 1025 -3.99 -9.76 -0.08
CA ASP A 1025 -4.00 -9.31 1.32
C ASP A 1025 -3.44 -7.89 1.41
N ALA A 1026 -4.29 -6.96 1.84
CA ALA A 1026 -3.97 -5.54 1.88
C ALA A 1026 -2.84 -5.20 2.87
N SER A 1027 -2.66 -5.99 3.94
CA SER A 1027 -1.62 -5.76 4.95
C SER A 1027 -0.25 -6.20 4.43
N VAL A 1028 -0.16 -7.39 3.83
CA VAL A 1028 1.08 -7.89 3.21
C VAL A 1028 1.46 -7.03 2.01
N LYS A 1029 0.48 -6.62 1.19
CA LYS A 1029 0.68 -5.70 0.07
C LYS A 1029 1.23 -4.35 0.53
N ALA A 1030 0.64 -3.72 1.56
CA ALA A 1030 1.11 -2.44 2.08
C ALA A 1030 2.53 -2.54 2.66
N ALA A 1031 2.86 -3.62 3.36
CA ALA A 1031 4.20 -3.86 3.91
C ALA A 1031 5.26 -4.06 2.81
N LEU A 1032 4.93 -4.79 1.73
CA LEU A 1032 5.82 -4.94 0.58
C LEU A 1032 5.93 -3.67 -0.26
N GLN A 1033 4.83 -2.91 -0.41
CA GLN A 1033 4.83 -1.62 -1.10
C GLN A 1033 5.76 -0.62 -0.40
N SER A 1034 5.65 -0.50 0.93
CA SER A 1034 6.47 0.41 1.73
C SER A 1034 7.98 0.15 1.57
N ARG A 1035 8.38 -1.11 1.32
CA ARG A 1035 9.76 -1.50 1.02
C ARG A 1035 10.19 -1.08 -0.39
N LEU A 1036 9.33 -1.25 -1.40
CA LEU A 1036 9.59 -0.75 -2.76
C LEU A 1036 9.64 0.78 -2.82
N ASP A 1037 8.77 1.46 -2.08
CA ASP A 1037 8.74 2.92 -1.97
C ASP A 1037 10.02 3.44 -1.30
N ALA A 1038 10.53 2.74 -0.28
CA ALA A 1038 11.80 3.07 0.36
C ALA A 1038 13.00 2.97 -0.60
N ILE A 1039 13.07 1.93 -1.45
CA ILE A 1039 14.11 1.82 -2.51
C ILE A 1039 13.95 2.94 -3.53
N THR A 1040 12.71 3.22 -3.94
CA THR A 1040 12.38 4.27 -4.92
C THR A 1040 12.81 5.64 -4.42
N ASN A 1041 12.55 5.96 -3.14
CA ASN A 1041 13.00 7.18 -2.50
C ASN A 1041 14.53 7.24 -2.36
N GLN A 1042 15.21 6.13 -2.04
CA GLN A 1042 16.69 6.08 -2.06
C GLN A 1042 17.25 6.34 -3.46
N LEU A 1043 16.64 5.79 -4.51
CA LEU A 1043 17.07 5.98 -5.89
C LEU A 1043 16.84 7.42 -6.36
N ASN A 1044 15.68 7.99 -6.05
CA ASN A 1044 15.33 9.38 -6.36
C ASN A 1044 16.26 10.36 -5.65
N ASN A 1045 16.50 10.19 -4.34
CA ASN A 1045 17.41 11.03 -3.57
C ASN A 1045 18.86 10.93 -4.09
N ALA A 1046 19.32 9.73 -4.46
CA ALA A 1046 20.65 9.53 -5.04
C ALA A 1046 20.76 10.20 -6.42
N LYS A 1047 19.76 10.04 -7.31
CA LYS A 1047 19.73 10.71 -8.62
C LYS A 1047 19.61 12.24 -8.48
N GLN A 1048 18.85 12.76 -7.51
CA GLN A 1048 18.75 14.19 -7.24
C GLN A 1048 20.09 14.77 -6.75
N ALA A 1049 20.77 14.08 -5.82
CA ALA A 1049 22.11 14.49 -5.36
C ALA A 1049 23.14 14.52 -6.51
N LEU A 1050 23.12 13.49 -7.38
CA LEU A 1050 23.97 13.44 -8.58
C LEU A 1050 23.63 14.59 -9.56
N ASN A 1051 22.35 14.87 -9.80
CA ASN A 1051 21.92 15.93 -10.72
C ASN A 1051 22.29 17.33 -10.21
N THR A 1052 22.08 17.60 -8.92
CA THR A 1052 22.49 18.86 -8.28
C THR A 1052 24.01 19.06 -8.38
N LEU A 1053 24.79 17.99 -8.21
CA LEU A 1053 26.24 18.05 -8.37
C LEU A 1053 26.68 18.24 -9.83
N ILE A 1054 26.00 17.59 -10.80
CA ILE A 1054 26.21 17.82 -12.24
C ILE A 1054 25.94 19.29 -12.57
N ALA A 1055 24.80 19.85 -12.17
CA ALA A 1055 24.46 21.25 -12.43
C ALA A 1055 25.48 22.23 -11.80
N ARG A 1056 25.92 21.96 -10.57
CA ARG A 1056 27.00 22.73 -9.91
C ARG A 1056 28.33 22.61 -10.68
N ALA A 1057 28.68 21.40 -11.15
CA ALA A 1057 29.91 21.15 -11.87
C ALA A 1057 29.92 21.84 -13.25
N GLU A 1058 28.80 21.86 -13.96
CA GLU A 1058 28.66 22.59 -15.23
C GLU A 1058 28.65 24.11 -15.06
N ALA A 1059 28.12 24.62 -13.94
CA ALA A 1059 28.22 26.03 -13.57
C ALA A 1059 29.60 26.45 -13.01
N THR A 1060 30.52 25.49 -12.80
CA THR A 1060 31.86 25.79 -12.26
C THR A 1060 32.79 26.29 -13.36
N SER A 1061 33.19 27.56 -13.28
CA SER A 1061 34.14 28.16 -14.21
C SER A 1061 35.50 27.45 -14.18
N THR A 1062 35.94 26.97 -15.34
CA THR A 1062 37.27 26.35 -15.52
C THR A 1062 38.33 27.34 -16.02
N THR A 1063 38.02 28.64 -16.09
CA THR A 1063 38.91 29.67 -16.63
C THR A 1063 40.12 29.88 -15.72
N GLY A 1064 41.33 29.73 -16.27
CA GLY A 1064 42.59 29.82 -15.50
C GLY A 1064 42.93 28.57 -14.68
N MET A 1065 42.25 27.45 -14.92
CA MET A 1065 42.61 26.14 -14.35
C MET A 1065 43.43 25.33 -15.37
N SER A 1066 44.31 24.46 -14.87
CA SER A 1066 45.21 23.62 -15.68
C SER A 1066 44.46 22.66 -16.61
N ALA A 1067 44.94 22.51 -17.85
CA ALA A 1067 44.27 21.72 -18.89
C ALA A 1067 43.97 20.27 -18.47
N ASP A 1068 44.89 19.62 -17.77
CA ASP A 1068 44.72 18.23 -17.31
C ASP A 1068 43.59 18.07 -16.28
N THR A 1069 43.54 18.95 -15.28
CA THR A 1069 42.48 18.90 -14.25
C THR A 1069 41.12 19.26 -14.85
N VAL A 1070 41.08 20.24 -15.76
CA VAL A 1070 39.87 20.61 -16.51
C VAL A 1070 39.38 19.48 -17.42
N LYS A 1071 40.29 18.75 -18.08
CA LYS A 1071 39.93 17.58 -18.90
C LYS A 1071 39.38 16.45 -18.01
N ALA A 1072 40.08 16.09 -16.94
CA ALA A 1072 39.64 15.05 -16.02
C ALA A 1072 38.27 15.37 -15.39
N PHE A 1073 38.03 16.63 -15.06
CA PHE A 1073 36.74 17.12 -14.57
C PHE A 1073 35.62 16.99 -15.61
N LYS A 1074 35.84 17.42 -16.85
CA LYS A 1074 34.85 17.26 -17.95
C LYS A 1074 34.57 15.79 -18.26
N ASP A 1075 35.59 14.94 -18.30
CA ASP A 1075 35.43 13.48 -18.48
C ASP A 1075 34.59 12.85 -17.35
N LYS A 1076 34.65 13.39 -16.12
CA LYS A 1076 33.81 12.96 -15.00
C LYS A 1076 32.38 13.50 -15.07
N ILE A 1077 32.15 14.74 -15.53
CA ILE A 1077 30.80 15.27 -15.79
C ILE A 1077 30.07 14.39 -16.83
N THR A 1078 30.75 14.02 -17.92
CA THR A 1078 30.17 13.14 -18.96
C THR A 1078 29.78 11.77 -18.39
N ARG A 1079 30.65 11.15 -17.58
CA ARG A 1079 30.37 9.86 -16.92
C ARG A 1079 29.26 9.96 -15.87
N ALA A 1080 29.19 11.07 -15.14
CA ALA A 1080 28.10 11.34 -14.20
C ALA A 1080 26.75 11.45 -14.92
N LYS A 1081 26.68 12.18 -16.05
CA LYS A 1081 25.48 12.25 -16.91
C LYS A 1081 25.08 10.88 -17.46
N GLN A 1082 26.03 10.05 -17.89
CA GLN A 1082 25.76 8.68 -18.33
C GLN A 1082 25.13 7.85 -17.20
N VAL A 1083 25.66 7.89 -15.98
CA VAL A 1083 25.10 7.16 -14.82
C VAL A 1083 23.74 7.73 -14.36
N TYR A 1084 23.51 9.05 -14.51
CA TYR A 1084 22.21 9.66 -14.21
C TYR A 1084 21.12 9.24 -15.21
N ASN A 1085 21.44 9.20 -16.50
CA ASN A 1085 20.50 8.81 -17.56
C ASN A 1085 20.26 7.29 -17.64
N ASP A 1086 21.17 6.47 -17.12
CA ASP A 1086 21.05 5.01 -17.07
C ASP A 1086 19.90 4.58 -16.13
N SER A 1087 18.95 3.81 -16.67
CA SER A 1087 17.78 3.27 -15.96
C SER A 1087 18.08 1.99 -15.16
N SER A 1088 19.20 1.31 -15.46
CA SER A 1088 19.71 0.15 -14.73
C SER A 1088 20.68 0.52 -13.60
N ALA A 1089 21.09 1.79 -13.50
CA ALA A 1089 22.03 2.24 -12.48
C ALA A 1089 21.44 2.06 -11.06
N SER A 1090 22.19 1.37 -10.19
CA SER A 1090 21.84 1.17 -8.79
C SER A 1090 22.19 2.37 -7.93
N VAL A 1091 21.54 2.49 -6.76
CA VAL A 1091 21.84 3.51 -5.73
C VAL A 1091 23.36 3.63 -5.48
N THR A 1092 24.07 2.51 -5.31
CA THR A 1092 25.52 2.49 -5.07
C THR A 1092 26.34 2.98 -6.27
N ARG A 1093 25.93 2.65 -7.50
CA ARG A 1093 26.61 3.14 -8.72
C ARG A 1093 26.40 4.65 -8.92
N ILE A 1094 25.21 5.15 -8.60
CA ILE A 1094 24.87 6.58 -8.60
C ILE A 1094 25.70 7.32 -7.54
N GLN A 1095 25.71 6.83 -6.29
CA GLN A 1095 26.52 7.40 -5.19
C GLN A 1095 28.02 7.43 -5.52
N LYS A 1096 28.55 6.36 -6.15
CA LYS A 1096 29.95 6.32 -6.61
C LYS A 1096 30.22 7.38 -7.68
N ALA A 1097 29.30 7.57 -8.65
CA ALA A 1097 29.44 8.64 -9.65
C ALA A 1097 29.40 10.04 -9.00
N THR A 1098 28.55 10.26 -7.98
CA THR A 1098 28.52 11.51 -7.20
C THR A 1098 29.87 11.75 -6.51
N ALA A 1099 30.41 10.74 -5.82
CA ALA A 1099 31.70 10.86 -5.13
C ALA A 1099 32.87 11.10 -6.11
N GLU A 1100 32.89 10.41 -7.25
CA GLU A 1100 33.93 10.60 -8.28
C GLU A 1100 33.84 11.96 -8.98
N LEU A 1101 32.65 12.54 -9.13
CA LEU A 1101 32.48 13.89 -9.66
C LEU A 1101 32.88 14.96 -8.62
N GLN A 1102 32.52 14.76 -7.35
CA GLN A 1102 32.90 15.67 -6.26
C GLN A 1102 34.43 15.70 -6.09
N ALA A 1103 35.09 14.53 -6.08
CA ALA A 1103 36.55 14.44 -6.02
C ALA A 1103 37.23 15.11 -7.23
N ALA A 1104 36.60 15.13 -8.40
CA ALA A 1104 37.11 15.83 -9.58
C ALA A 1104 36.92 17.35 -9.51
N LEU A 1105 35.82 17.81 -8.93
CA LEU A 1105 35.58 19.23 -8.60
C LEU A 1105 36.66 19.73 -7.62
N ASP A 1106 36.91 18.97 -6.56
CA ASP A 1106 37.91 19.26 -5.52
C ASP A 1106 39.37 19.11 -6.01
N ALA A 1107 39.58 18.52 -7.19
CA ALA A 1107 40.87 18.35 -7.84
C ALA A 1107 41.20 19.42 -8.92
N LEU A 1108 40.29 20.36 -9.22
CA LEU A 1108 40.60 21.49 -10.10
C LEU A 1108 41.74 22.33 -9.51
N ARG A 1109 42.81 22.60 -10.30
CA ARG A 1109 43.96 23.40 -9.86
C ARG A 1109 44.27 24.55 -10.83
N PRO A 1110 44.65 25.74 -10.32
CA PRO A 1110 45.05 26.88 -11.14
C PRO A 1110 46.22 26.56 -12.07
N ASP A 1111 46.24 27.16 -13.26
CA ASP A 1111 47.44 27.17 -14.10
C ASP A 1111 48.43 28.24 -13.61
N LYS A 1112 49.67 27.82 -13.34
CA LYS A 1112 50.77 28.66 -12.82
C LYS A 1112 51.91 28.84 -13.82
N THR A 1113 51.77 28.33 -15.05
CA THR A 1113 52.88 28.21 -16.01
C THR A 1113 53.45 29.59 -16.37
N THR A 1114 52.58 30.52 -16.77
CA THR A 1114 52.94 31.90 -17.16
C THR A 1114 53.53 32.73 -16.02
N LEU A 1115 53.17 32.45 -14.76
CA LEU A 1115 53.77 33.07 -13.57
C LEU A 1115 55.17 32.50 -13.32
N GLY A 1116 55.36 31.19 -13.48
CA GLY A 1116 56.69 30.55 -13.49
C GLY A 1116 57.61 31.15 -14.54
N ASP A 1117 57.12 31.32 -15.78
CA ASP A 1117 57.88 31.95 -16.87
C ASP A 1117 58.22 33.41 -16.59
N ALA A 1118 57.36 34.16 -15.90
CA ALA A 1118 57.64 35.53 -15.48
C ALA A 1118 58.70 35.59 -14.36
N ILE A 1119 58.63 34.68 -13.38
CA ILE A 1119 59.65 34.53 -12.32
C ILE A 1119 61.01 34.20 -12.96
N ALA A 1120 61.09 33.21 -13.85
CA ALA A 1120 62.32 32.82 -14.52
C ALA A 1120 62.94 33.98 -15.34
N ARG A 1121 62.12 34.72 -16.10
CA ARG A 1121 62.57 35.90 -16.88
C ARG A 1121 63.00 37.09 -16.02
N ALA A 1122 62.47 37.23 -14.81
CA ALA A 1122 62.93 38.22 -13.84
C ALA A 1122 64.26 37.77 -13.18
N GLU A 1123 64.39 36.49 -12.85
CA GLU A 1123 65.63 35.92 -12.29
C GLU A 1123 66.79 35.88 -13.30
N SER A 1124 66.51 35.82 -14.60
CA SER A 1124 67.52 35.90 -15.66
C SER A 1124 68.04 37.33 -15.93
N GLN A 1125 67.45 38.38 -15.34
CA GLN A 1125 67.87 39.76 -15.59
C GLN A 1125 69.29 40.07 -15.08
N PRO A 1126 69.97 41.11 -15.61
CA PRO A 1126 71.24 41.60 -15.06
C PRO A 1126 71.16 41.97 -13.58
N ALA A 1127 72.28 41.88 -12.86
CA ALA A 1127 72.33 42.12 -11.42
C ALA A 1127 71.78 43.49 -11.00
N TYR A 1128 72.01 44.54 -11.81
CA TYR A 1128 71.51 45.88 -11.54
C TYR A 1128 69.99 46.01 -11.69
N ILE A 1129 69.35 45.27 -12.60
CA ILE A 1129 67.88 45.22 -12.72
C ILE A 1129 67.26 44.41 -11.57
N LYS A 1130 67.90 43.31 -11.15
CA LYS A 1130 67.42 42.48 -10.02
C LYS A 1130 67.64 43.13 -8.64
N ALA A 1131 68.53 44.12 -8.58
CA ALA A 1131 68.76 44.93 -7.38
C ALA A 1131 67.72 46.05 -7.18
N ASP A 1132 66.91 46.37 -8.20
CA ASP A 1132 65.83 47.34 -8.07
C ASP A 1132 64.81 46.90 -7.01
N ALA A 1133 64.36 47.85 -6.19
CA ALA A 1133 63.49 47.59 -5.05
C ALA A 1133 62.08 47.12 -5.47
N ALA A 1134 61.54 47.65 -6.57
CA ALA A 1134 60.23 47.26 -7.07
C ALA A 1134 60.28 45.89 -7.76
N VAL A 1135 61.31 45.62 -8.56
CA VAL A 1135 61.57 44.28 -9.14
C VAL A 1135 61.70 43.23 -8.04
N LYS A 1136 62.49 43.51 -7.01
CA LYS A 1136 62.74 42.57 -5.89
C LYS A 1136 61.47 42.30 -5.08
N ALA A 1137 60.65 43.32 -4.80
CA ALA A 1137 59.37 43.16 -4.11
C ALA A 1137 58.33 42.40 -4.96
N ALA A 1138 58.21 42.73 -6.25
CA ALA A 1138 57.31 42.03 -7.16
C ALA A 1138 57.71 40.57 -7.38
N LEU A 1139 59.02 40.28 -7.46
CA LEU A 1139 59.55 38.93 -7.62
C LEU A 1139 59.29 38.06 -6.39
N GLN A 1140 59.46 38.61 -5.18
CA GLN A 1140 59.10 37.88 -3.95
C GLN A 1140 57.61 37.57 -3.93
N LYS A 1141 56.75 38.57 -4.17
CA LYS A 1141 55.29 38.40 -4.18
C LYS A 1141 54.83 37.41 -5.26
N ALA A 1142 55.48 37.38 -6.42
CA ALA A 1142 55.25 36.37 -7.46
C ALA A 1142 55.60 34.96 -6.98
N LYS A 1143 56.74 34.78 -6.27
CA LYS A 1143 57.12 33.49 -5.66
C LYS A 1143 56.15 33.06 -4.57
N ASP A 1144 55.64 33.98 -3.76
CA ASP A 1144 54.66 33.69 -2.71
C ASP A 1144 53.35 33.16 -3.32
N VAL A 1145 52.87 33.78 -4.41
CA VAL A 1145 51.72 33.30 -5.19
C VAL A 1145 52.03 31.97 -5.90
N GLN A 1146 53.25 31.77 -6.40
CA GLN A 1146 53.69 30.50 -6.99
C GLN A 1146 53.68 29.36 -5.96
N ALA A 1147 54.07 29.64 -4.70
CA ALA A 1147 54.13 28.68 -3.60
C ALA A 1147 52.76 28.41 -2.94
N ALA A 1148 51.80 29.34 -3.01
CA ALA A 1148 50.46 29.18 -2.44
C ALA A 1148 49.75 27.91 -2.96
N ALA A 1149 48.99 27.22 -2.11
CA ALA A 1149 48.36 25.94 -2.46
C ALA A 1149 47.23 26.08 -3.50
N ASN A 1150 46.37 27.10 -3.36
CA ASN A 1150 45.26 27.43 -4.27
C ASN A 1150 45.13 28.96 -4.45
N PRO A 1151 46.10 29.64 -5.10
CA PRO A 1151 45.95 31.04 -5.51
C PRO A 1151 44.87 31.16 -6.60
N THR A 1152 44.09 32.23 -6.60
CA THR A 1152 43.10 32.46 -7.65
C THR A 1152 43.76 32.81 -8.99
N PRO A 1153 43.12 32.53 -10.15
CA PRO A 1153 43.61 32.98 -11.45
C PRO A 1153 43.81 34.51 -11.53
N ALA A 1154 43.05 35.29 -10.75
CA ALA A 1154 43.22 36.73 -10.64
C ALA A 1154 44.54 37.11 -9.95
N GLU A 1155 44.90 36.45 -8.84
CA GLU A 1155 46.19 36.66 -8.16
C GLU A 1155 47.38 36.24 -9.02
N ILE A 1156 47.27 35.12 -9.75
CA ILE A 1156 48.30 34.66 -10.69
C ILE A 1156 48.51 35.69 -11.80
N SER A 1157 47.42 36.17 -12.42
CA SER A 1157 47.47 37.20 -13.47
C SER A 1157 48.03 38.54 -12.94
N ALA A 1158 47.57 38.99 -11.77
CA ALA A 1158 48.04 40.23 -11.15
C ALA A 1158 49.51 40.17 -10.75
N ALA A 1159 49.98 39.06 -10.17
CA ALA A 1159 51.40 38.86 -9.86
C ALA A 1159 52.26 38.81 -11.13
N THR A 1160 51.78 38.14 -12.19
CA THR A 1160 52.43 38.08 -13.50
C THR A 1160 52.54 39.48 -14.13
N GLN A 1161 51.48 40.29 -14.08
CA GLN A 1161 51.53 41.68 -14.56
C GLN A 1161 52.45 42.55 -13.72
N GLN A 1162 52.34 42.52 -12.39
CA GLN A 1162 53.17 43.34 -11.48
C GLN A 1162 54.66 43.04 -11.65
N LEU A 1163 55.04 41.78 -11.81
CA LEU A 1163 56.44 41.40 -12.04
C LEU A 1163 56.96 41.87 -13.40
N ASN A 1164 56.21 41.63 -14.48
CA ASN A 1164 56.61 42.08 -15.82
C ASN A 1164 56.68 43.61 -15.92
N GLN A 1165 55.74 44.34 -15.29
CA GLN A 1165 55.74 45.80 -15.23
C GLN A 1165 56.93 46.35 -14.43
N ALA A 1166 57.27 45.75 -13.28
CA ALA A 1166 58.42 46.17 -12.49
C ALA A 1166 59.75 45.98 -13.26
N VAL A 1167 59.93 44.83 -13.93
CA VAL A 1167 61.12 44.56 -14.75
C VAL A 1167 61.23 45.56 -15.92
N ALA A 1168 60.13 45.82 -16.64
CA ALA A 1168 60.11 46.79 -17.74
C ALA A 1168 60.38 48.22 -17.25
N ALA A 1169 59.85 48.61 -16.09
CA ALA A 1169 60.09 49.93 -15.49
C ALA A 1169 61.57 50.11 -15.09
N ALA A 1170 62.19 49.11 -14.46
CA ALA A 1170 63.60 49.14 -14.10
C ALA A 1170 64.52 49.20 -15.34
N GLN A 1171 64.23 48.42 -16.38
CA GLN A 1171 64.94 48.48 -17.67
C GLN A 1171 64.81 49.86 -18.33
N LYS A 1172 63.61 50.45 -18.31
CA LYS A 1172 63.36 51.79 -18.86
C LYS A 1172 64.08 52.89 -18.07
N ALA A 1173 64.04 52.84 -16.74
CA ALA A 1173 64.74 53.79 -15.88
C ALA A 1173 66.27 53.76 -16.09
N GLU A 1174 66.85 52.58 -16.27
CA GLU A 1174 68.28 52.44 -16.62
C GLU A 1174 68.58 52.97 -18.02
N SER A 1175 67.73 52.68 -19.02
CA SER A 1175 67.87 53.23 -20.38
C SER A 1175 67.81 54.77 -20.40
N ASP A 1176 66.91 55.38 -19.63
CA ASP A 1176 66.80 56.83 -19.51
C ASP A 1176 67.98 57.44 -18.73
N ALA A 1177 68.50 56.75 -17.71
CA ALA A 1177 69.74 57.15 -17.03
C ALA A 1177 70.93 57.12 -17.98
N GLN A 1178 71.07 56.09 -18.83
CA GLN A 1178 72.11 55.99 -19.86
C GLN A 1178 71.98 57.09 -20.91
N ALA A 1179 70.77 57.37 -21.40
CA ALA A 1179 70.52 58.43 -22.37
C ALA A 1179 70.85 59.83 -21.79
N ALA A 1180 70.36 60.14 -20.59
CA ALA A 1180 70.63 61.41 -19.92
C ALA A 1180 72.13 61.59 -19.61
N ALA A 1181 72.80 60.54 -19.15
CA ALA A 1181 74.24 60.54 -18.92
C ALA A 1181 75.03 60.76 -20.21
N THR A 1182 74.67 60.06 -21.30
CA THR A 1182 75.34 60.18 -22.61
C THR A 1182 75.22 61.59 -23.18
N THR A 1183 74.02 62.18 -23.13
CA THR A 1183 73.77 63.57 -23.56
C THR A 1183 74.55 64.58 -22.72
N ALA A 1184 74.65 64.35 -21.40
CA ALA A 1184 75.45 65.20 -20.53
C ALA A 1184 76.97 65.06 -20.79
N VAL A 1185 77.47 63.86 -21.09
CA VAL A 1185 78.88 63.66 -21.50
C VAL A 1185 79.16 64.40 -22.81
N ALA A 1186 78.29 64.27 -23.83
CA ALA A 1186 78.43 65.01 -25.08
C ALA A 1186 78.40 66.54 -24.89
N THR A 1187 77.55 67.02 -23.97
CA THR A 1187 77.51 68.45 -23.58
C THR A 1187 78.82 68.89 -22.93
N ALA A 1188 79.42 68.06 -22.07
CA ALA A 1188 80.71 68.35 -21.44
C ALA A 1188 81.89 68.28 -22.42
N GLU A 1189 81.89 67.33 -23.36
CA GLU A 1189 82.89 67.22 -24.44
C GLU A 1189 82.87 68.45 -25.36
N SER A 1190 81.68 69.00 -25.62
CA SER A 1190 81.46 70.22 -26.41
C SER A 1190 81.85 71.50 -25.64
N GLN A 1191 81.31 71.71 -24.44
CA GLN A 1191 81.48 72.95 -23.69
C GLN A 1191 82.83 73.05 -22.96
N LYS A 1192 83.43 71.92 -22.57
CA LYS A 1192 84.74 71.83 -21.88
C LYS A 1192 84.87 72.70 -20.62
N THR A 1193 83.76 72.99 -19.94
CA THR A 1193 83.74 73.73 -18.67
C THR A 1193 83.72 72.77 -17.47
N ALA A 1194 84.30 73.21 -16.34
CA ALA A 1194 84.28 72.44 -15.10
C ALA A 1194 82.84 72.11 -14.64
N GLN A 1195 81.89 73.03 -14.82
CA GLN A 1195 80.49 72.82 -14.45
C GLN A 1195 79.79 71.76 -15.32
N ALA A 1196 80.02 71.76 -16.64
CA ALA A 1196 79.46 70.73 -17.52
C ALA A 1196 80.02 69.34 -17.18
N VAL A 1197 81.33 69.25 -16.92
CA VAL A 1197 82.01 68.02 -16.47
C VAL A 1197 81.44 67.53 -15.13
N ALA A 1198 81.19 68.42 -14.16
CA ALA A 1198 80.58 68.07 -12.87
C ALA A 1198 79.14 67.56 -13.01
N ASN A 1199 78.30 68.26 -13.79
CA ASN A 1199 76.92 67.88 -14.06
C ASN A 1199 76.84 66.51 -14.77
N ALA A 1200 77.68 66.30 -15.79
CA ALA A 1200 77.78 65.02 -16.48
C ALA A 1200 78.24 63.89 -15.54
N ARG A 1201 79.21 64.14 -14.65
CA ARG A 1201 79.71 63.15 -13.70
C ARG A 1201 78.63 62.71 -12.71
N MET A 1202 77.73 63.61 -12.29
CA MET A 1202 76.57 63.25 -11.48
C MET A 1202 75.59 62.31 -12.21
N LEU A 1203 75.31 62.56 -13.49
CA LEU A 1203 74.39 61.72 -14.28
C LEU A 1203 75.00 60.37 -14.66
N VAL A 1204 76.27 60.33 -15.06
CA VAL A 1204 77.02 59.08 -15.28
C VAL A 1204 77.10 58.23 -14.01
N ASN A 1205 77.10 58.85 -12.82
CA ASN A 1205 77.04 58.09 -11.57
C ASN A 1205 75.68 57.41 -11.31
N LYS A 1206 74.58 57.84 -11.96
CA LYS A 1206 73.24 57.23 -11.83
C LYS A 1206 73.05 55.99 -12.72
N VAL A 1207 73.76 55.88 -13.85
CA VAL A 1207 73.80 54.68 -14.71
C VAL A 1207 74.21 53.46 -13.88
N GLN A 1208 73.48 52.36 -13.93
CA GLN A 1208 73.79 51.14 -13.16
C GLN A 1208 74.48 50.06 -14.00
N ASP A 1209 74.35 50.07 -15.33
CA ASP A 1209 75.14 49.20 -16.20
C ASP A 1209 76.64 49.53 -16.07
N PRO A 1210 77.49 48.59 -15.62
CA PRO A 1210 78.90 48.88 -15.34
C PRO A 1210 79.70 49.17 -16.62
N THR A 1211 79.30 48.61 -17.76
CA THR A 1211 79.98 48.75 -19.05
C THR A 1211 79.74 50.13 -19.63
N VAL A 1212 78.46 50.56 -19.67
CA VAL A 1212 78.08 51.89 -20.15
C VAL A 1212 78.62 52.96 -19.19
N LYS A 1213 78.53 52.74 -17.87
CA LYS A 1213 79.11 53.62 -16.84
C LYS A 1213 80.62 53.78 -16.97
N ALA A 1214 81.35 52.70 -17.26
CA ALA A 1214 82.80 52.75 -17.49
C ALA A 1214 83.15 53.52 -18.78
N SER A 1215 82.46 53.22 -19.88
CA SER A 1215 82.66 53.92 -21.17
C SER A 1215 82.41 55.42 -21.07
N LEU A 1216 81.28 55.82 -20.45
CA LEU A 1216 80.97 57.23 -20.23
C LEU A 1216 81.93 57.92 -19.26
N ARG A 1217 82.45 57.21 -18.23
CA ARG A 1217 83.50 57.75 -17.35
C ARG A 1217 84.83 57.95 -18.08
N ALA A 1218 85.22 57.05 -18.97
CA ALA A 1218 86.46 57.16 -19.76
C ALA A 1218 86.40 58.38 -20.69
N ARG A 1219 85.29 58.56 -21.42
CA ARG A 1219 85.01 59.77 -22.21
C ARG A 1219 85.12 61.05 -21.38
N LEU A 1220 84.47 61.06 -20.21
CA LEU A 1220 84.43 62.20 -19.30
C LEU A 1220 85.81 62.54 -18.70
N ALA A 1221 86.72 61.57 -18.61
CA ALA A 1221 88.11 61.77 -18.17
C ALA A 1221 89.04 62.31 -19.28
N ALA A 1222 88.67 62.19 -20.56
CA ALA A 1222 89.45 62.69 -21.69
C ALA A 1222 89.21 64.19 -22.01
N ILE A 1223 88.31 64.85 -21.28
CA ILE A 1223 87.93 66.25 -21.53
C ILE A 1223 88.99 67.21 -20.94
N VAL A 1224 89.78 67.83 -21.83
CA VAL A 1224 90.74 68.88 -21.45
C VAL A 1224 90.03 70.25 -21.40
N ILE A 1225 90.09 70.91 -20.24
CA ILE A 1225 89.57 72.26 -20.00
C ILE A 1225 90.63 73.28 -20.41
N GLN A 1226 90.29 74.26 -21.26
CA GLN A 1226 91.20 75.36 -21.62
C GLN A 1226 91.05 76.55 -20.68
N THR A 1227 92.18 77.10 -20.23
CA THR A 1227 92.26 78.37 -19.49
C THR A 1227 92.59 79.52 -20.45
N LEU A 1228 91.69 80.50 -20.53
CA LEU A 1228 91.93 81.77 -21.22
C LEU A 1228 92.67 82.74 -20.29
N VAL A 1229 93.69 83.43 -20.81
CA VAL A 1229 94.45 84.47 -20.10
C VAL A 1229 94.34 85.77 -20.87
N SER A 1230 93.74 86.79 -20.24
CA SER A 1230 93.64 88.12 -20.82
C SER A 1230 94.89 88.95 -20.50
N LYS A 1231 95.42 89.64 -21.51
CA LYS A 1231 96.51 90.62 -21.35
C LYS A 1231 95.97 92.02 -21.55
N GLN A 1232 96.33 92.94 -20.66
CA GLN A 1232 95.99 94.36 -20.72
C GLN A 1232 97.27 95.17 -20.56
N THR A 1233 97.46 96.17 -21.42
CA THR A 1233 98.58 97.11 -21.37
C THR A 1233 98.12 98.39 -20.69
N VAL A 1234 98.82 98.80 -19.63
CA VAL A 1234 98.50 100.01 -18.87
C VAL A 1234 99.70 100.95 -18.91
N ARG A 1235 99.47 102.18 -19.37
CA ARG A 1235 100.50 103.22 -19.46
C ARG A 1235 100.68 103.91 -18.10
N GLN A 1236 101.92 104.00 -17.64
CA GLN A 1236 102.30 104.66 -16.40
C GLN A 1236 102.49 106.18 -16.60
N ALA A 1237 102.49 106.93 -15.50
CA ALA A 1237 102.55 108.39 -15.53
C ALA A 1237 103.90 108.98 -15.99
N ASP A 1238 104.94 108.15 -16.09
CA ASP A 1238 106.25 108.49 -16.68
C ASP A 1238 106.30 108.26 -18.21
N GLY A 1239 105.23 107.71 -18.80
CA GLY A 1239 105.13 107.41 -20.22
C GLY A 1239 105.51 105.99 -20.62
N THR A 1240 105.92 105.13 -19.70
CA THR A 1240 106.21 103.70 -19.95
C THR A 1240 104.95 102.82 -19.94
N ASP A 1241 104.97 101.67 -20.62
CA ASP A 1241 103.84 100.73 -20.67
C ASP A 1241 104.16 99.45 -19.88
N ILE A 1242 103.25 99.00 -19.01
CA ILE A 1242 103.32 97.69 -18.34
C ILE A 1242 102.21 96.78 -18.85
N VAL A 1243 102.59 95.55 -19.24
CA VAL A 1243 101.64 94.50 -19.63
C VAL A 1243 101.31 93.63 -18.41
N LEU A 1244 100.06 93.71 -17.96
CA LEU A 1244 99.53 92.86 -16.90
C LEU A 1244 98.82 91.64 -17.52
N SER A 1245 99.10 90.46 -16.95
CA SER A 1245 98.40 89.21 -17.27
C SER A 1245 97.64 88.76 -16.02
N THR A 1246 96.32 88.64 -16.10
CA THR A 1246 95.47 88.27 -14.95
C THR A 1246 94.59 87.07 -15.26
N SER A 1247 94.22 86.33 -14.20
CA SER A 1247 93.35 85.16 -14.26
C SER A 1247 92.39 85.16 -13.07
N GLY A 1248 91.09 85.29 -13.33
CA GLY A 1248 90.03 85.28 -12.31
C GLY A 1248 89.51 86.66 -11.90
N ASP A 1249 88.40 86.63 -11.16
CA ASP A 1249 87.38 87.68 -11.23
C ASP A 1249 87.54 88.76 -10.14
N LYS A 1250 88.77 89.27 -9.95
CA LYS A 1250 89.11 90.20 -8.86
C LYS A 1250 89.67 91.54 -9.33
N CYS A 1251 89.20 92.62 -8.72
CA CYS A 1251 89.73 93.97 -8.89
C CYS A 1251 91.00 94.17 -8.05
N TYR A 1252 91.98 94.89 -8.59
CA TYR A 1252 93.25 95.22 -7.94
C TYR A 1252 93.50 96.73 -7.97
N ASN A 1253 94.06 97.29 -6.89
CA ASN A 1253 94.42 98.71 -6.78
C ASN A 1253 95.91 98.90 -7.07
N ILE A 1254 96.23 99.61 -8.16
CA ILE A 1254 97.55 99.55 -8.83
C ILE A 1254 98.58 100.55 -8.23
N LYS A 1255 98.24 101.30 -7.17
CA LYS A 1255 98.94 102.57 -6.86
C LYS A 1255 100.43 102.48 -6.47
N ASN A 1256 100.98 101.35 -6.02
CA ASN A 1256 102.42 101.19 -5.72
C ASN A 1256 102.89 99.72 -5.73
N ALA A 1257 103.45 99.21 -6.84
CA ALA A 1257 104.20 97.94 -6.88
C ALA A 1257 105.16 97.89 -8.10
N VAL A 1258 106.33 97.28 -7.93
CA VAL A 1258 107.41 97.19 -8.95
C VAL A 1258 107.79 95.72 -9.18
N ALA A 1259 108.32 95.39 -10.36
CA ALA A 1259 108.58 94.02 -10.81
C ALA A 1259 109.71 93.29 -10.04
N ALA A 1260 109.61 91.96 -9.96
CA ALA A 1260 110.61 91.06 -9.38
C ALA A 1260 110.92 89.88 -10.33
N THR A 1261 112.13 89.35 -10.28
CA THR A 1261 112.62 88.26 -11.16
C THR A 1261 112.37 86.85 -10.59
N GLN A 1262 112.41 85.84 -11.47
CA GLN A 1262 111.81 84.51 -11.26
C GLN A 1262 112.60 83.54 -10.37
N PRO A 1263 111.90 82.59 -9.73
CA PRO A 1263 112.43 81.30 -9.30
C PRO A 1263 111.71 80.07 -9.91
N GLN A 1264 112.50 79.02 -10.16
CA GLN A 1264 112.20 77.57 -10.09
C GLN A 1264 111.06 76.90 -10.90
N SER A 1265 111.36 75.68 -11.35
CA SER A 1265 110.38 74.59 -11.49
C SER A 1265 111.02 73.26 -11.06
N LYS A 1266 110.23 72.36 -10.47
CA LYS A 1266 110.57 70.95 -10.21
C LYS A 1266 109.30 70.11 -10.29
N LEU A 1267 109.40 68.88 -10.80
CA LEU A 1267 108.24 68.00 -11.04
C LEU A 1267 107.90 67.11 -9.83
N SER A 1268 106.69 66.55 -9.93
CA SER A 1268 106.03 65.54 -9.07
C SER A 1268 106.75 64.19 -9.03
#